data_AF-A0A2A4Q834-F1
#
_entry.id   AF-A0A2A4Q834-F1
#
_cell.length_a   1.000
_cell.length_b   1.000
_cell.length_c   1.000
_cell.angle_alpha   90.00
_cell.angle_beta   90.00
_cell.angle_gamma   90.00
#
_symmetry.space_group_name_H-M   'P 1'
#
loop_
_entity.id
_entity.type
_entity.pdbx_description
1 polymer ?
#
loop_
_entity_poly.entity_id
_entity_poly.type
_entity_poly.pdbx_seq_one_letter_code
_entity_poly.pdbx_strand_id
1 'polypeptide(L)'
;MNMMTQNKFSCIVIGAESLLIHCSEMILSQGHSIAAVVSDRADIIAWAQRKNLQVIAPKKGLAQRLAGIKFDWLFSLANLDIIPSAVLDMPTKGAINFHDGLLPDYAGLNTPAWALINQEIQHGISWHMIEGGVDEGDILAQSSFDITPHDTSLTLNTKCFEAALDSFPNLLEQIATNGLQRQTQSLPHRHYCALADRPASFGLIDFSKSATEISALMRGLNFGGYWNPLCVAKFAIKGQFFAVSDVTVETETTEKMASGIVVAVSETSLRVTTGSYDITLSGFADLDGKTALVHPIAAVGDSFDAPNLDDLKTLAALSAQDSEMRKRLADFTPLELPFVNASQALTDYQEKPFNVPKDVDAATVIALWASRLSGTTCFDIKLSSTPQSPLSSGWVPVRFDANTGENLGQTQADFTVNLQTASQQKSFMRDLTMRDNTLNLDKNTDLEITLHKALSGSAPLIFNLANKTLSWDKNAVDEAGLNIALTQLSALATSLQSASPDSDITQLSMLSDEDRHALLHADNQTQTNVDLSQSMHCAFEQQVKQTPDATAVVFEDKSLTYAQLNTRANQVAHVLCDLGVKAETLVGLHTARSLDLVIGAIAIHKAGGAYVPMDPTYPADRIAHFINDSQAAVIISQSDLAQDLPAHNAKLLVIDSDDRIAHAPRKNLEVQSTPDALAYLIYTSGSTGLPKGVMVQHNNVANFFAGMDARIIRTGGQDTWLAVTSLSFDISVLELFYTLARGFKVVISSDESRVMTSGSAQMQTNGGIDFSLFNWGNDDQVGDHKYQLMLDSAKFADANGFCAVWTPERHFHAFGGSFPNPAVTGAAIAAVTKNLAVRAGSIVAPLHHPARIAEEWAVVDNLTQGRTGLAIASGWQPDDFVLRPENTPPNNKPATLETITTLRKLWAGEAVAFPKKNGDMFDVITQPRPISKTLPLWVTSAGNPETWKEAGRLGANVLTHLLGQSLDEVAGKIKIYHAELRDAGYDPDDFTVTLMLHTLVGDDREVVRDMAREPMKDYLRAAAGLIKQYAWAFPAFKRPKGTKSAFDLSLDGVSDEDLEAILDFAFERYFEDAGLFGTIEDCLEKVQAIKAIGVGEIACLIDYGLSVPDVLAGLKPLAEVLRIANPDTDQNDQDYSLAALIKRHNVTHFQATPSMARMLLADDTATASLAGLKQILVGGEALPGAMVEAFNAHTNAPIENMYGPTETTIWSSTETAAPVQGLVNIGKAIANTQLYVLDAQNQPCPIGVAGELYIGGLGVT
;
A
#
# COMPACT_ATOMS: atom_id res chain seq x y z
N MET A 1 23.47 45.10 -46.62
CA MET A 1 22.05 45.00 -46.25
C MET A 1 21.97 45.41 -44.79
N ASN A 2 21.37 46.58 -44.52
CA ASN A 2 21.50 47.31 -43.26
C ASN A 2 20.88 46.54 -42.08
N MET A 3 21.68 46.26 -41.03
CA MET A 3 21.13 45.98 -39.71
C MET A 3 20.52 47.29 -39.17
N MET A 4 19.20 47.38 -39.14
CA MET A 4 18.53 48.42 -38.35
C MET A 4 18.87 48.15 -36.87
N THR A 5 19.37 49.17 -36.18
CA THR A 5 19.52 49.19 -34.73
C THR A 5 18.14 49.08 -34.08
N GLN A 6 17.77 47.91 -33.58
CA GLN A 6 16.55 47.74 -32.77
C GLN A 6 16.71 48.50 -31.44
N ASN A 7 15.76 49.38 -31.12
CA ASN A 7 15.74 50.05 -29.82
C ASN A 7 15.31 49.05 -28.75
N LYS A 8 16.17 48.84 -27.74
CA LYS A 8 15.81 48.05 -26.56
C LYS A 8 14.89 48.85 -25.64
N PHE A 9 13.98 48.16 -24.95
CA PHE A 9 13.10 48.73 -23.95
C PHE A 9 13.11 47.88 -22.68
N SER A 10 12.62 48.47 -21.61
CA SER A 10 12.41 47.85 -20.31
C SER A 10 10.91 47.76 -19.99
N CYS A 11 10.47 46.68 -19.34
CA CYS A 11 9.06 46.54 -18.99
C CYS A 11 8.84 45.85 -17.64
N ILE A 12 7.61 45.96 -17.13
CA ILE A 12 7.07 45.01 -16.15
C ILE A 12 5.96 44.19 -16.80
N VAL A 13 5.78 42.97 -16.31
CA VAL A 13 4.72 42.07 -16.76
C VAL A 13 3.81 41.72 -15.58
N ILE A 14 2.50 41.77 -15.77
CA ILE A 14 1.49 41.44 -14.75
C ILE A 14 0.50 40.41 -15.32
N GLY A 15 0.20 39.37 -14.53
CA GLY A 15 -0.67 38.28 -14.98
C GLY A 15 -0.66 37.06 -14.06
N ALA A 16 -1.65 36.20 -14.23
CA ALA A 16 -1.85 34.99 -13.44
C ALA A 16 -1.86 33.69 -14.28
N GLU A 17 -1.61 33.79 -15.59
CA GLU A 17 -1.67 32.65 -16.51
C GLU A 17 -0.34 32.41 -17.23
N SER A 18 -0.20 31.22 -17.83
CA SER A 18 1.02 30.80 -18.54
C SER A 18 1.39 31.71 -19.72
N LEU A 19 0.44 32.48 -20.27
CA LEU A 19 0.68 33.45 -21.35
C LEU A 19 1.75 34.47 -20.94
N LEU A 20 1.75 34.87 -19.66
CA LEU A 20 2.76 35.76 -19.10
C LEU A 20 4.17 35.19 -19.29
N ILE A 21 4.35 33.89 -19.01
CA ILE A 21 5.64 33.22 -19.12
C ILE A 21 6.11 33.25 -20.58
N HIS A 22 5.28 32.79 -21.51
CA HIS A 22 5.66 32.69 -22.92
C HIS A 22 5.96 34.05 -23.56
N CYS A 23 5.11 35.05 -23.35
CA CYS A 23 5.36 36.42 -23.81
C CYS A 23 6.63 37.01 -23.17
N SER A 24 6.88 36.74 -21.89
CA SER A 24 8.09 37.20 -21.22
C SER A 24 9.36 36.55 -21.78
N GLU A 25 9.32 35.27 -22.15
CA GLU A 25 10.44 34.61 -22.81
C GLU A 25 10.71 35.20 -24.19
N MET A 26 9.67 35.54 -24.95
CA MET A 26 9.82 36.26 -26.23
C MET A 26 10.49 37.63 -26.02
N ILE A 27 10.04 38.43 -25.03
CA ILE A 27 10.64 39.71 -24.67
C ILE A 27 12.15 39.56 -24.36
N LEU A 28 12.51 38.59 -23.51
CA LEU A 28 13.90 38.35 -23.11
C LEU A 28 14.76 37.85 -24.27
N SER A 29 14.22 36.96 -25.12
CA SER A 29 14.94 36.39 -26.26
C SER A 29 15.34 37.42 -27.32
N GLN A 30 14.53 38.48 -27.49
CA GLN A 30 14.83 39.62 -28.37
C GLN A 30 15.77 40.66 -27.71
N GLY A 31 16.23 40.39 -26.48
CA GLY A 31 17.23 41.20 -25.79
C GLY A 31 16.70 42.46 -25.11
N HIS A 32 15.38 42.54 -24.90
CA HIS A 32 14.71 43.51 -24.03
C HIS A 32 14.81 43.09 -22.55
N SER A 33 14.52 43.98 -21.61
CA SER A 33 14.66 43.70 -20.17
C SER A 33 13.33 43.73 -19.42
N ILE A 34 13.10 42.73 -18.56
CA ILE A 34 11.97 42.72 -17.63
C ILE A 34 12.48 43.16 -16.25
N ALA A 35 11.94 44.24 -15.72
CA ALA A 35 12.34 44.82 -14.44
C ALA A 35 11.68 44.11 -13.26
N ALA A 36 10.41 43.70 -13.40
CA ALA A 36 9.69 42.92 -12.40
C ALA A 36 8.54 42.11 -13.02
N VAL A 37 8.19 41.02 -12.36
CA VAL A 37 7.05 40.15 -12.63
C VAL A 37 6.05 40.29 -11.49
N VAL A 38 4.81 40.63 -11.81
CA VAL A 38 3.73 40.79 -10.82
C VAL A 38 2.78 39.61 -10.89
N SER A 39 2.86 38.70 -9.91
CA SER A 39 2.01 37.49 -9.81
C SER A 39 2.06 36.87 -8.41
N ASP A 40 1.02 36.15 -8.01
CA ASP A 40 0.99 35.30 -6.81
C ASP A 40 0.93 33.79 -7.13
N ARG A 41 1.01 33.44 -8.41
CA ARG A 41 0.95 32.08 -8.93
C ARG A 41 2.30 31.36 -8.80
N ALA A 42 2.31 30.22 -8.11
CA ALA A 42 3.54 29.52 -7.73
C ALA A 42 4.42 29.10 -8.92
N ASP A 43 3.81 28.68 -10.03
CA ASP A 43 4.47 28.35 -11.30
C ASP A 43 5.18 29.56 -11.94
N ILE A 44 4.49 30.72 -11.99
CA ILE A 44 5.07 31.98 -12.48
C ILE A 44 6.19 32.46 -11.57
N ILE A 45 6.00 32.40 -10.25
CA ILE A 45 7.02 32.77 -9.25
C ILE A 45 8.27 31.92 -9.44
N ALA A 46 8.11 30.60 -9.55
CA ALA A 46 9.22 29.67 -9.75
C ALA A 46 9.95 29.93 -11.08
N TRP A 47 9.22 30.21 -12.16
CA TRP A 47 9.83 30.60 -13.44
C TRP A 47 10.63 31.90 -13.33
N ALA A 48 10.05 32.95 -12.73
CA ALA A 48 10.70 34.25 -12.59
C ALA A 48 11.98 34.16 -11.74
N GLN A 49 11.94 33.40 -10.64
CA GLN A 49 13.11 33.12 -9.80
C GLN A 49 14.22 32.42 -10.59
N ARG A 50 13.91 31.42 -11.42
CA ARG A 50 14.90 30.75 -12.29
C ARG A 50 15.55 31.70 -13.31
N LYS A 51 14.83 32.73 -13.74
CA LYS A 51 15.35 33.77 -14.66
C LYS A 51 16.02 34.95 -13.91
N ASN A 52 16.14 34.88 -12.58
CA ASN A 52 16.63 35.96 -11.71
C ASN A 52 15.85 37.28 -11.86
N LEU A 53 14.53 37.19 -12.05
CA LEU A 53 13.65 38.35 -12.13
C LEU A 53 13.03 38.66 -10.76
N GLN A 54 12.83 39.94 -10.47
CA GLN A 54 12.14 40.38 -9.26
C GLN A 54 10.66 40.00 -9.33
N VAL A 55 10.14 39.36 -8.29
CA VAL A 55 8.73 38.97 -8.17
C VAL A 55 8.03 39.88 -7.16
N ILE A 56 6.84 40.38 -7.50
CA ILE A 56 6.04 41.26 -6.65
C ILE A 56 4.60 40.75 -6.57
N ALA A 57 4.03 40.71 -5.37
CA ALA A 57 2.65 40.27 -5.19
C ALA A 57 1.62 41.33 -5.68
N PRO A 58 0.54 40.93 -6.38
CA PRO A 58 -0.47 41.84 -6.98
C PRO A 58 -1.43 42.51 -5.98
N LYS A 59 -1.33 42.17 -4.68
CA LYS A 59 -2.28 42.58 -3.62
C LYS A 59 -2.34 44.10 -3.35
N LYS A 60 -3.22 44.53 -2.44
CA LYS A 60 -3.25 45.92 -1.91
C LYS A 60 -1.84 46.43 -1.60
N GLY A 61 -1.56 47.67 -1.99
CA GLY A 61 -0.24 48.29 -1.84
C GLY A 61 0.74 48.04 -3.00
N LEU A 62 0.26 47.57 -4.16
CA LEU A 62 1.10 47.25 -5.32
C LEU A 62 1.96 48.45 -5.79
N ALA A 63 1.36 49.65 -5.87
CA ALA A 63 2.08 50.87 -6.27
C ALA A 63 3.27 51.19 -5.35
N GLN A 64 3.14 50.98 -4.04
CA GLN A 64 4.22 51.20 -3.09
C GLN A 64 5.36 50.20 -3.28
N ARG A 65 5.05 48.94 -3.62
CA ARG A 65 6.07 47.91 -3.88
C ARG A 65 6.80 48.11 -5.21
N LEU A 66 6.15 48.72 -6.19
CA LEU A 66 6.76 49.09 -7.48
C LEU A 66 7.54 50.41 -7.42
N ALA A 67 7.40 51.18 -6.34
CA ALA A 67 8.03 52.49 -6.21
C ALA A 67 9.56 52.39 -6.34
N GLY A 68 10.12 53.14 -7.29
CA GLY A 68 11.57 53.19 -7.56
C GLY A 68 12.05 52.33 -8.72
N ILE A 69 11.22 51.44 -9.26
CA ILE A 69 11.53 50.68 -10.48
C ILE A 69 11.22 51.55 -11.70
N LYS A 70 12.21 51.79 -12.57
CA LYS A 70 12.01 52.52 -13.83
C LYS A 70 11.87 51.54 -14.99
N PHE A 71 10.82 51.73 -15.79
CA PHE A 71 10.55 50.90 -16.96
C PHE A 71 9.79 51.69 -18.04
N ASP A 72 9.92 51.27 -19.29
CA ASP A 72 9.27 51.92 -20.44
C ASP A 72 7.81 51.50 -20.58
N TRP A 73 7.52 50.21 -20.44
CA TRP A 73 6.21 49.61 -20.75
C TRP A 73 5.67 48.73 -19.62
N LEU A 74 4.35 48.68 -19.47
CA LEU A 74 3.64 47.68 -18.67
C LEU A 74 2.88 46.74 -19.60
N PHE A 75 3.09 45.42 -19.47
CA PHE A 75 2.29 44.41 -20.17
C PHE A 75 1.35 43.70 -19.21
N SER A 76 0.05 43.84 -19.44
CA SER A 76 -1.02 43.09 -18.79
C SER A 76 -1.34 41.86 -19.63
N LEU A 77 -1.00 40.68 -19.12
CA LEU A 77 -1.03 39.41 -19.85
C LEU A 77 -1.96 38.45 -19.13
N ALA A 78 -3.21 38.35 -19.60
CA ALA A 78 -4.27 37.57 -18.96
C ALA A 78 -4.42 37.93 -17.45
N ASN A 79 -4.52 39.23 -17.17
CA ASN A 79 -4.74 39.77 -15.84
C ASN A 79 -6.21 40.18 -15.70
N LEU A 80 -6.90 39.59 -14.73
CA LEU A 80 -8.34 39.79 -14.52
C LEU A 80 -8.65 40.91 -13.49
N ASP A 81 -7.62 41.44 -12.83
CA ASP A 81 -7.77 42.49 -11.82
C ASP A 81 -7.63 43.90 -12.42
N ILE A 82 -8.41 44.86 -11.93
CA ILE A 82 -8.25 46.26 -12.31
C ILE A 82 -6.91 46.78 -11.78
N ILE A 83 -6.02 47.17 -12.69
CA ILE A 83 -4.72 47.75 -12.35
C ILE A 83 -4.94 49.16 -11.75
N PRO A 84 -4.40 49.46 -10.55
CA PRO A 84 -4.55 50.79 -9.96
C PRO A 84 -3.97 51.88 -10.86
N SER A 85 -4.65 53.03 -10.95
CA SER A 85 -4.18 54.18 -11.75
C SER A 85 -2.75 54.60 -11.42
N ALA A 86 -2.40 54.61 -10.13
CA ALA A 86 -1.03 54.91 -9.66
C ALA A 86 0.05 53.97 -10.22
N VAL A 87 -0.30 52.76 -10.67
CA VAL A 87 0.62 51.82 -11.34
C VAL A 87 0.64 52.09 -12.85
N LEU A 88 -0.51 52.41 -13.45
CA LEU A 88 -0.61 52.76 -14.88
C LEU A 88 0.11 54.07 -15.24
N ASP A 89 0.31 54.97 -14.27
CA ASP A 89 1.05 56.23 -14.43
C ASP A 89 2.60 56.05 -14.36
N MET A 90 3.10 54.87 -14.00
CA MET A 90 4.54 54.59 -13.86
C MET A 90 5.33 54.37 -15.17
N PRO A 91 4.84 53.62 -16.18
CA PRO A 91 5.59 53.40 -17.42
C PRO A 91 5.81 54.70 -18.19
N THR A 92 7.02 54.92 -18.72
CA THR A 92 7.33 56.16 -19.46
C THR A 92 6.74 56.21 -20.87
N LYS A 93 6.32 55.08 -21.44
CA LYS A 93 5.78 54.99 -22.81
C LYS A 93 4.33 54.49 -22.87
N GLY A 94 3.87 53.71 -21.91
CA GLY A 94 2.47 53.32 -21.78
C GLY A 94 2.27 51.89 -21.25
N ALA A 95 1.02 51.44 -21.27
CA ALA A 95 0.61 50.12 -20.83
C ALA A 95 -0.22 49.42 -21.92
N ILE A 96 0.03 48.13 -22.12
CA ILE A 96 -0.60 47.31 -23.16
C ILE A 96 -1.25 46.10 -22.51
N ASN A 97 -2.47 45.76 -22.94
CA ASN A 97 -3.22 44.61 -22.48
C ASN A 97 -3.43 43.59 -23.59
N PHE A 98 -3.37 42.32 -23.20
CA PHE A 98 -3.94 41.20 -23.94
C PHE A 98 -5.42 41.06 -23.58
N HIS A 99 -6.28 41.05 -24.60
CA HIS A 99 -7.72 40.81 -24.45
C HIS A 99 -8.17 39.67 -25.34
N ASP A 100 -8.92 38.70 -24.80
CA ASP A 100 -9.41 37.50 -25.47
C ASP A 100 -10.75 37.72 -26.22
N GLY A 101 -10.88 38.88 -26.86
CA GLY A 101 -12.03 39.26 -27.68
C GLY A 101 -11.67 40.23 -28.80
N LEU A 102 -12.57 40.37 -29.79
CA LEU A 102 -12.43 41.28 -30.93
C LEU A 102 -13.01 42.66 -30.62
N LEU A 103 -12.21 43.52 -29.98
CA LEU A 103 -12.61 44.88 -29.62
C LEU A 103 -13.01 45.72 -30.86
N PRO A 104 -14.04 46.61 -30.75
CA PRO A 104 -14.75 46.99 -29.53
C PRO A 104 -15.83 46.00 -29.06
N ASP A 105 -16.11 44.97 -29.85
CA ASP A 105 -17.09 43.94 -29.48
C ASP A 105 -16.49 42.99 -28.42
N TYR A 106 -17.34 42.42 -27.56
CA TYR A 106 -16.93 41.52 -26.48
C TYR A 106 -15.80 42.08 -25.59
N ALA A 107 -16.04 43.22 -24.93
CA ALA A 107 -15.16 43.75 -23.88
C ALA A 107 -15.46 43.10 -22.51
N GLY A 108 -14.50 43.08 -21.59
CA GLY A 108 -14.68 42.52 -20.24
C GLY A 108 -14.25 41.07 -20.12
N LEU A 109 -15.10 40.21 -19.55
CA LEU A 109 -14.70 38.87 -19.10
C LEU A 109 -15.44 37.72 -19.81
N ASN A 110 -14.77 36.58 -19.92
CA ASN A 110 -15.32 35.31 -20.42
C ASN A 110 -15.85 35.41 -21.86
N THR A 111 -15.23 36.25 -22.67
CA THR A 111 -15.67 36.61 -24.02
C THR A 111 -15.75 35.41 -24.98
N PRO A 112 -14.87 34.39 -24.91
CA PRO A 112 -15.04 33.13 -25.63
C PRO A 112 -16.37 32.41 -25.37
N ALA A 113 -16.81 32.37 -24.11
CA ALA A 113 -18.07 31.74 -23.74
C ALA A 113 -19.26 32.52 -24.30
N TRP A 114 -19.22 33.85 -24.21
CA TRP A 114 -20.28 34.72 -24.74
C TRP A 114 -20.38 34.65 -26.26
N ALA A 115 -19.25 34.61 -26.98
CA ALA A 115 -19.25 34.45 -28.43
C ALA A 115 -19.91 33.13 -28.87
N LEU A 116 -19.64 32.03 -28.15
CA LEU A 116 -20.30 30.74 -28.39
C LEU A 116 -21.81 30.81 -28.12
N ILE A 117 -22.21 31.34 -26.97
CA ILE A 117 -23.63 31.47 -26.56
C ILE A 117 -24.41 32.33 -27.55
N ASN A 118 -23.78 33.39 -28.07
CA ASN A 118 -24.37 34.29 -29.06
C ASN A 118 -24.30 33.75 -30.50
N GLN A 119 -23.74 32.54 -30.70
CA GLN A 119 -23.62 31.87 -32.00
C GLN A 119 -22.78 32.65 -33.03
N GLU A 120 -21.72 33.30 -32.57
CA GLU A 120 -20.73 33.88 -33.48
C GLU A 120 -20.10 32.79 -34.35
N ILE A 121 -19.69 33.18 -35.56
CA ILE A 121 -18.99 32.29 -36.50
C ILE A 121 -17.48 32.52 -36.48
N GLN A 122 -17.03 33.63 -35.89
CA GLN A 122 -15.63 34.03 -35.80
C GLN A 122 -15.39 34.70 -34.44
N HIS A 123 -14.23 34.44 -33.85
CA HIS A 123 -13.75 35.11 -32.64
C HIS A 123 -12.28 35.51 -32.81
N GLY A 124 -11.67 36.05 -31.77
CA GLY A 124 -10.27 36.44 -31.84
C GLY A 124 -9.77 37.12 -30.58
N ILE A 125 -8.59 37.71 -30.70
CA ILE A 125 -7.90 38.44 -29.62
C ILE A 125 -7.55 39.84 -30.08
N SER A 126 -7.38 40.74 -29.11
CA SER A 126 -6.94 42.12 -29.31
C SER A 126 -5.77 42.46 -28.39
N TRP A 127 -4.72 43.03 -28.95
CA TRP A 127 -3.71 43.77 -28.19
C TRP A 127 -4.08 45.25 -28.22
N HIS A 128 -4.26 45.88 -27.08
CA HIS A 128 -4.69 47.28 -27.03
C HIS A 128 -4.01 48.06 -25.89
N MET A 129 -4.05 49.39 -25.98
CA MET A 129 -3.56 50.28 -24.93
C MET A 129 -4.48 50.23 -23.69
N ILE A 130 -3.92 50.32 -22.49
CA ILE A 130 -4.70 50.49 -21.25
C ILE A 130 -4.93 51.97 -21.01
N GLU A 131 -5.99 52.51 -21.63
CA GLU A 131 -6.37 53.92 -21.56
C GLU A 131 -7.91 54.04 -21.54
N GLY A 132 -8.45 55.06 -20.88
CA GLY A 132 -9.91 55.25 -20.76
C GLY A 132 -10.53 54.35 -19.67
N GLY A 133 -11.50 53.54 -20.04
CA GLY A 133 -12.15 52.53 -19.20
C GLY A 133 -11.68 51.09 -19.46
N VAL A 134 -12.52 50.12 -19.09
CA VAL A 134 -12.24 48.68 -19.28
C VAL A 134 -12.26 48.34 -20.77
N ASP A 135 -11.11 47.97 -21.31
CA ASP A 135 -10.89 47.60 -22.71
C ASP A 135 -11.30 48.65 -23.76
N GLU A 136 -11.20 49.94 -23.42
CA GLU A 136 -11.59 51.05 -24.31
C GLU A 136 -10.44 51.65 -25.12
N GLY A 137 -9.19 51.35 -24.76
CA GLY A 137 -8.01 51.99 -25.37
C GLY A 137 -7.74 51.55 -26.80
N ASP A 138 -6.93 52.32 -27.53
CA ASP A 138 -6.66 52.05 -28.95
C ASP A 138 -6.09 50.64 -29.19
N ILE A 139 -6.60 49.98 -30.23
CA ILE A 139 -6.15 48.67 -30.69
C ILE A 139 -4.80 48.81 -31.40
N LEU A 140 -3.88 47.89 -31.12
CA LEU A 140 -2.54 47.81 -31.71
C LEU A 140 -2.40 46.65 -32.69
N ALA A 141 -3.05 45.52 -32.39
CA ALA A 141 -3.09 44.34 -33.25
C ALA A 141 -4.33 43.50 -32.90
N GLN A 142 -4.88 42.83 -33.91
CA GLN A 142 -5.96 41.85 -33.75
C GLN A 142 -5.63 40.60 -34.56
N SER A 143 -6.07 39.45 -34.05
CA SER A 143 -5.99 38.16 -34.74
C SER A 143 -7.32 37.44 -34.58
N SER A 144 -7.91 37.01 -35.69
CA SER A 144 -9.22 36.35 -35.73
C SER A 144 -9.10 34.92 -36.23
N PHE A 145 -9.99 34.05 -35.76
CA PHE A 145 -10.09 32.65 -36.16
C PHE A 145 -11.55 32.20 -36.17
N ASP A 146 -11.85 31.17 -36.95
CA ASP A 146 -13.21 30.66 -37.11
C ASP A 146 -13.63 29.78 -35.91
N ILE A 147 -14.91 29.89 -35.54
CA ILE A 147 -15.55 29.03 -34.54
C ILE A 147 -16.12 27.80 -35.26
N THR A 148 -15.73 26.61 -34.81
CA THR A 148 -16.23 25.33 -35.34
C THR A 148 -17.43 24.82 -34.53
N PRO A 149 -18.27 23.93 -35.10
CA PRO A 149 -19.40 23.34 -34.37
C PRO A 149 -19.02 22.52 -33.13
N HIS A 150 -17.75 22.08 -33.04
CA HIS A 150 -17.23 21.29 -31.92
C HIS A 150 -16.51 22.13 -30.88
N ASP A 151 -16.32 23.43 -31.16
CA ASP A 151 -15.60 24.28 -30.23
C ASP A 151 -16.44 24.53 -28.97
N THR A 152 -15.77 24.43 -27.82
CA THR A 152 -16.22 24.81 -26.48
C THR A 152 -15.44 26.02 -25.96
N SER A 153 -15.86 26.58 -24.83
CA SER A 153 -15.13 27.70 -24.18
C SER A 153 -13.68 27.36 -23.89
N LEU A 154 -13.38 26.13 -23.48
CA LEU A 154 -11.99 25.65 -23.33
C LEU A 154 -11.20 25.73 -24.64
N THR A 155 -11.78 25.22 -25.73
CA THR A 155 -11.09 25.22 -27.03
C THR A 155 -10.91 26.62 -27.61
N LEU A 156 -11.88 27.53 -27.43
CA LEU A 156 -11.71 28.93 -27.84
C LEU A 156 -10.68 29.66 -26.99
N ASN A 157 -10.65 29.44 -25.67
CA ASN A 157 -9.59 29.98 -24.81
C ASN A 157 -8.20 29.52 -25.30
N THR A 158 -8.09 28.26 -25.72
CA THR A 158 -6.85 27.70 -26.28
C THR A 158 -6.49 28.38 -27.62
N LYS A 159 -7.46 28.56 -28.52
CA LYS A 159 -7.25 29.31 -29.77
C LYS A 159 -6.87 30.78 -29.54
N CYS A 160 -7.47 31.44 -28.55
CA CYS A 160 -7.10 32.79 -28.13
C CYS A 160 -5.65 32.84 -27.67
N PHE A 161 -5.22 31.85 -26.87
CA PHE A 161 -3.84 31.73 -26.41
C PHE A 161 -2.86 31.53 -27.58
N GLU A 162 -3.16 30.63 -28.51
CA GLU A 162 -2.35 30.41 -29.73
C GLU A 162 -2.27 31.69 -30.56
N ALA A 163 -3.41 32.33 -30.83
CA ALA A 163 -3.48 33.59 -31.57
C ALA A 163 -2.69 34.72 -30.88
N ALA A 164 -2.64 34.74 -29.54
CA ALA A 164 -1.83 35.67 -28.77
C ALA A 164 -0.34 35.46 -29.04
N LEU A 165 0.13 34.21 -28.94
CA LEU A 165 1.53 33.87 -29.17
C LEU A 165 1.99 34.14 -30.61
N ASP A 166 1.11 33.90 -31.59
CA ASP A 166 1.41 34.13 -33.01
C ASP A 166 1.46 35.64 -33.36
N SER A 167 0.64 36.45 -32.70
CA SER A 167 0.54 37.90 -32.98
C SER A 167 1.51 38.75 -32.14
N PHE A 168 1.95 38.28 -30.97
CA PHE A 168 2.82 39.03 -30.07
C PHE A 168 4.17 39.45 -30.68
N PRO A 169 4.87 38.65 -31.51
CA PRO A 169 6.11 39.08 -32.17
C PRO A 169 5.96 40.33 -33.03
N ASN A 170 4.83 40.48 -33.74
CA ASN A 170 4.54 41.68 -34.53
C ASN A 170 4.38 42.90 -33.62
N LEU A 171 3.67 42.77 -32.50
CA LEU A 171 3.56 43.83 -31.50
C LEU A 171 4.93 44.26 -30.96
N LEU A 172 5.81 43.30 -30.64
CA LEU A 172 7.17 43.61 -30.20
C LEU A 172 7.97 44.38 -31.26
N GLU A 173 7.83 44.03 -32.54
CA GLU A 173 8.46 44.73 -33.66
C GLU A 173 7.96 46.18 -33.77
N GLN A 174 6.65 46.42 -33.64
CA GLN A 174 6.08 47.77 -33.63
C GLN A 174 6.66 48.62 -32.49
N ILE A 175 6.84 48.03 -31.30
CA ILE A 175 7.43 48.71 -30.14
C ILE A 175 8.92 49.00 -30.37
N ALA A 176 9.70 48.02 -30.85
CA ALA A 176 11.13 48.13 -31.06
C ALA A 176 11.50 49.14 -32.16
N THR A 177 10.62 49.33 -33.16
CA THR A 177 10.76 50.32 -34.24
C THR A 177 10.16 51.69 -33.92
N ASN A 178 9.52 51.83 -32.75
CA ASN A 178 8.80 53.04 -32.32
C ASN A 178 7.69 53.45 -33.31
N GLY A 179 7.03 52.46 -33.91
CA GLY A 179 6.02 52.59 -34.96
C GLY A 179 4.67 51.95 -34.60
N LEU A 180 4.20 52.13 -33.36
CA LEU A 180 2.92 51.59 -32.88
C LEU A 180 1.75 52.03 -33.78
N GLN A 181 1.03 51.06 -34.32
CA GLN A 181 -0.13 51.29 -35.18
C GLN A 181 -1.40 51.37 -34.33
N ARG A 182 -1.71 52.56 -33.79
CA ARG A 182 -2.91 52.78 -32.97
C ARG A 182 -4.16 52.95 -33.83
N GLN A 183 -5.17 52.12 -33.59
CA GLN A 183 -6.51 52.22 -34.18
C GLN A 183 -7.53 52.51 -33.08
N THR A 184 -8.22 53.66 -33.18
CA THR A 184 -9.27 54.04 -32.22
C THR A 184 -10.51 53.17 -32.37
N GLN A 185 -11.02 52.71 -31.23
CA GLN A 185 -12.21 51.87 -31.15
C GLN A 185 -13.51 52.65 -31.41
N SER A 186 -14.51 51.98 -31.97
CA SER A 186 -15.87 52.52 -32.12
C SER A 186 -16.77 52.08 -30.97
N LEU A 187 -16.69 52.79 -29.84
CA LEU A 187 -17.41 52.45 -28.59
C LEU A 187 -18.94 52.29 -28.70
N PRO A 188 -19.69 52.93 -29.63
CA PRO A 188 -21.12 52.66 -29.78
C PRO A 188 -21.49 51.22 -30.17
N HIS A 189 -20.54 50.43 -30.67
CA HIS A 189 -20.72 49.01 -31.04
C HIS A 189 -20.14 48.04 -29.99
N ARG A 190 -19.90 48.53 -28.76
CA ARG A 190 -19.30 47.75 -27.67
C ARG A 190 -20.34 46.92 -26.92
N HIS A 191 -20.15 45.61 -26.86
CA HIS A 191 -20.83 44.73 -25.91
C HIS A 191 -19.89 44.43 -24.74
N TYR A 192 -20.32 44.74 -23.51
CA TYR A 192 -19.50 44.55 -22.30
C TYR A 192 -20.05 43.42 -21.45
N CYS A 193 -19.17 42.47 -21.13
CA CYS A 193 -19.45 41.29 -20.31
C CYS A 193 -18.82 41.49 -18.92
N ALA A 194 -19.65 41.80 -17.93
CA ALA A 194 -19.22 42.02 -16.55
C ALA A 194 -19.03 40.69 -15.79
N LEU A 195 -18.30 40.74 -14.66
CA LEU A 195 -18.02 39.57 -13.80
C LEU A 195 -19.28 38.86 -13.30
N ALA A 196 -20.34 39.61 -13.00
CA ALA A 196 -21.60 39.08 -12.46
C ALA A 196 -22.60 38.69 -13.56
N ASP A 197 -22.29 38.94 -14.84
CA ASP A 197 -23.16 38.58 -15.95
C ASP A 197 -23.25 37.06 -16.06
N ARG A 198 -24.46 36.57 -16.32
CA ARG A 198 -24.77 35.16 -16.45
C ARG A 198 -25.66 34.94 -17.67
N PRO A 199 -25.54 33.80 -18.37
CA PRO A 199 -26.45 33.46 -19.45
C PRO A 199 -27.89 33.48 -18.95
N ALA A 200 -28.83 33.71 -19.87
CA ALA A 200 -30.26 33.70 -19.54
C ALA A 200 -30.63 32.42 -18.79
N SER A 201 -31.45 32.56 -17.75
CA SER A 201 -31.87 31.45 -16.87
C SER A 201 -30.74 30.71 -16.13
N PHE A 202 -29.53 31.28 -16.03
CA PHE A 202 -28.41 30.75 -15.25
C PHE A 202 -28.01 29.31 -15.65
N GLY A 203 -28.10 29.00 -16.94
CA GLY A 203 -27.78 27.68 -17.49
C GLY A 203 -28.94 26.68 -17.45
N LEU A 204 -30.14 27.07 -16.97
CA LEU A 204 -31.33 26.25 -17.13
C LEU A 204 -31.74 26.19 -18.61
N ILE A 205 -31.73 24.99 -19.19
CA ILE A 205 -31.99 24.75 -20.60
C ILE A 205 -33.47 25.00 -20.90
N ASP A 206 -33.73 25.92 -21.84
CA ASP A 206 -35.04 26.14 -22.43
C ASP A 206 -35.21 25.25 -23.66
N PHE A 207 -35.88 24.12 -23.51
CA PHE A 207 -36.09 23.16 -24.60
C PHE A 207 -37.10 23.62 -25.67
N SER A 208 -37.67 24.82 -25.54
CA SER A 208 -38.42 25.46 -26.63
C SER A 208 -37.51 26.08 -27.69
N LYS A 209 -36.22 26.26 -27.38
CA LYS A 209 -35.20 26.77 -28.30
C LYS A 209 -34.75 25.72 -29.30
N SER A 210 -34.15 26.17 -30.39
CA SER A 210 -33.60 25.26 -31.41
C SER A 210 -32.45 24.42 -30.87
N ALA A 211 -32.21 23.25 -31.47
CA ALA A 211 -31.08 22.39 -31.11
C ALA A 211 -29.73 23.12 -31.18
N THR A 212 -29.57 24.02 -32.15
CA THR A 212 -28.37 24.85 -32.32
C THR A 212 -28.19 25.85 -31.16
N GLU A 213 -29.26 26.53 -30.73
CA GLU A 213 -29.22 27.44 -29.57
C GLU A 213 -28.85 26.69 -28.28
N ILE A 214 -29.41 25.50 -28.05
CA ILE A 214 -29.12 24.69 -26.85
C ILE A 214 -27.67 24.18 -26.90
N SER A 215 -27.22 23.67 -28.05
CA SER A 215 -25.83 23.25 -28.24
C SER A 215 -24.85 24.40 -28.03
N ALA A 216 -25.15 25.60 -28.53
CA ALA A 216 -24.35 26.80 -28.33
C ALA A 216 -24.23 27.19 -26.85
N LEU A 217 -25.34 27.18 -26.10
CA LEU A 217 -25.33 27.41 -24.65
C LEU A 217 -24.44 26.39 -23.92
N MET A 218 -24.61 25.10 -24.21
CA MET A 218 -23.84 24.05 -23.52
C MET A 218 -22.36 24.09 -23.86
N ARG A 219 -21.99 24.33 -25.13
CA ARG A 219 -20.59 24.50 -25.54
C ARG A 219 -19.95 25.74 -24.91
N GLY A 220 -20.70 26.84 -24.80
CA GLY A 220 -20.26 28.05 -24.11
C GLY A 220 -20.12 27.89 -22.59
N LEU A 221 -20.82 26.94 -21.98
CA LEU A 221 -20.68 26.59 -20.57
C LEU A 221 -19.67 25.44 -20.32
N ASN A 222 -19.07 24.88 -21.38
CA ASN A 222 -18.09 23.81 -21.27
C ASN A 222 -16.66 24.37 -21.21
N PHE A 223 -16.15 24.50 -19.98
CA PHE A 223 -14.76 24.90 -19.67
C PHE A 223 -13.83 23.68 -19.48
N GLY A 224 -14.31 22.47 -19.75
CA GLY A 224 -13.61 21.21 -19.48
C GLY A 224 -13.25 21.09 -18.00
N GLY A 225 -11.97 20.87 -17.70
CA GLY A 225 -11.46 20.77 -16.32
C GLY A 225 -11.08 22.12 -15.68
N TYR A 226 -11.37 23.26 -16.30
CA TYR A 226 -11.08 24.58 -15.73
C TYR A 226 -12.29 25.14 -14.98
N TRP A 227 -12.02 26.10 -14.09
CA TRP A 227 -13.05 26.89 -13.42
C TRP A 227 -14.02 27.51 -14.43
N ASN A 228 -15.31 27.22 -14.26
CA ASN A 228 -16.42 27.83 -15.00
C ASN A 228 -16.99 29.02 -14.19
N PRO A 229 -16.65 30.28 -14.53
CA PRO A 229 -17.10 31.45 -13.79
C PRO A 229 -18.57 31.82 -13.99
N LEU A 230 -19.27 31.16 -14.91
CA LEU A 230 -20.65 31.48 -15.27
C LEU A 230 -21.63 30.60 -14.51
N CYS A 231 -21.89 29.39 -15.00
CA CYS A 231 -22.85 28.44 -14.44
C CYS A 231 -22.73 27.10 -15.17
N VAL A 232 -23.24 26.02 -14.58
CA VAL A 232 -23.39 24.74 -15.32
C VAL A 232 -24.69 24.71 -16.10
N ALA A 233 -24.67 24.04 -17.26
CA ALA A 233 -25.89 23.69 -17.97
C ALA A 233 -26.70 22.69 -17.14
N LYS A 234 -28.01 22.91 -17.03
CA LYS A 234 -28.90 22.12 -16.18
C LYS A 234 -30.33 22.13 -16.68
N PHE A 235 -31.13 21.19 -16.23
CA PHE A 235 -32.58 21.17 -16.48
C PHE A 235 -33.32 20.83 -15.20
N ALA A 236 -34.61 21.14 -15.20
CA ALA A 236 -35.53 20.83 -14.13
C ALA A 236 -36.60 19.86 -14.65
N ILE A 237 -36.92 18.82 -13.88
CA ILE A 237 -37.98 17.88 -14.19
C ILE A 237 -38.58 17.35 -12.89
N LYS A 238 -39.92 17.37 -12.78
CA LYS A 238 -40.65 16.88 -11.58
C LYS A 238 -40.17 17.54 -10.28
N GLY A 239 -39.74 18.80 -10.33
CA GLY A 239 -39.23 19.57 -9.20
C GLY A 239 -37.80 19.24 -8.77
N GLN A 240 -37.07 18.42 -9.53
CA GLN A 240 -35.67 18.08 -9.30
C GLN A 240 -34.78 18.74 -10.37
N PHE A 241 -33.52 19.03 -10.01
CA PHE A 241 -32.57 19.69 -10.88
C PHE A 241 -31.36 18.80 -11.12
N PHE A 242 -30.92 18.75 -12.38
CA PHE A 242 -29.78 17.95 -12.79
C PHE A 242 -28.86 18.78 -13.68
N ALA A 243 -27.57 18.74 -13.40
CA ALA A 243 -26.56 19.26 -14.31
C ALA A 243 -26.35 18.28 -15.47
N VAL A 244 -25.96 18.83 -16.62
CA VAL A 244 -25.65 18.08 -17.82
C VAL A 244 -24.36 18.62 -18.42
N SER A 245 -23.47 17.72 -18.82
CA SER A 245 -22.14 18.09 -19.33
C SER A 245 -22.02 17.99 -20.85
N ASP A 246 -22.82 17.13 -21.50
CA ASP A 246 -22.68 16.84 -22.92
C ASP A 246 -23.99 16.93 -23.70
N VAL A 247 -23.88 17.35 -24.96
CA VAL A 247 -24.98 17.43 -25.92
C VAL A 247 -24.53 17.04 -27.32
N THR A 248 -25.34 16.24 -27.99
CA THR A 248 -25.21 15.90 -29.41
C THR A 248 -26.46 16.36 -30.15
N VAL A 249 -26.29 17.07 -31.27
CA VAL A 249 -27.40 17.43 -32.16
C VAL A 249 -27.59 16.30 -33.16
N GLU A 250 -28.79 15.74 -33.21
CA GLU A 250 -29.12 14.61 -34.07
C GLU A 250 -29.39 15.05 -35.51
N THR A 251 -29.12 14.18 -36.48
CA THR A 251 -29.40 14.44 -37.90
C THR A 251 -30.86 14.19 -38.28
N GLU A 252 -31.61 13.47 -37.44
CA GLU A 252 -33.01 13.12 -37.64
C GLU A 252 -33.88 13.76 -36.56
N THR A 253 -35.08 14.17 -36.94
CA THR A 253 -36.07 14.81 -36.05
C THR A 253 -37.28 13.91 -35.90
N THR A 254 -37.78 13.76 -34.68
CA THR A 254 -39.05 13.04 -34.46
C THR A 254 -40.22 13.93 -34.90
N GLU A 255 -40.67 13.79 -36.16
CA GLU A 255 -41.60 14.72 -36.87
C GLU A 255 -43.03 14.90 -36.28
N LYS A 256 -43.34 14.49 -35.04
CA LYS A 256 -44.73 14.48 -34.51
C LYS A 256 -44.92 14.94 -33.06
N MET A 257 -43.89 15.41 -32.38
CA MET A 257 -43.98 15.79 -30.96
C MET A 257 -43.71 17.29 -30.77
N ALA A 258 -44.31 17.89 -29.74
CA ALA A 258 -44.04 19.28 -29.37
C ALA A 258 -42.61 19.41 -28.83
N SER A 259 -41.96 20.57 -29.02
CA SER A 259 -40.63 20.85 -28.48
C SER A 259 -40.62 20.69 -26.95
N GLY A 260 -39.52 20.17 -26.41
CA GLY A 260 -39.34 19.93 -24.98
C GLY A 260 -39.92 18.62 -24.45
N ILE A 261 -40.21 17.65 -25.34
CA ILE A 261 -40.64 16.31 -24.94
C ILE A 261 -39.50 15.29 -25.08
N VAL A 262 -39.34 14.44 -24.08
CA VAL A 262 -38.41 13.31 -24.10
C VAL A 262 -38.91 12.25 -25.09
N VAL A 263 -38.08 11.92 -26.09
CA VAL A 263 -38.41 10.97 -27.17
C VAL A 263 -37.71 9.62 -27.03
N ALA A 264 -36.56 9.58 -26.34
CA ALA A 264 -35.88 8.33 -25.99
C ALA A 264 -35.10 8.48 -24.67
N VAL A 265 -35.00 7.37 -23.93
CA VAL A 265 -34.27 7.29 -22.66
C VAL A 265 -33.39 6.04 -22.70
N SER A 266 -32.11 6.19 -22.34
CA SER A 266 -31.20 5.07 -22.08
C SER A 266 -30.75 5.08 -20.61
N GLU A 267 -29.82 4.21 -20.21
CA GLU A 267 -29.25 4.26 -18.86
C GLU A 267 -28.45 5.55 -18.60
N THR A 268 -27.87 6.14 -19.65
CA THR A 268 -26.87 7.24 -19.56
C THR A 268 -27.20 8.47 -20.43
N SER A 269 -28.26 8.44 -21.23
CA SER A 269 -28.64 9.53 -22.14
C SER A 269 -30.14 9.80 -22.24
N LEU A 270 -30.48 11.08 -22.49
CA LEU A 270 -31.84 11.55 -22.76
C LEU A 270 -31.90 12.18 -24.15
N ARG A 271 -32.78 11.68 -25.02
CA ARG A 271 -33.08 12.34 -26.30
C ARG A 271 -34.34 13.19 -26.17
N VAL A 272 -34.25 14.47 -26.53
CA VAL A 272 -35.31 15.48 -26.43
C VAL A 272 -35.55 16.12 -27.79
N THR A 273 -36.81 16.25 -28.18
CA THR A 273 -37.14 16.96 -29.43
C THR A 273 -37.20 18.47 -29.20
N THR A 274 -36.62 19.25 -30.12
CA THR A 274 -36.64 20.73 -30.08
C THR A 274 -37.54 21.33 -31.17
N GLY A 275 -38.22 20.49 -31.95
CA GLY A 275 -39.01 20.90 -33.12
C GLY A 275 -38.19 21.23 -34.38
N SER A 276 -36.87 21.42 -34.25
CA SER A 276 -35.94 21.58 -35.37
C SER A 276 -35.16 20.30 -35.65
N TYR A 277 -34.21 19.97 -34.76
CA TYR A 277 -33.49 18.70 -34.65
C TYR A 277 -33.67 18.14 -33.23
N ASP A 278 -33.57 16.84 -33.07
CA ASP A 278 -33.53 16.27 -31.73
C ASP A 278 -32.13 16.49 -31.12
N ILE A 279 -32.05 16.55 -29.79
CA ILE A 279 -30.78 16.62 -29.05
C ILE A 279 -30.67 15.42 -28.12
N THR A 280 -29.48 14.85 -28.00
CA THR A 280 -29.15 13.82 -27.02
C THR A 280 -28.24 14.42 -25.95
N LEU A 281 -28.71 14.40 -24.70
CA LEU A 281 -28.02 14.86 -23.51
C LEU A 281 -27.37 13.68 -22.79
N SER A 282 -26.17 13.90 -22.21
CA SER A 282 -25.46 12.90 -21.41
C SER A 282 -24.60 13.55 -20.30
N GLY A 283 -24.07 12.70 -19.40
CA GLY A 283 -23.19 13.13 -18.32
C GLY A 283 -23.95 13.88 -17.22
N PHE A 284 -24.93 13.20 -16.62
CA PHE A 284 -25.83 13.76 -15.62
C PHE A 284 -25.28 13.64 -14.20
N ALA A 285 -25.46 14.70 -13.42
CA ALA A 285 -25.21 14.70 -12.00
C ALA A 285 -26.26 15.52 -11.26
N ASP A 286 -26.51 15.18 -9.99
CA ASP A 286 -27.24 16.08 -9.12
C ASP A 286 -26.42 17.35 -8.84
N LEU A 287 -27.04 18.36 -8.25
CA LEU A 287 -26.37 19.63 -7.94
C LEU A 287 -25.39 19.56 -6.77
N ASP A 288 -25.25 18.39 -6.15
CA ASP A 288 -24.23 18.13 -5.13
C ASP A 288 -23.03 17.37 -5.75
N GLY A 289 -23.04 17.13 -7.07
CA GLY A 289 -21.94 16.54 -7.83
C GLY A 289 -22.00 15.01 -7.98
N LYS A 290 -23.04 14.35 -7.44
CA LYS A 290 -23.15 12.88 -7.53
C LYS A 290 -23.70 12.47 -8.89
N THR A 291 -23.04 11.52 -9.55
CA THR A 291 -23.50 10.96 -10.83
C THR A 291 -24.90 10.38 -10.68
N ALA A 292 -25.80 10.75 -11.60
CA ALA A 292 -27.19 10.29 -11.60
C ALA A 292 -27.44 9.38 -12.80
N LEU A 293 -28.05 8.20 -12.54
CA LEU A 293 -28.58 7.35 -13.61
C LEU A 293 -29.80 8.02 -14.26
N VAL A 294 -30.02 7.77 -15.54
CA VAL A 294 -31.04 8.50 -16.32
C VAL A 294 -32.43 7.90 -16.21
N HIS A 295 -32.53 6.56 -16.18
CA HIS A 295 -33.80 5.85 -16.12
C HIS A 295 -34.72 6.23 -14.93
N PRO A 296 -34.21 6.61 -13.74
CA PRO A 296 -35.02 7.16 -12.66
C PRO A 296 -35.46 8.62 -12.85
N ILE A 297 -34.80 9.39 -13.72
CA ILE A 297 -34.97 10.85 -13.87
C ILE A 297 -36.17 11.18 -14.75
N ALA A 298 -36.24 10.58 -15.94
CA ALA A 298 -37.24 10.91 -16.95
C ALA A 298 -37.71 9.66 -17.71
N ALA A 299 -38.95 9.70 -18.21
CA ALA A 299 -39.53 8.71 -19.09
C ALA A 299 -39.89 9.31 -20.46
N VAL A 300 -40.00 8.47 -21.48
CA VAL A 300 -40.49 8.90 -22.80
C VAL A 300 -41.87 9.54 -22.65
N GLY A 301 -42.03 10.75 -23.19
CA GLY A 301 -43.24 11.56 -23.08
C GLY A 301 -43.22 12.61 -21.96
N ASP A 302 -42.24 12.58 -21.06
CA ASP A 302 -42.09 13.62 -20.03
C ASP A 302 -41.70 14.97 -20.64
N SER A 303 -42.12 16.05 -19.96
CA SER A 303 -41.74 17.44 -20.25
C SER A 303 -40.92 18.03 -19.10
N PHE A 304 -40.13 19.05 -19.40
CA PHE A 304 -39.28 19.75 -18.43
C PHE A 304 -40.00 20.92 -17.74
N ASP A 305 -39.59 21.22 -16.51
CA ASP A 305 -40.13 22.33 -15.74
C ASP A 305 -39.56 23.66 -16.24
N ALA A 306 -40.40 24.69 -16.30
CA ALA A 306 -39.99 26.04 -16.71
C ALA A 306 -39.19 26.75 -15.59
N PRO A 307 -38.25 27.65 -15.94
CA PRO A 307 -37.55 28.46 -14.95
C PRO A 307 -38.52 29.29 -14.10
N ASN A 308 -38.35 29.23 -12.78
CA ASN A 308 -39.07 30.10 -11.85
C ASN A 308 -38.39 31.47 -11.75
N LEU A 309 -39.13 32.55 -12.01
CA LEU A 309 -38.59 33.91 -12.02
C LEU A 309 -38.02 34.37 -10.67
N ASP A 310 -38.55 33.89 -9.55
CA ASP A 310 -38.05 34.27 -8.22
C ASP A 310 -36.76 33.52 -7.87
N ASP A 311 -36.60 32.28 -8.36
CA ASP A 311 -35.33 31.56 -8.31
C ASP A 311 -34.25 32.32 -9.11
N LEU A 312 -34.56 32.79 -10.32
CA LEU A 312 -33.62 33.55 -11.14
C LEU A 312 -33.17 34.87 -10.49
N LYS A 313 -34.10 35.61 -9.84
CA LYS A 313 -33.73 36.82 -9.07
C LYS A 313 -32.79 36.49 -7.91
N THR A 314 -33.01 35.35 -7.25
CA THR A 314 -32.17 34.89 -6.15
C THR A 314 -30.76 34.58 -6.65
N LEU A 315 -30.63 33.83 -7.75
CA LEU A 315 -29.33 33.51 -8.34
C LEU A 315 -28.58 34.77 -8.82
N ALA A 316 -29.29 35.76 -9.36
CA ALA A 316 -28.70 37.04 -9.76
C ALA A 316 -28.13 37.82 -8.57
N ALA A 317 -28.75 37.74 -7.40
CA ALA A 317 -28.21 38.36 -6.18
C ALA A 317 -26.97 37.61 -5.66
N LEU A 318 -26.93 36.28 -5.84
CA LEU A 318 -25.82 35.43 -5.39
C LEU A 318 -24.58 35.52 -6.31
N SER A 319 -24.75 35.73 -7.62
CA SER A 319 -23.63 35.74 -8.59
C SER A 319 -22.56 36.78 -8.28
N ALA A 320 -22.92 37.90 -7.65
CA ALA A 320 -21.98 38.92 -7.20
C ALA A 320 -21.03 38.44 -6.09
N GLN A 321 -21.36 37.35 -5.39
CA GLN A 321 -20.58 36.79 -4.28
C GLN A 321 -19.84 35.49 -4.64
N ASP A 322 -20.02 34.97 -5.86
CA ASP A 322 -19.44 33.69 -6.30
C ASP A 322 -17.94 33.61 -6.10
N SER A 323 -17.22 34.68 -6.46
CA SER A 323 -15.75 34.70 -6.36
C SER A 323 -15.27 34.62 -4.91
N GLU A 324 -15.97 35.26 -3.98
CA GLU A 324 -15.65 35.22 -2.55
C GLU A 324 -16.02 33.86 -1.95
N MET A 325 -17.21 33.36 -2.27
CA MET A 325 -17.64 32.04 -1.76
C MET A 325 -16.76 30.92 -2.31
N ARG A 326 -16.39 30.95 -3.59
CA ARG A 326 -15.47 29.99 -4.20
C ARG A 326 -14.15 29.92 -3.41
N LYS A 327 -13.58 31.07 -3.05
CA LYS A 327 -12.36 31.11 -2.23
C LYS A 327 -12.56 30.47 -0.86
N ARG A 328 -13.68 30.78 -0.19
CA ARG A 328 -14.01 30.18 1.11
C ARG A 328 -14.21 28.66 1.03
N LEU A 329 -14.85 28.17 -0.03
CA LEU A 329 -15.01 26.73 -0.25
C LEU A 329 -13.69 26.06 -0.64
N ALA A 330 -12.80 26.75 -1.38
CA ALA A 330 -11.48 26.23 -1.71
C ALA A 330 -10.58 26.11 -0.48
N ASP A 331 -10.73 27.05 0.46
CA ASP A 331 -10.02 27.03 1.75
C ASP A 331 -10.73 26.17 2.81
N PHE A 332 -11.88 25.55 2.50
CA PHE A 332 -12.72 24.83 3.46
C PHE A 332 -11.97 23.64 4.07
N THR A 333 -11.88 23.62 5.39
CA THR A 333 -11.19 22.60 6.19
C THR A 333 -12.21 21.88 7.06
N PRO A 334 -12.72 20.70 6.66
CA PRO A 334 -13.76 20.01 7.44
C PRO A 334 -13.23 19.56 8.80
N LEU A 335 -14.03 19.79 9.86
CA LEU A 335 -13.79 19.17 11.17
C LEU A 335 -14.11 17.67 11.13
N GLU A 336 -13.18 16.85 11.61
CA GLU A 336 -13.32 15.40 11.86
C GLU A 336 -13.20 15.12 13.37
N LEU A 337 -14.14 14.34 13.94
CA LEU A 337 -14.20 13.99 15.36
C LEU A 337 -13.91 12.49 15.58
N PRO A 338 -13.12 12.13 16.60
CA PRO A 338 -12.57 10.77 16.74
C PRO A 338 -13.60 9.66 17.02
N PHE A 339 -14.82 10.02 17.45
CA PHE A 339 -15.89 9.06 17.76
C PHE A 339 -16.98 9.00 16.68
N VAL A 340 -16.82 9.72 15.57
CA VAL A 340 -17.78 9.73 14.46
C VAL A 340 -17.37 8.70 13.41
N ASN A 341 -18.29 7.81 13.05
CA ASN A 341 -18.09 6.83 12.01
C ASN A 341 -18.57 7.35 10.64
N ALA A 342 -17.64 7.85 9.83
CA ALA A 342 -17.92 8.51 8.55
C ALA A 342 -18.44 7.59 7.43
N SER A 343 -18.48 6.26 7.63
CA SER A 343 -18.78 5.31 6.53
C SER A 343 -20.28 5.01 6.32
N GLN A 344 -21.18 5.62 7.08
CA GLN A 344 -22.62 5.29 7.04
C GLN A 344 -23.47 6.46 6.53
N ALA A 345 -24.58 6.13 5.85
CA ALA A 345 -25.54 7.12 5.41
C ALA A 345 -26.28 7.75 6.61
N LEU A 346 -26.27 9.08 6.68
CA LEU A 346 -26.90 9.87 7.76
C LEU A 346 -28.42 9.91 7.57
N THR A 347 -29.13 8.98 8.23
CA THR A 347 -30.57 8.74 8.03
C THR A 347 -31.38 8.53 9.32
N ASP A 348 -30.75 8.24 10.47
CA ASP A 348 -31.43 7.97 11.75
C ASP A 348 -31.09 9.02 12.81
N TYR A 349 -31.73 10.18 12.71
CA TYR A 349 -31.54 11.29 13.64
C TYR A 349 -32.39 11.16 14.90
N GLN A 350 -31.77 11.39 16.05
CA GLN A 350 -32.40 11.51 17.36
C GLN A 350 -32.04 12.84 18.01
N GLU A 351 -32.81 13.27 19.00
CA GLU A 351 -32.63 14.56 19.68
C GLU A 351 -32.40 14.39 21.19
N LYS A 352 -31.44 15.12 21.74
CA LYS A 352 -31.18 15.24 23.18
C LYS A 352 -30.91 16.69 23.56
N PRO A 353 -31.38 17.17 24.71
CA PRO A 353 -30.99 18.49 25.20
C PRO A 353 -29.51 18.51 25.56
N PHE A 354 -28.83 19.64 25.32
CA PHE A 354 -27.49 19.89 25.85
C PHE A 354 -27.54 21.10 26.81
N ASN A 355 -26.70 21.09 27.84
CA ASN A 355 -26.74 22.10 28.90
C ASN A 355 -25.55 23.05 28.80
N VAL A 356 -25.83 24.33 28.53
CA VAL A 356 -24.86 25.43 28.62
C VAL A 356 -25.53 26.54 29.45
N PRO A 357 -24.85 27.15 30.44
CA PRO A 357 -25.38 28.29 31.20
C PRO A 357 -25.87 29.42 30.29
N LYS A 358 -26.83 30.23 30.75
CA LYS A 358 -27.46 31.27 29.91
C LYS A 358 -26.53 32.44 29.57
N ASP A 359 -25.53 32.65 30.41
CA ASP A 359 -24.50 33.68 30.36
C ASP A 359 -23.23 33.26 29.60
N VAL A 360 -23.19 32.02 29.11
CA VAL A 360 -22.06 31.47 28.34
C VAL A 360 -22.46 31.34 26.88
N ASP A 361 -21.58 31.77 25.98
CA ASP A 361 -21.77 31.60 24.54
C ASP A 361 -21.65 30.12 24.14
N ALA A 362 -22.79 29.50 23.84
CA ALA A 362 -22.87 28.10 23.45
C ALA A 362 -22.10 27.79 22.16
N ALA A 363 -22.05 28.73 21.20
CA ALA A 363 -21.33 28.48 19.95
C ALA A 363 -19.82 28.32 20.21
N THR A 364 -19.24 29.23 21.00
CA THR A 364 -17.84 29.13 21.41
C THR A 364 -17.56 27.86 22.22
N VAL A 365 -18.43 27.47 23.15
CA VAL A 365 -18.26 26.21 23.92
C VAL A 365 -18.18 25.01 22.97
N ILE A 366 -19.10 24.91 22.00
CA ILE A 366 -19.14 23.82 21.03
C ILE A 366 -17.87 23.79 20.17
N ALA A 367 -17.43 24.95 19.67
CA ALA A 367 -16.24 25.03 18.84
C ALA A 367 -14.94 24.71 19.61
N LEU A 368 -14.79 25.20 20.84
CA LEU A 368 -13.64 24.86 21.70
C LEU A 368 -13.64 23.36 22.07
N TRP A 369 -14.80 22.80 22.37
CA TRP A 369 -14.96 21.37 22.63
C TRP A 369 -14.52 20.53 21.43
N ALA A 370 -14.99 20.88 20.23
CA ALA A 370 -14.61 20.21 18.98
C ALA A 370 -13.11 20.37 18.66
N SER A 371 -12.54 21.55 18.91
CA SER A 371 -11.11 21.82 18.75
C SER A 371 -10.26 20.91 19.61
N ARG A 372 -10.64 20.73 20.89
CA ARG A 372 -9.91 19.88 21.83
C ARG A 372 -9.96 18.40 21.49
N LEU A 373 -11.11 17.91 21.02
CA LEU A 373 -11.27 16.50 20.65
C LEU A 373 -10.58 16.15 19.33
N SER A 374 -10.69 17.04 18.32
CA SER A 374 -10.02 16.84 17.03
C SER A 374 -8.51 17.07 17.10
N GLY A 375 -8.03 17.81 18.10
CA GLY A 375 -6.66 18.31 18.16
C GLY A 375 -6.37 19.41 17.13
N THR A 376 -7.39 19.93 16.44
CA THR A 376 -7.25 20.98 15.43
C THR A 376 -7.69 22.34 15.98
N THR A 377 -6.91 23.38 15.72
CA THR A 377 -7.19 24.74 16.21
C THR A 377 -7.88 25.62 15.17
N CYS A 378 -7.86 25.23 13.90
CA CYS A 378 -8.49 25.94 12.80
C CYS A 378 -9.24 24.93 11.92
N PHE A 379 -10.56 25.13 11.77
CA PHE A 379 -11.45 24.28 10.98
C PHE A 379 -12.73 25.04 10.61
N ASP A 380 -13.49 24.50 9.68
CA ASP A 380 -14.79 25.00 9.28
C ASP A 380 -15.91 24.05 9.68
N ILE A 381 -17.00 24.66 10.14
CA ILE A 381 -18.26 23.99 10.43
C ILE A 381 -19.36 24.54 9.52
N LYS A 382 -20.49 23.83 9.44
CA LYS A 382 -21.66 24.33 8.72
C LYS A 382 -22.52 25.20 9.63
N LEU A 383 -22.95 26.35 9.12
CA LEU A 383 -24.09 27.07 9.68
C LEU A 383 -25.31 26.81 8.78
N SER A 384 -26.33 26.14 9.30
CA SER A 384 -27.55 25.90 8.52
C SER A 384 -28.25 27.22 8.20
N SER A 385 -28.78 27.27 6.99
CA SER A 385 -29.62 28.36 6.53
C SER A 385 -30.79 27.81 5.73
N THR A 386 -31.89 28.56 5.66
CA THR A 386 -32.99 28.18 4.78
C THR A 386 -32.58 28.44 3.33
N PRO A 387 -32.59 27.45 2.44
CA PRO A 387 -32.35 27.67 1.02
C PRO A 387 -33.30 28.74 0.49
N GLN A 388 -32.77 29.74 -0.22
CA GLN A 388 -33.57 30.82 -0.80
C GLN A 388 -34.22 30.39 -2.12
N SER A 389 -33.69 29.32 -2.72
CA SER A 389 -34.09 28.66 -3.96
C SER A 389 -33.65 27.19 -3.92
N PRO A 390 -34.29 26.26 -4.65
CA PRO A 390 -33.79 24.89 -4.83
C PRO A 390 -32.35 24.82 -5.41
N LEU A 391 -31.92 25.89 -6.08
CA LEU A 391 -30.60 26.06 -6.70
C LEU A 391 -29.56 26.72 -5.76
N SER A 392 -29.95 27.06 -4.53
CA SER A 392 -29.07 27.65 -3.50
C SER A 392 -28.83 26.67 -2.35
N SER A 393 -27.67 26.78 -1.69
CA SER A 393 -27.30 25.93 -0.56
C SER A 393 -28.20 26.17 0.66
N GLY A 394 -28.37 25.12 1.48
CA GLY A 394 -29.02 25.19 2.80
C GLY A 394 -28.04 25.41 3.96
N TRP A 395 -26.80 25.80 3.64
CA TRP A 395 -25.76 26.05 4.63
C TRP A 395 -24.70 26.98 4.07
N VAL A 396 -23.89 27.55 4.95
CA VAL A 396 -22.67 28.29 4.61
C VAL A 396 -21.51 27.92 5.54
N PRO A 397 -20.25 27.94 5.06
CA PRO A 397 -19.10 27.63 5.88
C PRO A 397 -18.86 28.72 6.93
N VAL A 398 -18.50 28.30 8.14
CA VAL A 398 -18.06 29.18 9.22
C VAL A 398 -16.73 28.69 9.76
N ARG A 399 -15.72 29.55 9.70
CA ARG A 399 -14.40 29.26 10.25
C ARG A 399 -14.36 29.49 11.76
N PHE A 400 -13.90 28.48 12.47
CA PHE A 400 -13.36 28.62 13.82
C PHE A 400 -11.84 28.60 13.73
N ASP A 401 -11.18 29.57 14.36
CA ASP A 401 -9.73 29.67 14.42
C ASP A 401 -9.34 30.13 15.83
N ALA A 402 -8.58 29.30 16.53
CA ALA A 402 -8.05 29.57 17.85
C ALA A 402 -6.52 29.56 17.76
N ASN A 403 -5.93 30.70 17.41
CA ASN A 403 -4.47 30.79 17.26
C ASN A 403 -3.76 30.46 18.58
N THR A 404 -2.54 29.92 18.46
CA THR A 404 -1.68 29.69 19.63
C THR A 404 -1.31 31.02 20.30
N GLY A 405 -1.82 31.24 21.51
CA GLY A 405 -1.55 32.44 22.32
C GLY A 405 -2.72 33.44 22.42
N GLU A 406 -3.87 33.17 21.82
CA GLU A 406 -5.08 33.96 22.05
C GLU A 406 -5.73 33.66 23.41
N ASN A 407 -6.30 34.69 24.01
CA ASN A 407 -7.13 34.55 25.21
C ASN A 407 -8.60 34.31 24.83
N LEU A 408 -9.37 33.82 25.79
CA LEU A 408 -10.79 33.50 25.61
C LEU A 408 -11.60 34.65 24.96
N GLY A 409 -11.34 35.89 25.37
CA GLY A 409 -12.07 37.07 24.88
C GLY A 409 -11.84 37.34 23.39
N GLN A 410 -10.61 37.18 22.91
CA GLN A 410 -10.27 37.36 21.49
C GLN A 410 -10.91 36.26 20.63
N THR A 411 -10.74 34.99 21.02
CA THR A 411 -11.34 33.85 20.29
C THR A 411 -12.87 33.95 20.22
N GLN A 412 -13.53 34.38 21.30
CA GLN A 412 -14.98 34.64 21.31
C GLN A 412 -15.38 35.75 20.33
N ALA A 413 -14.62 36.85 20.31
CA ALA A 413 -14.91 37.99 19.44
C ALA A 413 -14.77 37.62 17.96
N ASP A 414 -13.68 36.94 17.61
CA ASP A 414 -13.39 36.56 16.22
C ASP A 414 -14.41 35.54 15.70
N PHE A 415 -14.72 34.51 16.49
CA PHE A 415 -15.73 33.53 16.10
C PHE A 415 -17.13 34.13 15.99
N THR A 416 -17.48 35.08 16.88
CA THR A 416 -18.73 35.84 16.77
C THR A 416 -18.81 36.62 15.47
N VAL A 417 -17.72 37.28 15.04
CA VAL A 417 -17.67 38.01 13.76
C VAL A 417 -17.84 37.06 12.57
N ASN A 418 -17.20 35.89 12.61
CA ASN A 418 -17.33 34.88 11.56
C ASN A 418 -18.77 34.35 11.46
N LEU A 419 -19.41 34.03 12.59
CA LEU A 419 -20.81 33.61 12.65
C LEU A 419 -21.76 34.70 12.13
N GLN A 420 -21.55 35.96 12.52
CA GLN A 420 -22.35 37.08 12.03
C GLN A 420 -22.20 37.27 10.52
N THR A 421 -20.97 37.21 10.00
CA THR A 421 -20.68 37.32 8.57
C THR A 421 -21.36 36.21 7.78
N ALA A 422 -21.25 34.96 8.25
CA ALA A 422 -21.91 33.82 7.65
C ALA A 422 -23.44 33.94 7.69
N SER A 423 -24.02 34.42 8.80
CA SER A 423 -25.48 34.61 8.91
C SER A 423 -26.04 35.65 7.93
N GLN A 424 -25.23 36.64 7.53
CA GLN A 424 -25.61 37.62 6.50
C GLN A 424 -25.56 37.00 5.11
N GLN A 425 -24.59 36.11 4.88
CA GLN A 425 -24.44 35.34 3.65
C GLN A 425 -25.36 34.12 3.70
N LYS A 426 -26.66 34.34 3.49
CA LYS A 426 -27.72 33.32 3.70
C LYS A 426 -27.56 32.02 2.89
N SER A 427 -26.89 32.04 1.74
CA SER A 427 -26.69 30.85 0.89
C SER A 427 -25.62 31.12 -0.17
N PHE A 428 -25.29 30.10 -0.96
CA PHE A 428 -24.51 30.21 -2.20
C PHE A 428 -25.10 29.31 -3.29
N MET A 429 -24.68 29.46 -4.55
CA MET A 429 -25.21 28.64 -5.65
C MET A 429 -24.71 27.19 -5.55
N ARG A 430 -25.61 26.20 -5.62
CA ARG A 430 -25.26 24.79 -5.42
C ARG A 430 -24.30 24.25 -6.47
N ASP A 431 -24.43 24.69 -7.71
CA ASP A 431 -23.54 24.29 -8.80
C ASP A 431 -22.13 24.89 -8.71
N LEU A 432 -21.80 25.65 -7.66
CA LEU A 432 -20.47 26.25 -7.50
C LEU A 432 -19.37 25.19 -7.37
N THR A 433 -19.65 24.06 -6.69
CA THR A 433 -18.73 22.90 -6.61
C THR A 433 -18.54 22.21 -7.96
N MET A 434 -19.57 22.19 -8.80
CA MET A 434 -19.51 21.57 -10.12
C MET A 434 -18.77 22.44 -11.14
N ARG A 435 -18.78 23.76 -10.92
CA ARG A 435 -18.05 24.72 -11.75
C ARG A 435 -16.53 24.67 -11.52
N ASP A 436 -16.07 24.11 -10.39
CA ASP A 436 -14.66 24.02 -10.03
C ASP A 436 -14.29 22.62 -9.52
N ASN A 437 -13.57 21.86 -10.32
CA ASN A 437 -13.11 20.53 -9.90
C ASN A 437 -12.07 20.55 -8.76
N THR A 438 -11.53 21.71 -8.38
CA THR A 438 -10.63 21.84 -7.22
C THR A 438 -11.40 21.93 -5.90
N LEU A 439 -12.71 22.20 -5.94
CA LEU A 439 -13.55 22.22 -4.75
C LEU A 439 -14.00 20.80 -4.42
N ASN A 440 -13.41 20.22 -3.37
CA ASN A 440 -13.83 18.91 -2.86
C ASN A 440 -14.64 19.07 -1.57
N LEU A 441 -15.97 19.02 -1.70
CA LEU A 441 -16.90 18.99 -0.56
C LEU A 441 -17.44 17.58 -0.28
N ASP A 442 -16.88 16.53 -0.88
CA ASP A 442 -17.29 15.14 -0.60
C ASP A 442 -17.02 14.77 0.88
N LYS A 443 -16.06 15.45 1.51
CA LYS A 443 -15.84 15.41 2.96
C LYS A 443 -16.75 16.42 3.66
N ASN A 444 -17.88 15.93 4.19
CA ASN A 444 -18.66 16.70 5.14
C ASN A 444 -17.89 16.91 6.44
N THR A 445 -18.06 18.09 7.04
CA THR A 445 -17.68 18.29 8.44
C THR A 445 -18.63 17.54 9.37
N ASP A 446 -18.10 17.01 10.46
CA ASP A 446 -18.85 16.24 11.45
C ASP A 446 -19.85 17.07 12.27
N LEU A 447 -19.73 18.40 12.20
CA LEU A 447 -20.48 19.34 13.04
C LEU A 447 -21.19 20.44 12.25
N GLU A 448 -22.46 20.62 12.58
CA GLU A 448 -23.30 21.72 12.11
C GLU A 448 -23.91 22.50 13.28
N ILE A 449 -24.02 23.81 13.12
CA ILE A 449 -24.74 24.71 14.02
C ILE A 449 -25.97 25.24 13.30
N THR A 450 -27.10 25.28 13.99
CA THR A 450 -28.35 25.86 13.49
C THR A 450 -28.98 26.82 14.50
N LEU A 451 -29.64 27.86 13.98
CA LEU A 451 -30.57 28.73 14.74
C LEU A 451 -32.04 28.38 14.46
N HIS A 452 -32.28 27.40 13.59
CA HIS A 452 -33.59 27.04 13.07
C HIS A 452 -33.83 25.54 13.26
N LYS A 453 -34.58 24.91 12.36
CA LYS A 453 -34.77 23.45 12.41
C LYS A 453 -33.51 22.77 11.86
N ALA A 454 -33.06 21.72 12.54
CA ALA A 454 -31.98 20.86 12.05
C ALA A 454 -32.34 20.29 10.67
N LEU A 455 -31.37 20.27 9.75
CA LEU A 455 -31.50 19.68 8.43
C LEU A 455 -31.03 18.23 8.51
N SER A 456 -31.93 17.27 8.39
CA SER A 456 -31.53 15.85 8.40
C SER A 456 -30.56 15.54 7.25
N GLY A 457 -29.50 14.79 7.55
CA GLY A 457 -28.53 14.30 6.57
C GLY A 457 -27.36 15.24 6.28
N SER A 458 -27.24 16.38 6.98
CA SER A 458 -26.25 17.41 6.66
C SER A 458 -24.93 17.28 7.43
N ALA A 459 -24.96 16.79 8.67
CA ALA A 459 -23.81 16.48 9.50
C ALA A 459 -24.19 15.46 10.61
N PRO A 460 -23.27 14.56 11.03
CA PRO A 460 -23.46 13.63 12.14
C PRO A 460 -23.96 14.27 13.44
N LEU A 461 -23.50 15.48 13.76
CA LEU A 461 -23.91 16.26 14.94
C LEU A 461 -24.44 17.64 14.52
N ILE A 462 -25.67 17.96 14.92
CA ILE A 462 -26.32 19.24 14.62
C ILE A 462 -26.75 19.92 15.93
N PHE A 463 -26.07 21.01 16.29
CA PHE A 463 -26.37 21.78 17.49
C PHE A 463 -27.34 22.92 17.18
N ASN A 464 -28.52 22.88 17.79
CA ASN A 464 -29.50 23.95 17.73
C ASN A 464 -29.32 24.92 18.90
N LEU A 465 -28.78 26.11 18.62
CA LEU A 465 -28.49 27.09 19.65
C LEU A 465 -29.76 27.78 20.19
N ALA A 466 -30.85 27.78 19.42
CA ALA A 466 -32.08 28.48 19.79
C ALA A 466 -32.87 27.73 20.87
N ASN A 467 -32.96 26.40 20.77
CA ASN A 467 -33.68 25.55 21.74
C ASN A 467 -32.76 24.68 22.62
N LYS A 468 -31.43 24.74 22.41
CA LYS A 468 -30.41 23.95 23.11
C LYS A 468 -30.60 22.44 22.97
N THR A 469 -30.93 22.02 21.76
CA THR A 469 -31.06 20.60 21.38
C THR A 469 -29.91 20.20 20.46
N LEU A 470 -29.33 19.03 20.71
CA LEU A 470 -28.41 18.34 19.82
C LEU A 470 -29.19 17.25 19.07
N SER A 471 -29.20 17.33 17.75
CA SER A 471 -29.62 16.23 16.88
C SER A 471 -28.38 15.43 16.48
N TRP A 472 -28.39 14.11 16.63
CA TRP A 472 -27.29 13.26 16.17
C TRP A 472 -27.81 12.06 15.38
N ASP A 473 -26.98 11.57 14.46
CA ASP A 473 -27.27 10.35 13.72
C ASP A 473 -26.71 9.10 14.44
N LYS A 474 -27.58 8.12 14.72
CA LYS A 474 -27.23 6.89 15.45
C LYS A 474 -26.31 5.93 14.70
N ASN A 475 -26.30 6.00 13.37
CA ASN A 475 -25.44 5.17 12.55
C ASN A 475 -24.00 5.71 12.56
N ALA A 476 -23.85 7.02 12.72
CA ALA A 476 -22.56 7.69 12.78
C ALA A 476 -21.99 7.80 14.21
N VAL A 477 -22.84 8.00 15.22
CA VAL A 477 -22.42 8.23 16.62
C VAL A 477 -23.23 7.35 17.57
N ASP A 478 -22.54 6.50 18.34
CA ASP A 478 -23.17 5.65 19.34
C ASP A 478 -23.62 6.45 20.58
N GLU A 479 -24.54 5.86 21.36
CA GLU A 479 -25.11 6.57 22.51
C GLU A 479 -24.09 6.77 23.64
N ALA A 480 -23.09 5.90 23.77
CA ALA A 480 -22.04 6.00 24.78
C ALA A 480 -21.11 7.20 24.50
N GLY A 481 -20.58 7.30 23.28
CA GLY A 481 -19.75 8.41 22.81
C GLY A 481 -20.50 9.74 22.88
N LEU A 482 -21.78 9.76 22.50
CA LEU A 482 -22.60 10.97 22.64
C LEU A 482 -22.75 11.42 24.10
N ASN A 483 -22.99 10.50 25.04
CA ASN A 483 -23.14 10.87 26.44
C ASN A 483 -21.82 11.41 27.01
N ILE A 484 -20.68 10.84 26.63
CA ILE A 484 -19.34 11.36 26.98
C ILE A 484 -19.17 12.79 26.42
N ALA A 485 -19.50 13.00 25.15
CA ALA A 485 -19.44 14.31 24.50
C ALA A 485 -20.29 15.37 25.25
N LEU A 486 -21.52 15.04 25.63
CA LEU A 486 -22.41 15.95 26.36
C LEU A 486 -21.92 16.27 27.78
N THR A 487 -21.33 15.31 28.48
CA THR A 487 -20.69 15.52 29.79
C THR A 487 -19.51 16.48 29.66
N GLN A 488 -18.63 16.24 28.68
CA GLN A 488 -17.47 17.09 28.41
C GLN A 488 -17.85 18.51 28.01
N LEU A 489 -18.86 18.66 27.15
CA LEU A 489 -19.41 19.96 26.74
C LEU A 489 -19.93 20.74 27.96
N SER A 490 -20.62 20.05 28.89
CA SER A 490 -21.16 20.66 30.12
C SER A 490 -20.05 21.06 31.10
N ALA A 491 -19.00 20.24 31.24
CA ALA A 491 -17.83 20.55 32.05
C ALA A 491 -17.08 21.77 31.48
N LEU A 492 -16.87 21.81 30.17
CA LEU A 492 -16.24 22.94 29.50
C LEU A 492 -17.07 24.22 29.65
N ALA A 493 -18.39 24.14 29.50
CA ALA A 493 -19.28 25.28 29.73
C ALA A 493 -19.17 25.84 31.17
N THR A 494 -19.01 24.96 32.16
CA THR A 494 -18.80 25.35 33.56
C THR A 494 -17.43 26.02 33.75
N SER A 495 -16.38 25.47 33.14
CA SER A 495 -15.03 26.09 33.13
C SER A 495 -15.07 27.49 32.52
N LEU A 496 -15.73 27.67 31.36
CA LEU A 496 -15.88 28.98 30.71
C LEU A 496 -16.66 29.98 31.57
N GLN A 497 -17.70 29.54 32.27
CA GLN A 497 -18.48 30.42 33.15
C GLN A 497 -17.62 31.04 34.26
N SER A 498 -16.60 30.32 34.73
CA SER A 498 -15.68 30.77 35.77
C SER A 498 -14.44 31.52 35.24
N ALA A 499 -14.22 31.52 33.92
CA ALA A 499 -13.03 32.06 33.29
C ALA A 499 -13.13 33.58 33.06
N SER A 500 -11.98 34.27 33.15
CA SER A 500 -11.86 35.66 32.71
C SER A 500 -11.61 35.75 31.20
N PRO A 501 -11.91 36.88 30.52
CA PRO A 501 -11.57 37.06 29.10
C PRO A 501 -10.09 36.90 28.78
N ASP A 502 -9.19 37.17 29.74
CA ASP A 502 -7.74 37.03 29.59
C ASP A 502 -7.23 35.60 29.83
N SER A 503 -8.12 34.64 30.12
CA SER A 503 -7.73 33.26 30.42
C SER A 503 -7.21 32.57 29.16
N ASP A 504 -6.16 31.76 29.35
CA ASP A 504 -5.66 30.86 28.31
C ASP A 504 -6.71 29.75 28.07
N ILE A 505 -7.12 29.60 26.81
CA ILE A 505 -8.09 28.59 26.40
C ILE A 505 -7.57 27.15 26.62
N THR A 506 -6.26 26.94 26.80
CA THR A 506 -5.65 25.64 27.14
C THR A 506 -5.86 25.21 28.58
N GLN A 507 -6.16 26.14 29.47
CA GLN A 507 -6.39 25.86 30.90
C GLN A 507 -7.85 25.52 31.23
N LEU A 508 -8.74 25.57 30.23
CA LEU A 508 -10.17 25.29 30.41
C LEU A 508 -10.41 23.77 30.46
N SER A 509 -10.82 23.26 31.61
CA SER A 509 -11.08 21.83 31.81
C SER A 509 -12.33 21.36 31.08
N MET A 510 -12.20 20.23 30.38
CA MET A 510 -13.31 19.43 29.82
C MET A 510 -13.71 18.24 30.70
N LEU A 511 -13.00 18.03 31.81
CA LEU A 511 -13.30 16.97 32.77
C LEU A 511 -14.28 17.48 33.83
N SER A 512 -15.33 16.71 34.09
CA SER A 512 -16.11 16.86 35.31
C SER A 512 -15.29 16.40 36.52
N ASP A 513 -15.65 16.85 37.73
CA ASP A 513 -14.99 16.39 38.96
C ASP A 513 -15.12 14.87 39.15
N GLU A 514 -16.23 14.29 38.70
CA GLU A 514 -16.49 12.85 38.75
C GLU A 514 -15.58 12.08 37.78
N ASP A 515 -15.47 12.52 36.52
CA ASP A 515 -14.58 11.90 35.53
C ASP A 515 -13.12 12.02 35.98
N ARG A 516 -12.73 13.19 36.53
CA ARG A 516 -11.39 13.39 37.06
C ARG A 516 -11.10 12.42 38.21
N HIS A 517 -12.05 12.21 39.12
CA HIS A 517 -11.88 11.23 40.20
C HIS A 517 -11.79 9.79 39.68
N ALA A 518 -12.61 9.44 38.69
CA ALA A 518 -12.59 8.11 38.08
C ALA A 518 -11.23 7.80 37.44
N LEU A 519 -10.72 8.71 36.59
CA LEU A 519 -9.44 8.58 35.91
C LEU A 519 -8.25 8.53 36.88
N LEU A 520 -8.26 9.38 37.92
CA LEU A 520 -7.13 9.45 38.85
C LEU A 520 -7.11 8.31 39.87
N HIS A 521 -8.28 7.82 40.28
CA HIS A 521 -8.40 6.91 41.42
C HIS A 521 -9.12 5.62 41.06
N ALA A 522 -10.37 5.68 40.59
CA ALA A 522 -11.23 4.49 40.47
C ALA A 522 -10.67 3.45 39.49
N ASP A 523 -10.29 3.86 38.28
CA ASP A 523 -9.70 2.95 37.28
C ASP A 523 -8.27 2.53 37.62
N ASN A 524 -7.65 3.15 38.63
CA ASN A 524 -6.30 2.90 39.11
C ASN A 524 -6.26 2.16 40.47
N GLN A 525 -7.38 1.56 40.91
CA GLN A 525 -7.45 0.74 42.13
C GLN A 525 -6.86 -0.67 41.92
N THR A 526 -5.55 -0.74 41.69
CA THR A 526 -4.85 -2.01 41.36
C THR A 526 -4.10 -2.64 42.53
N GLN A 527 -4.21 -2.07 43.73
CA GLN A 527 -3.47 -2.52 44.91
C GLN A 527 -3.73 -4.00 45.22
N THR A 528 -2.68 -4.80 45.19
CA THR A 528 -2.70 -6.25 45.41
C THR A 528 -1.61 -6.63 46.39
N ASN A 529 -1.96 -7.40 47.43
CA ASN A 529 -0.98 -7.86 48.41
C ASN A 529 -0.04 -8.91 47.77
N VAL A 530 1.26 -8.61 47.73
CA VAL A 530 2.29 -9.48 47.15
C VAL A 530 3.47 -9.60 48.11
N ASP A 531 4.01 -10.81 48.24
CA ASP A 531 5.26 -11.01 48.97
C ASP A 531 6.44 -10.57 48.10
N LEU A 532 6.77 -9.28 48.17
CA LEU A 532 7.90 -8.71 47.46
C LEU A 532 9.23 -9.29 47.92
N SER A 533 9.28 -10.03 49.05
CA SER A 533 10.53 -10.58 49.57
C SER A 533 11.04 -11.82 48.80
N GLN A 534 10.22 -12.37 47.91
CA GLN A 534 10.51 -13.59 47.17
C GLN A 534 11.27 -13.31 45.86
N SER A 535 12.49 -13.83 45.73
CA SER A 535 13.24 -13.81 44.47
C SER A 535 12.75 -14.88 43.48
N MET A 536 13.02 -14.69 42.19
CA MET A 536 12.57 -15.60 41.11
C MET A 536 13.01 -17.05 41.33
N HIS A 537 14.27 -17.27 41.71
CA HIS A 537 14.78 -18.61 41.97
C HIS A 537 14.19 -19.22 43.25
N CYS A 538 13.85 -18.42 44.26
CA CYS A 538 13.16 -18.92 45.46
C CYS A 538 11.76 -19.43 45.12
N ALA A 539 11.02 -18.72 44.25
CA ALA A 539 9.73 -19.17 43.75
C ALA A 539 9.86 -20.48 42.96
N PHE A 540 10.86 -20.59 42.08
CA PHE A 540 11.19 -21.83 41.38
C PHE A 540 11.53 -22.99 42.35
N GLU A 541 12.40 -22.78 43.33
CA GLU A 541 12.77 -23.81 44.30
C GLU A 541 11.60 -24.26 45.17
N GLN A 542 10.67 -23.36 45.48
CA GLN A 542 9.43 -23.71 46.16
C GLN A 542 8.56 -24.61 45.27
N GLN A 543 8.47 -24.33 43.97
CA GLN A 543 7.77 -25.20 43.02
C GLN A 543 8.45 -26.57 42.87
N VAL A 544 9.78 -26.62 42.83
CA VAL A 544 10.55 -27.88 42.79
C VAL A 544 10.21 -28.79 43.96
N LYS A 545 10.00 -28.22 45.16
CA LYS A 545 9.57 -29.00 46.34
C LYS A 545 8.14 -29.54 46.21
N GLN A 546 7.27 -28.84 45.49
CA GLN A 546 5.87 -29.25 45.30
C GLN A 546 5.72 -30.35 44.25
N THR A 547 6.40 -30.24 43.11
CA THR A 547 6.26 -31.17 41.97
C THR A 547 7.63 -31.61 41.40
N PRO A 548 8.48 -32.30 42.18
CA PRO A 548 9.87 -32.60 41.78
C PRO A 548 9.98 -33.47 40.53
N ASP A 549 9.04 -34.41 40.36
CA ASP A 549 9.05 -35.40 39.27
C ASP A 549 8.28 -34.93 38.02
N ALA A 550 7.58 -33.80 38.09
CA ALA A 550 6.89 -33.25 36.94
C ALA A 550 7.89 -32.72 35.90
N THR A 551 7.55 -32.83 34.61
CA THR A 551 8.41 -32.29 33.54
C THR A 551 8.40 -30.76 33.63
N ALA A 552 9.58 -30.15 33.76
CA ALA A 552 9.73 -28.70 33.87
C ALA A 552 9.95 -28.05 32.50
N VAL A 553 10.91 -28.59 31.74
CA VAL A 553 11.34 -27.99 30.48
C VAL A 553 11.62 -29.07 29.43
N VAL A 554 11.27 -28.78 28.18
CA VAL A 554 11.53 -29.59 27.01
C VAL A 554 12.18 -28.72 25.94
N PHE A 555 13.22 -29.24 25.29
CA PHE A 555 13.81 -28.68 24.09
C PHE A 555 14.07 -29.84 23.13
N GLU A 556 13.43 -29.80 21.97
CA GLU A 556 13.46 -30.89 20.99
C GLU A 556 13.07 -32.25 21.62
N ASP A 557 13.93 -33.25 21.51
CA ASP A 557 13.73 -34.59 22.07
C ASP A 557 14.13 -34.72 23.56
N LYS A 558 14.76 -33.68 24.13
CA LYS A 558 15.28 -33.70 25.50
C LYS A 558 14.31 -33.04 26.47
N SER A 559 14.16 -33.65 27.65
CA SER A 559 13.33 -33.10 28.73
C SER A 559 14.01 -33.22 30.09
N LEU A 560 13.68 -32.31 31.00
CA LEU A 560 14.13 -32.34 32.39
C LEU A 560 12.94 -32.17 33.33
N THR A 561 12.91 -32.97 34.40
CA THR A 561 12.00 -32.72 35.53
C THR A 561 12.44 -31.52 36.35
N TYR A 562 11.54 -31.00 37.19
CA TYR A 562 11.86 -29.91 38.12
C TYR A 562 13.08 -30.23 39.00
N ALA A 563 13.16 -31.44 39.55
CA ALA A 563 14.30 -31.86 40.36
C ALA A 563 15.61 -31.94 39.56
N GLN A 564 15.55 -32.42 38.31
CA GLN A 564 16.72 -32.53 37.44
C GLN A 564 17.23 -31.14 36.99
N LEU A 565 16.32 -30.26 36.55
CA LEU A 565 16.63 -28.88 36.18
C LEU A 565 17.27 -28.14 37.36
N ASN A 566 16.65 -28.24 38.54
CA ASN A 566 17.16 -27.62 39.76
C ASN A 566 18.55 -28.15 40.15
N THR A 567 18.78 -29.46 40.04
CA THR A 567 20.08 -30.07 40.34
C THR A 567 21.17 -29.55 39.41
N ARG A 568 20.92 -29.51 38.09
CA ARG A 568 21.91 -28.99 37.13
C ARG A 568 22.19 -27.51 37.36
N ALA A 569 21.15 -26.70 37.58
CA ALA A 569 21.30 -25.28 37.87
C ALA A 569 22.07 -25.04 39.19
N ASN A 570 21.88 -25.86 40.23
CA ASN A 570 22.67 -25.78 41.46
C ASN A 570 24.16 -26.04 41.20
N GLN A 571 24.49 -27.07 40.42
CA GLN A 571 25.89 -27.41 40.12
C GLN A 571 26.60 -26.26 39.40
N VAL A 572 25.95 -25.67 38.39
CA VAL A 572 26.47 -24.48 37.70
C VAL A 572 26.57 -23.30 38.66
N ALA A 573 25.58 -23.08 39.52
CA ALA A 573 25.58 -21.97 40.49
C ALA A 573 26.74 -22.05 41.49
N HIS A 574 27.08 -23.24 42.00
CA HIS A 574 28.26 -23.42 42.87
C HIS A 574 29.56 -23.03 42.16
N VAL A 575 29.72 -23.41 40.89
CA VAL A 575 30.89 -23.02 40.08
C VAL A 575 30.90 -21.51 39.82
N LEU A 576 29.75 -20.88 39.58
CA LEU A 576 29.64 -19.43 39.45
C LEU A 576 30.05 -18.70 40.73
N CYS A 577 29.66 -19.20 41.91
CA CYS A 577 30.14 -18.65 43.18
C CYS A 577 31.66 -18.76 43.33
N ASP A 578 32.26 -19.90 42.94
CA ASP A 578 33.73 -20.07 42.94
C ASP A 578 34.44 -19.12 41.96
N LEU A 579 33.77 -18.74 40.86
CA LEU A 579 34.24 -17.73 39.92
C LEU A 579 34.08 -16.29 40.44
N GLY A 580 33.36 -16.10 41.55
CA GLY A 580 33.18 -14.82 42.25
C GLY A 580 31.83 -14.16 42.07
N VAL A 581 30.82 -14.86 41.54
CA VAL A 581 29.45 -14.36 41.41
C VAL A 581 28.79 -14.27 42.79
N LYS A 582 28.14 -13.13 43.04
CA LYS A 582 27.38 -12.78 44.25
C LYS A 582 26.25 -11.80 43.89
N ALA A 583 25.45 -11.36 44.87
CA ALA A 583 24.48 -10.26 44.73
C ALA A 583 25.07 -9.07 43.94
N GLU A 584 24.27 -8.49 43.04
CA GLU A 584 24.64 -7.38 42.14
C GLU A 584 25.70 -7.69 41.08
N THR A 585 26.13 -8.96 40.94
CA THR A 585 27.07 -9.33 39.87
C THR A 585 26.32 -9.59 38.57
N LEU A 586 26.67 -8.83 37.52
CA LEU A 586 26.19 -9.07 36.16
C LEU A 586 26.96 -10.23 35.51
N VAL A 587 26.23 -11.20 34.97
CA VAL A 587 26.78 -12.39 34.31
C VAL A 587 26.22 -12.48 32.89
N GLY A 588 27.10 -12.42 31.90
CA GLY A 588 26.73 -12.60 30.50
C GLY A 588 26.28 -14.04 30.24
N LEU A 589 25.19 -14.22 29.50
CA LEU A 589 24.70 -15.52 29.10
C LEU A 589 24.63 -15.58 27.56
N HIS A 590 25.68 -16.17 26.98
CA HIS A 590 25.90 -16.26 25.54
C HIS A 590 25.79 -17.71 25.06
N THR A 591 24.56 -18.18 24.91
CA THR A 591 24.23 -19.56 24.55
C THR A 591 23.12 -19.58 23.51
N ALA A 592 23.11 -20.60 22.64
CA ALA A 592 21.96 -20.84 21.78
C ALA A 592 20.74 -21.29 22.60
N ARG A 593 19.53 -21.17 22.02
CA ARG A 593 18.30 -21.71 22.64
C ARG A 593 18.47 -23.20 22.88
N SER A 594 18.39 -23.61 24.14
CA SER A 594 18.67 -24.97 24.57
C SER A 594 18.25 -25.15 26.04
N LEU A 595 18.39 -26.36 26.57
CA LEU A 595 18.27 -26.59 28.01
C LEU A 595 19.35 -25.82 28.81
N ASP A 596 20.53 -25.60 28.23
CA ASP A 596 21.65 -24.92 28.88
C ASP A 596 21.36 -23.43 29.09
N LEU A 597 20.61 -22.80 28.19
CA LEU A 597 20.12 -21.42 28.36
C LEU A 597 19.33 -21.27 29.66
N VAL A 598 18.36 -22.17 29.90
CA VAL A 598 17.51 -22.14 31.10
C VAL A 598 18.30 -22.52 32.35
N ILE A 599 19.16 -23.53 32.26
CA ILE A 599 20.05 -23.93 33.36
C ILE A 599 20.95 -22.77 33.76
N GLY A 600 21.59 -22.11 32.79
CA GLY A 600 22.50 -20.98 33.01
C GLY A 600 21.79 -19.79 33.65
N ALA A 601 20.62 -19.40 33.15
CA ALA A 601 19.88 -18.27 33.71
C ALA A 601 19.43 -18.53 35.17
N ILE A 602 18.89 -19.72 35.47
CA ILE A 602 18.50 -20.08 36.85
C ILE A 602 19.74 -20.21 37.74
N ALA A 603 20.86 -20.73 37.22
CA ALA A 603 22.11 -20.84 37.97
C ALA A 603 22.68 -19.47 38.36
N ILE A 604 22.61 -18.48 37.46
CA ILE A 604 23.02 -17.10 37.74
C ILE A 604 22.22 -16.54 38.91
N HIS A 605 20.88 -16.67 38.87
CA HIS A 605 20.02 -16.21 39.97
C HIS A 605 20.32 -16.93 41.29
N LYS A 606 20.56 -18.25 41.26
CA LYS A 606 20.90 -19.06 42.46
C LYS A 606 22.25 -18.68 43.05
N ALA A 607 23.21 -18.28 42.22
CA ALA A 607 24.49 -17.73 42.66
C ALA A 607 24.36 -16.29 43.20
N GLY A 608 23.18 -15.67 43.06
CA GLY A 608 22.86 -14.30 43.48
C GLY A 608 23.10 -13.25 42.40
N GLY A 609 23.57 -13.62 41.21
CA GLY A 609 23.82 -12.67 40.12
C GLY A 609 22.57 -12.33 39.31
N ALA A 610 22.72 -11.33 38.43
CA ALA A 610 21.75 -10.94 37.42
C ALA A 610 22.27 -11.31 36.03
N TYR A 611 21.43 -11.94 35.21
CA TYR A 611 21.86 -12.36 33.87
C TYR A 611 21.78 -11.18 32.88
N VAL A 612 22.73 -11.15 31.95
CA VAL A 612 22.76 -10.28 30.78
C VAL A 612 22.66 -11.18 29.55
N PRO A 613 21.49 -11.30 28.91
CA PRO A 613 21.34 -12.17 27.75
C PRO A 613 22.13 -11.61 26.57
N MET A 614 22.92 -12.47 25.93
CA MET A 614 23.79 -12.14 24.81
C MET A 614 23.48 -13.10 23.67
N ASP A 615 22.43 -12.82 22.90
CA ASP A 615 21.97 -13.70 21.82
C ASP A 615 23.07 -13.92 20.75
N PRO A 616 23.54 -15.16 20.52
CA PRO A 616 24.61 -15.42 19.54
C PRO A 616 24.27 -15.06 18.10
N THR A 617 22.98 -14.91 17.78
CA THR A 617 22.53 -14.50 16.44
C THR A 617 22.71 -12.99 16.19
N TYR A 618 22.99 -12.20 17.25
CA TYR A 618 23.20 -10.77 17.11
C TYR A 618 24.57 -10.45 16.49
N PRO A 619 24.70 -9.31 15.77
CA PRO A 619 25.99 -8.87 15.25
C PRO A 619 27.06 -8.77 16.34
N ALA A 620 28.29 -9.16 16.03
CA ALA A 620 29.41 -9.17 16.98
C ALA A 620 29.64 -7.80 17.67
N ASP A 621 29.49 -6.69 16.94
CA ASP A 621 29.61 -5.33 17.50
C ASP A 621 28.56 -5.04 18.58
N ARG A 622 27.36 -5.62 18.45
CA ARG A 622 26.29 -5.49 19.44
C ARG A 622 26.62 -6.29 20.71
N ILE A 623 27.13 -7.51 20.57
CA ILE A 623 27.60 -8.31 21.71
C ILE A 623 28.79 -7.64 22.40
N ALA A 624 29.72 -7.06 21.63
CA ALA A 624 30.83 -6.29 22.17
C ALA A 624 30.35 -5.08 22.97
N HIS A 625 29.33 -4.36 22.48
CA HIS A 625 28.67 -3.28 23.21
C HIS A 625 28.07 -3.78 24.52
N PHE A 626 27.31 -4.89 24.51
CA PHE A 626 26.70 -5.44 25.74
C PHE A 626 27.75 -5.82 26.79
N ILE A 627 28.85 -6.45 26.36
CA ILE A 627 29.97 -6.79 27.26
C ILE A 627 30.60 -5.53 27.85
N ASN A 628 30.87 -4.52 27.01
CA ASN A 628 31.52 -3.28 27.42
C ASN A 628 30.62 -2.41 28.31
N ASP A 629 29.32 -2.35 28.06
CA ASP A 629 28.40 -1.53 28.84
C ASP A 629 28.04 -2.22 30.16
N SER A 630 27.71 -3.51 30.14
CA SER A 630 27.36 -4.27 31.36
C SER A 630 28.54 -4.54 32.29
N GLN A 631 29.78 -4.52 31.79
CA GLN A 631 30.97 -4.91 32.55
C GLN A 631 30.82 -6.30 33.22
N ALA A 632 30.15 -7.23 32.54
CA ALA A 632 29.87 -8.56 33.06
C ALA A 632 31.17 -9.24 33.56
N ALA A 633 31.15 -9.70 34.82
CA ALA A 633 32.34 -10.27 35.46
C ALA A 633 32.64 -11.70 34.99
N VAL A 634 31.59 -12.42 34.62
CA VAL A 634 31.63 -13.78 34.11
C VAL A 634 30.74 -13.85 32.87
N ILE A 635 31.14 -14.63 31.87
CA ILE A 635 30.31 -14.99 30.72
C ILE A 635 30.14 -16.51 30.73
N ILE A 636 28.89 -16.97 30.64
CA ILE A 636 28.54 -18.36 30.39
C ILE A 636 28.37 -18.53 28.88
N SER A 637 29.02 -19.54 28.31
CA SER A 637 28.88 -19.89 26.89
C SER A 637 28.92 -21.40 26.66
N GLN A 638 28.79 -21.83 25.40
CA GLN A 638 28.90 -23.22 24.96
C GLN A 638 30.19 -23.41 24.17
N SER A 639 30.70 -24.64 24.12
CA SER A 639 31.99 -24.95 23.51
C SER A 639 32.11 -24.49 22.06
N ASP A 640 31.04 -24.64 21.27
CA ASP A 640 30.97 -24.24 19.86
C ASP A 640 30.83 -22.72 19.64
N LEU A 641 30.41 -21.96 20.66
CA LEU A 641 30.20 -20.50 20.58
C LEU A 641 31.30 -19.68 21.25
N ALA A 642 32.03 -20.30 22.18
CA ALA A 642 33.03 -19.63 23.01
C ALA A 642 34.13 -18.92 22.20
N GLN A 643 34.44 -19.42 21.00
CA GLN A 643 35.47 -18.85 20.12
C GLN A 643 35.02 -17.57 19.40
N ASP A 644 33.71 -17.37 19.24
CA ASP A 644 33.12 -16.25 18.51
C ASP A 644 32.86 -15.02 19.42
N LEU A 645 33.12 -15.15 20.73
CA LEU A 645 32.99 -14.07 21.67
C LEU A 645 33.95 -12.91 21.34
N PRO A 646 33.46 -11.66 21.30
CA PRO A 646 34.31 -10.48 21.17
C PRO A 646 35.35 -10.39 22.29
N ALA A 647 36.45 -9.66 22.05
CA ALA A 647 37.49 -9.48 23.05
C ALA A 647 36.93 -8.90 24.38
N HIS A 648 37.19 -9.59 25.50
CA HIS A 648 36.63 -9.24 26.81
C HIS A 648 37.57 -9.60 27.97
N ASN A 649 37.31 -9.01 29.14
CA ASN A 649 38.03 -9.30 30.40
C ASN A 649 37.26 -10.24 31.35
N ALA A 650 36.04 -10.65 30.97
CA ALA A 650 35.21 -11.54 31.78
C ALA A 650 35.83 -12.95 31.91
N LYS A 651 35.62 -13.60 33.06
CA LYS A 651 35.95 -15.03 33.21
C LYS A 651 34.95 -15.85 32.41
N LEU A 652 35.41 -16.86 31.69
CA LEU A 652 34.55 -17.73 30.88
C LEU A 652 34.17 -19.00 31.65
N LEU A 653 32.89 -19.38 31.60
CA LEU A 653 32.36 -20.68 32.01
C LEU A 653 31.71 -21.35 30.79
N VAL A 654 32.29 -22.46 30.33
CA VAL A 654 31.81 -23.19 29.16
C VAL A 654 30.90 -24.33 29.63
N ILE A 655 29.58 -24.11 29.64
CA ILE A 655 28.60 -24.85 30.45
C ILE A 655 28.48 -26.34 30.10
N ASP A 656 28.75 -26.70 28.85
CA ASP A 656 28.62 -28.04 28.27
C ASP A 656 29.90 -28.89 28.40
N SER A 657 31.05 -28.28 28.74
CA SER A 657 32.36 -28.95 28.76
C SER A 657 33.20 -28.71 30.02
N ASP A 658 32.76 -27.85 30.95
CA ASP A 658 33.51 -27.57 32.18
C ASP A 658 33.37 -28.70 33.23
N ASP A 659 34.44 -29.47 33.42
CA ASP A 659 34.53 -30.60 34.35
C ASP A 659 34.18 -30.26 35.81
N ARG A 660 34.29 -28.98 36.22
CA ARG A 660 33.95 -28.55 37.58
C ARG A 660 32.47 -28.74 37.88
N ILE A 661 31.60 -28.57 36.88
CA ILE A 661 30.14 -28.66 37.03
C ILE A 661 29.73 -30.08 37.44
N ALA A 662 30.29 -31.11 36.81
CA ALA A 662 29.96 -32.50 37.11
C ALA A 662 30.27 -32.90 38.57
N HIS A 663 31.28 -32.26 39.18
CA HIS A 663 31.75 -32.52 40.54
C HIS A 663 31.18 -31.54 41.58
N ALA A 664 30.49 -30.50 41.14
CA ALA A 664 29.91 -29.49 42.03
C ALA A 664 28.76 -30.05 42.89
N PRO A 665 28.49 -29.46 44.07
CA PRO A 665 27.38 -29.87 44.92
C PRO A 665 26.02 -29.76 44.21
N ARG A 666 25.13 -30.73 44.48
CA ARG A 666 23.77 -30.79 43.91
C ARG A 666 22.72 -30.04 44.71
N LYS A 667 23.03 -29.65 45.96
CA LYS A 667 22.11 -29.00 46.90
C LYS A 667 21.90 -27.52 46.54
N ASN A 668 20.72 -26.99 46.87
CA ASN A 668 20.44 -25.55 46.74
C ASN A 668 21.46 -24.75 47.57
N LEU A 669 21.78 -23.55 47.07
CA LEU A 669 22.60 -22.57 47.77
C LEU A 669 21.75 -21.88 48.84
N GLU A 670 22.42 -21.27 49.83
CA GLU A 670 21.73 -20.33 50.72
C GLU A 670 21.35 -19.07 49.93
N VAL A 671 20.15 -18.54 50.17
CA VAL A 671 19.65 -17.37 49.43
C VAL A 671 20.56 -16.17 49.69
N GLN A 672 21.21 -15.68 48.63
CA GLN A 672 22.13 -14.53 48.72
C GLN A 672 21.52 -13.22 48.20
N SER A 673 20.46 -13.28 47.39
CA SER A 673 19.80 -12.11 46.80
C SER A 673 18.78 -11.50 47.77
N THR A 674 18.81 -10.17 47.90
CA THR A 674 17.71 -9.42 48.52
C THR A 674 16.62 -9.09 47.49
N PRO A 675 15.42 -8.67 47.91
CA PRO A 675 14.32 -8.31 47.00
C PRO A 675 14.64 -7.19 46.01
N ASP A 676 15.43 -6.23 46.45
CA ASP A 676 15.93 -5.09 45.69
C ASP A 676 17.18 -5.41 44.86
N ALA A 677 17.69 -6.65 44.92
CA ALA A 677 18.78 -7.06 44.07
C ALA A 677 18.34 -7.24 42.61
N LEU A 678 19.27 -6.99 41.69
CA LEU A 678 19.02 -7.17 40.26
C LEU A 678 18.64 -8.62 39.93
N ALA A 679 17.57 -8.76 39.16
CA ALA A 679 17.20 -10.02 38.52
C ALA A 679 17.91 -10.14 37.17
N TYR A 680 17.81 -9.11 36.32
CA TYR A 680 18.37 -9.13 34.98
C TYR A 680 18.68 -7.73 34.47
N LEU A 681 19.50 -7.68 33.42
CA LEU A 681 19.74 -6.49 32.61
C LEU A 681 19.50 -6.84 31.14
N ILE A 682 18.42 -6.32 30.57
CA ILE A 682 18.02 -6.58 29.17
C ILE A 682 18.15 -5.29 28.35
N TYR A 683 18.70 -5.39 27.14
CA TYR A 683 18.93 -4.24 26.27
C TYR A 683 17.75 -3.94 25.35
N THR A 684 17.42 -2.65 25.18
CA THR A 684 16.43 -2.18 24.20
C THR A 684 16.94 -2.24 22.75
N SER A 685 16.04 -2.23 21.76
CA SER A 685 16.36 -2.48 20.33
C SER A 685 17.29 -1.44 19.66
N GLY A 686 17.46 -0.26 20.25
CA GLY A 686 18.35 0.80 19.73
C GLY A 686 17.79 1.62 18.56
N SER A 687 16.47 1.68 18.38
CA SER A 687 15.85 2.48 17.28
C SER A 687 16.15 3.99 17.36
N THR A 688 16.48 4.50 18.54
CA THR A 688 16.79 5.93 18.80
C THR A 688 18.25 6.19 19.19
N GLY A 689 19.14 5.21 19.00
CA GLY A 689 20.55 5.31 19.38
C GLY A 689 21.16 3.97 19.81
N LEU A 690 22.20 4.00 20.64
CA LEU A 690 22.77 2.75 21.19
C LEU A 690 21.74 2.04 22.10
N PRO A 691 21.65 0.70 22.04
CA PRO A 691 20.89 -0.11 22.99
C PRO A 691 21.23 0.27 24.44
N LYS A 692 20.19 0.44 25.27
CA LYS A 692 20.31 0.78 26.70
C LYS A 692 19.93 -0.42 27.54
N GLY A 693 20.75 -0.77 28.53
CA GLY A 693 20.49 -1.85 29.47
C GLY A 693 19.48 -1.43 30.53
N VAL A 694 18.29 -2.02 30.51
CA VAL A 694 17.25 -1.83 31.52
C VAL A 694 17.52 -2.78 32.68
N MET A 695 17.68 -2.22 33.87
CA MET A 695 17.99 -2.94 35.10
C MET A 695 16.70 -3.24 35.85
N VAL A 696 16.35 -4.53 36.02
CA VAL A 696 15.12 -4.94 36.69
C VAL A 696 15.46 -5.72 37.95
N GLN A 697 14.80 -5.39 39.06
CA GLN A 697 15.00 -6.04 40.36
C GLN A 697 14.05 -7.22 40.58
N HIS A 698 14.38 -8.08 41.54
CA HIS A 698 13.53 -9.23 41.88
C HIS A 698 12.13 -8.83 42.38
N ASN A 699 12.00 -7.73 43.14
CA ASN A 699 10.72 -7.22 43.62
C ASN A 699 9.78 -6.77 42.47
N ASN A 700 10.32 -6.20 41.39
CA ASN A 700 9.54 -5.81 40.22
C ASN A 700 8.96 -7.06 39.55
N VAL A 701 9.79 -8.10 39.39
CA VAL A 701 9.34 -9.39 38.82
C VAL A 701 8.34 -10.09 39.73
N ALA A 702 8.50 -10.04 41.05
CA ALA A 702 7.54 -10.58 42.01
C ALA A 702 6.17 -9.88 41.88
N ASN A 703 6.16 -8.56 41.72
CA ASN A 703 4.93 -7.81 41.44
C ASN A 703 4.31 -8.22 40.09
N PHE A 704 5.12 -8.33 39.04
CA PHE A 704 4.66 -8.80 37.73
C PHE A 704 4.02 -10.20 37.81
N PHE A 705 4.64 -11.14 38.53
CA PHE A 705 4.07 -12.47 38.74
C PHE A 705 2.68 -12.41 39.41
N ALA A 706 2.50 -11.54 40.41
CA ALA A 706 1.20 -11.35 41.04
C ALA A 706 0.16 -10.77 40.06
N GLY A 707 0.57 -9.86 39.16
CA GLY A 707 -0.29 -9.37 38.09
C GLY A 707 -0.71 -10.46 37.12
N MET A 708 0.24 -11.34 36.75
CA MET A 708 -0.02 -12.46 35.84
C MET A 708 -0.84 -13.58 36.47
N ASP A 709 -0.72 -13.81 37.78
CA ASP A 709 -1.55 -14.78 38.51
C ASP A 709 -3.05 -14.45 38.39
N ALA A 710 -3.42 -13.17 38.22
CA ALA A 710 -4.80 -12.74 38.03
C ALA A 710 -5.30 -12.85 36.57
N ARG A 711 -4.40 -12.99 35.59
CA ARG A 711 -4.73 -12.95 34.16
C ARG A 711 -4.54 -14.28 33.45
N ILE A 712 -3.63 -15.13 33.93
CA ILE A 712 -3.31 -16.41 33.30
C ILE A 712 -4.24 -17.51 33.83
N ILE A 713 -4.92 -18.17 32.91
CA ILE A 713 -5.91 -19.19 33.21
C ILE A 713 -5.20 -20.48 33.68
N ARG A 714 -5.76 -21.14 34.69
CA ARG A 714 -5.26 -22.44 35.19
C ARG A 714 -6.26 -23.53 34.86
N THR A 715 -5.81 -24.62 34.22
CA THR A 715 -6.71 -25.71 33.80
C THR A 715 -6.98 -26.75 34.89
N GLY A 716 -6.31 -26.65 36.04
CA GLY A 716 -6.42 -27.61 37.15
C GLY A 716 -5.48 -28.82 37.03
N GLY A 717 -4.81 -29.00 35.89
CA GLY A 717 -3.71 -29.96 35.69
C GLY A 717 -2.35 -29.27 35.49
N GLN A 718 -1.34 -30.02 35.03
CA GLN A 718 -0.07 -29.41 34.62
C GLN A 718 -0.25 -28.74 33.24
N ASP A 719 -0.35 -27.41 33.24
CA ASP A 719 -0.39 -26.62 32.02
C ASP A 719 0.94 -26.65 31.25
N THR A 720 0.86 -26.51 29.92
CA THR A 720 2.04 -26.50 29.03
C THR A 720 2.13 -25.17 28.29
N TRP A 721 3.29 -24.52 28.39
CA TRP A 721 3.59 -23.25 27.73
C TRP A 721 4.59 -23.44 26.60
N LEU A 722 4.33 -22.84 25.43
CA LEU A 722 5.29 -22.80 24.34
C LEU A 722 6.08 -21.48 24.39
N ALA A 723 7.37 -21.59 24.71
CA ALA A 723 8.30 -20.47 24.83
C ALA A 723 9.05 -20.24 23.51
N VAL A 724 8.68 -19.15 22.84
CA VAL A 724 9.12 -18.76 21.49
C VAL A 724 9.97 -17.49 21.50
N THR A 725 9.94 -16.74 22.59
CA THR A 725 10.61 -15.44 22.67
C THR A 725 12.07 -15.60 23.11
N SER A 726 12.98 -14.84 22.49
CA SER A 726 14.42 -14.87 22.85
C SER A 726 14.60 -14.31 24.27
N LEU A 727 15.59 -14.83 25.00
CA LEU A 727 15.92 -14.36 26.35
C LEU A 727 16.36 -12.89 26.37
N SER A 728 16.79 -12.36 25.21
CA SER A 728 17.12 -10.94 25.03
C SER A 728 15.90 -10.02 24.97
N PHE A 729 14.68 -10.57 25.05
CA PHE A 729 13.44 -9.83 25.22
C PHE A 729 12.79 -10.20 26.55
N ASP A 730 12.28 -9.19 27.26
CA ASP A 730 11.70 -9.30 28.59
C ASP A 730 10.51 -10.27 28.68
N ILE A 731 9.71 -10.41 27.61
CA ILE A 731 8.64 -11.41 27.48
C ILE A 731 9.11 -12.82 27.88
N SER A 732 10.36 -13.18 27.62
CA SER A 732 10.91 -14.48 28.02
C SER A 732 10.81 -14.74 29.53
N VAL A 733 10.73 -13.69 30.35
CA VAL A 733 10.57 -13.81 31.80
C VAL A 733 9.20 -14.36 32.17
N LEU A 734 8.17 -13.98 31.41
CA LEU A 734 6.84 -14.60 31.51
C LEU A 734 6.88 -16.04 31.03
N GLU A 735 7.44 -16.28 29.83
CA GLU A 735 7.43 -17.61 29.21
C GLU A 735 8.24 -18.66 29.97
N LEU A 736 9.33 -18.25 30.64
CA LEU A 736 10.27 -19.15 31.32
C LEU A 736 10.15 -19.09 32.85
N PHE A 737 10.25 -17.91 33.46
CA PHE A 737 10.41 -17.84 34.92
C PHE A 737 9.07 -17.83 35.67
N TYR A 738 8.06 -17.10 35.17
CA TYR A 738 6.72 -17.17 35.76
C TYR A 738 6.15 -18.59 35.67
N THR A 739 6.23 -19.19 34.49
CA THR A 739 5.73 -20.55 34.20
C THR A 739 6.41 -21.60 35.09
N LEU A 740 7.75 -21.59 35.18
CA LEU A 740 8.51 -22.51 36.04
C LEU A 740 8.23 -22.25 37.53
N ALA A 741 8.00 -21.00 37.94
CA ALA A 741 7.61 -20.68 39.32
C ALA A 741 6.17 -21.11 39.67
N ARG A 742 5.35 -21.50 38.68
CA ARG A 742 3.95 -21.92 38.84
C ARG A 742 3.68 -23.36 38.41
N GLY A 743 4.71 -24.14 38.10
CA GLY A 743 4.60 -25.57 37.83
C GLY A 743 4.23 -25.95 36.40
N PHE A 744 4.27 -25.02 35.46
CA PHE A 744 4.03 -25.32 34.04
C PHE A 744 5.12 -26.25 33.48
N LYS A 745 4.78 -27.00 32.43
CA LYS A 745 5.75 -27.59 31.52
C LYS A 745 6.09 -26.54 30.45
N VAL A 746 7.35 -26.19 30.29
CA VAL A 746 7.80 -25.23 29.26
C VAL A 746 8.39 -26.00 28.08
N VAL A 747 7.92 -25.71 26.86
CA VAL A 747 8.48 -26.22 25.61
C VAL A 747 9.21 -25.08 24.94
N ILE A 748 10.51 -25.21 24.69
CA ILE A 748 11.32 -24.18 24.05
C ILE A 748 11.39 -24.48 22.55
N SER A 749 11.02 -23.52 21.71
CA SER A 749 11.27 -23.61 20.26
C SER A 749 12.74 -23.30 19.94
N SER A 750 13.32 -23.93 18.91
CA SER A 750 14.59 -23.48 18.34
C SER A 750 14.38 -22.19 17.51
N ASP A 751 15.47 -21.54 17.09
CA ASP A 751 15.38 -20.36 16.23
C ASP A 751 14.90 -20.70 14.82
N GLU A 752 15.25 -21.88 14.30
CA GLU A 752 14.81 -22.39 13.01
C GLU A 752 13.30 -22.74 13.03
N SER A 753 12.83 -23.38 14.10
CA SER A 753 11.43 -23.76 14.32
C SER A 753 10.44 -22.59 14.29
N ARG A 754 10.87 -21.37 14.61
CA ARG A 754 10.02 -20.16 14.60
C ARG A 754 9.70 -19.66 13.19
N VAL A 755 10.55 -20.02 12.22
CA VAL A 755 10.45 -19.60 10.82
C VAL A 755 9.78 -20.68 9.96
N MET A 756 9.84 -21.94 10.40
CA MET A 756 9.24 -23.07 9.69
C MET A 756 7.71 -23.09 9.81
N THR A 757 7.00 -22.81 8.70
CA THR A 757 5.65 -23.33 8.46
C THR A 757 5.73 -24.81 8.08
N SER A 758 4.67 -25.59 8.33
CA SER A 758 4.63 -27.04 8.10
C SER A 758 5.08 -27.45 6.68
N GLY A 759 4.99 -26.55 5.70
CA GLY A 759 5.39 -26.75 4.31
C GLY A 759 6.67 -26.04 3.84
N SER A 760 7.44 -25.39 4.73
CA SER A 760 8.62 -24.58 4.35
C SER A 760 9.96 -25.28 4.59
N ALA A 761 9.97 -26.62 4.62
CA ALA A 761 11.22 -27.35 4.52
C ALA A 761 11.87 -27.03 3.16
N GLN A 762 12.90 -26.17 3.16
CA GLN A 762 13.85 -26.11 2.06
C GLN A 762 14.36 -27.52 1.77
N MET A 763 14.38 -27.86 0.48
CA MET A 763 14.84 -29.10 -0.13
C MET A 763 15.80 -29.91 0.76
N GLN A 764 15.25 -30.88 1.47
CA GLN A 764 16.00 -32.06 1.89
C GLN A 764 15.24 -33.28 1.42
N THR A 765 15.74 -33.88 0.35
CA THR A 765 15.33 -35.20 -0.12
C THR A 765 15.73 -36.24 0.90
N ASN A 766 14.84 -36.52 1.84
CA ASN A 766 14.75 -37.84 2.46
C ASN A 766 13.46 -38.52 2.02
N GLY A 767 13.44 -38.89 0.73
CA GLY A 767 12.50 -39.87 0.18
C GLY A 767 11.20 -39.35 -0.44
N GLY A 768 11.04 -38.04 -0.72
CA GLY A 768 9.90 -37.45 -1.47
C GLY A 768 10.22 -37.14 -2.96
N ILE A 769 9.22 -36.73 -3.75
CA ILE A 769 9.38 -36.22 -5.14
C ILE A 769 8.47 -35.00 -5.35
N ASP A 770 9.04 -33.86 -5.75
CA ASP A 770 8.28 -32.61 -5.89
C ASP A 770 7.51 -32.51 -7.20
N PHE A 771 6.41 -31.75 -7.21
CA PHE A 771 5.66 -31.42 -8.42
C PHE A 771 5.64 -29.91 -8.63
N SER A 772 5.78 -29.48 -9.88
CA SER A 772 5.60 -28.09 -10.30
C SER A 772 4.70 -28.02 -11.53
N LEU A 773 4.08 -26.87 -11.76
CA LEU A 773 3.29 -26.65 -12.97
C LEU A 773 4.12 -25.94 -14.02
N PHE A 774 4.09 -26.44 -15.25
CA PHE A 774 4.81 -25.88 -16.38
C PHE A 774 3.81 -25.37 -17.41
N ASN A 775 3.72 -24.04 -17.53
CA ASN A 775 2.93 -23.41 -18.58
C ASN A 775 3.77 -23.35 -19.86
N TRP A 776 3.17 -23.61 -21.02
CA TRP A 776 3.91 -23.69 -22.29
C TRP A 776 3.27 -22.80 -23.35
N GLY A 777 1.95 -22.95 -23.56
CA GLY A 777 1.12 -22.11 -24.41
C GLY A 777 1.33 -22.36 -25.90
N ASN A 778 0.38 -23.04 -26.54
CA ASN A 778 0.33 -23.24 -27.99
C ASN A 778 -0.89 -22.51 -28.61
N ASP A 779 -1.20 -21.30 -28.13
CA ASP A 779 -2.37 -20.54 -28.57
C ASP A 779 -2.02 -19.13 -29.10
N ASP A 780 -2.03 -18.99 -30.42
CA ASP A 780 -1.82 -17.73 -31.13
C ASP A 780 -3.12 -16.90 -31.27
N GLN A 781 -4.23 -17.32 -30.65
CA GLN A 781 -5.51 -16.60 -30.75
C GLN A 781 -5.51 -15.26 -29.99
N VAL A 782 -6.36 -14.35 -30.48
CA VAL A 782 -6.64 -13.02 -29.89
C VAL A 782 -7.88 -13.14 -29.00
N GLY A 783 -7.78 -12.79 -27.71
CA GLY A 783 -8.92 -12.80 -26.78
C GLY A 783 -8.60 -12.26 -25.39
N ASP A 784 -9.65 -11.91 -24.64
CA ASP A 784 -9.57 -11.17 -23.36
C ASP A 784 -9.08 -12.00 -22.15
N HIS A 785 -8.91 -13.31 -22.31
CA HIS A 785 -8.60 -14.25 -21.22
C HIS A 785 -7.32 -15.07 -21.45
N LYS A 786 -6.40 -14.56 -22.27
CA LYS A 786 -5.20 -15.28 -22.75
C LYS A 786 -4.28 -15.85 -21.64
N TYR A 787 -4.23 -15.19 -20.47
CA TYR A 787 -3.40 -15.60 -19.34
C TYR A 787 -4.19 -16.27 -18.20
N GLN A 788 -5.49 -16.52 -18.38
CA GLN A 788 -6.36 -17.03 -17.33
C GLN A 788 -5.90 -18.39 -16.81
N LEU A 789 -5.58 -19.34 -17.70
CA LEU A 789 -5.11 -20.67 -17.30
C LEU A 789 -3.84 -20.59 -16.45
N MET A 790 -2.87 -19.76 -16.84
CA MET A 790 -1.63 -19.59 -16.10
C MET A 790 -1.89 -19.05 -14.68
N LEU A 791 -2.74 -18.03 -14.55
CA LEU A 791 -3.05 -17.42 -13.25
C LEU A 791 -3.89 -18.35 -12.35
N ASP A 792 -4.88 -19.03 -12.91
CA ASP A 792 -5.78 -19.89 -12.14
C ASP A 792 -5.11 -21.21 -11.74
N SER A 793 -4.28 -21.79 -12.62
CA SER A 793 -3.45 -22.95 -12.28
C SER A 793 -2.38 -22.61 -11.24
N ALA A 794 -1.77 -21.42 -11.30
CA ALA A 794 -0.82 -20.97 -10.29
C ALA A 794 -1.47 -20.80 -8.91
N LYS A 795 -2.65 -20.17 -8.83
CA LYS A 795 -3.42 -20.08 -7.57
C LYS A 795 -3.78 -21.46 -7.02
N PHE A 796 -4.18 -22.38 -7.89
CA PHE A 796 -4.47 -23.76 -7.49
C PHE A 796 -3.21 -24.43 -6.93
N ALA A 797 -2.08 -24.36 -7.64
CA ALA A 797 -0.82 -24.92 -7.21
C ALA A 797 -0.36 -24.37 -5.85
N ASP A 798 -0.54 -23.07 -5.62
CA ASP A 798 -0.19 -22.37 -4.37
C ASP A 798 -0.94 -22.90 -3.15
N ALA A 799 -2.16 -23.39 -3.37
CA ALA A 799 -3.04 -23.94 -2.35
C ALA A 799 -2.95 -25.47 -2.20
N ASN A 800 -2.23 -26.18 -3.09
CA ASN A 800 -2.27 -27.65 -3.16
C ASN A 800 -0.87 -28.31 -3.15
N GLY A 801 0.12 -27.66 -2.52
CA GLY A 801 1.41 -28.29 -2.18
C GLY A 801 2.43 -28.41 -3.32
N PHE A 802 2.20 -27.78 -4.47
CA PHE A 802 3.19 -27.75 -5.56
C PHE A 802 4.37 -26.85 -5.15
N CYS A 803 5.57 -27.14 -5.66
CA CYS A 803 6.79 -26.42 -5.27
C CYS A 803 7.05 -25.15 -6.11
N ALA A 804 6.59 -25.13 -7.37
CA ALA A 804 6.87 -24.04 -8.29
C ALA A 804 5.88 -23.93 -9.47
N VAL A 805 5.90 -22.77 -10.12
CA VAL A 805 5.34 -22.58 -11.47
C VAL A 805 6.44 -22.12 -12.41
N TRP A 806 6.52 -22.76 -13.57
CA TRP A 806 7.46 -22.43 -14.64
C TRP A 806 6.77 -21.57 -15.71
N THR A 807 7.43 -20.48 -16.08
CA THR A 807 7.01 -19.53 -17.11
C THR A 807 7.93 -19.61 -18.33
N PRO A 808 7.45 -20.06 -19.50
CA PRO A 808 8.30 -20.33 -20.64
C PRO A 808 8.70 -19.02 -21.33
N GLU A 809 9.80 -19.05 -22.08
CA GLU A 809 10.19 -17.95 -22.95
C GLU A 809 9.67 -18.14 -24.37
N ARG A 810 9.35 -17.03 -25.04
CA ARG A 810 8.93 -17.01 -26.44
C ARG A 810 10.06 -17.45 -27.38
N HIS A 811 9.74 -18.34 -28.32
CA HIS A 811 10.50 -18.55 -29.54
C HIS A 811 9.83 -17.84 -30.73
N PHE A 812 10.57 -17.54 -31.80
CA PHE A 812 10.04 -16.83 -33.00
C PHE A 812 9.35 -17.77 -34.00
N HIS A 813 9.28 -19.07 -33.71
CA HIS A 813 8.46 -20.06 -34.40
C HIS A 813 7.28 -20.50 -33.51
N ALA A 814 6.43 -21.44 -33.94
CA ALA A 814 5.16 -21.85 -33.29
C ALA A 814 5.30 -22.50 -31.89
N PHE A 815 6.40 -22.25 -31.16
CA PHE A 815 6.72 -22.85 -29.86
C PHE A 815 6.81 -21.73 -28.81
N GLY A 816 5.96 -21.72 -27.78
CA GLY A 816 6.00 -20.72 -26.69
C GLY A 816 5.38 -19.35 -27.03
N GLY A 817 4.45 -19.28 -27.98
CA GLY A 817 3.96 -18.05 -28.63
C GLY A 817 3.28 -17.00 -27.72
N SER A 818 2.82 -17.38 -26.52
CA SER A 818 2.02 -16.51 -25.64
C SER A 818 2.82 -15.72 -24.60
N PHE A 819 4.11 -15.99 -24.42
CA PHE A 819 4.91 -15.50 -23.28
C PHE A 819 6.16 -14.72 -23.73
N PRO A 820 6.01 -13.48 -24.24
CA PRO A 820 7.11 -12.72 -24.84
C PRO A 820 8.22 -12.32 -23.86
N ASN A 821 7.93 -12.23 -22.56
CA ASN A 821 8.93 -12.05 -21.50
C ASN A 821 8.51 -12.85 -20.25
N PRO A 822 9.25 -13.91 -19.88
CA PRO A 822 8.90 -14.76 -18.75
C PRO A 822 9.02 -14.06 -17.39
N ALA A 823 9.84 -13.01 -17.24
CA ALA A 823 9.93 -12.25 -16.00
C ALA A 823 8.66 -11.42 -15.73
N VAL A 824 8.00 -10.90 -16.79
CA VAL A 824 6.74 -10.14 -16.65
C VAL A 824 5.61 -11.05 -16.20
N THR A 825 5.47 -12.22 -16.81
CA THR A 825 4.47 -13.21 -16.39
C THR A 825 4.82 -13.82 -15.04
N GLY A 826 6.11 -14.01 -14.74
CA GLY A 826 6.59 -14.40 -13.43
C GLY A 826 6.22 -13.40 -12.32
N ALA A 827 6.37 -12.09 -12.57
CA ALA A 827 5.95 -11.06 -11.64
C ALA A 827 4.42 -11.04 -11.43
N ALA A 828 3.63 -11.30 -12.49
CA ALA A 828 2.18 -11.41 -12.38
C ALA A 828 1.75 -12.63 -11.53
N ILE A 829 2.44 -13.76 -11.68
CA ILE A 829 2.23 -14.95 -10.81
C ILE A 829 2.61 -14.61 -9.38
N ALA A 830 3.78 -14.00 -9.15
CA ALA A 830 4.23 -13.62 -7.81
C ALA A 830 3.27 -12.66 -7.10
N ALA A 831 2.51 -11.84 -7.83
CA ALA A 831 1.50 -10.96 -7.27
C ALA A 831 0.23 -11.69 -6.80
N VAL A 832 -0.03 -12.92 -7.27
CA VAL A 832 -1.24 -13.70 -6.96
C VAL A 832 -0.97 -14.99 -6.18
N THR A 833 0.29 -15.32 -5.90
CA THR A 833 0.71 -16.51 -5.15
C THR A 833 1.56 -16.15 -3.94
N LYS A 834 1.58 -17.00 -2.92
CA LYS A 834 2.27 -16.74 -1.64
C LYS A 834 3.35 -17.76 -1.30
N ASN A 835 3.19 -19.02 -1.71
CA ASN A 835 4.00 -20.16 -1.28
C ASN A 835 4.85 -20.76 -2.42
N LEU A 836 4.45 -20.57 -3.68
CA LEU A 836 5.17 -21.08 -4.84
C LEU A 836 6.47 -20.34 -5.17
N ALA A 837 7.49 -21.11 -5.59
CA ALA A 837 8.60 -20.55 -6.35
C ALA A 837 8.15 -20.18 -7.77
N VAL A 838 8.69 -19.08 -8.31
CA VAL A 838 8.46 -18.67 -9.70
C VAL A 838 9.73 -18.90 -10.49
N ARG A 839 9.65 -19.74 -11.52
CA ARG A 839 10.81 -20.18 -12.28
C ARG A 839 10.70 -19.85 -13.77
N ALA A 840 11.83 -19.53 -14.38
CA ALA A 840 11.91 -19.40 -15.84
C ALA A 840 11.96 -20.79 -16.48
N GLY A 841 11.01 -21.10 -17.35
CA GLY A 841 10.86 -22.34 -18.11
C GLY A 841 11.81 -22.47 -19.30
N SER A 842 13.06 -21.99 -19.16
CA SER A 842 14.16 -22.05 -20.13
C SER A 842 14.41 -20.76 -20.92
N ILE A 843 15.14 -19.81 -20.32
CA ILE A 843 15.67 -18.60 -20.98
C ILE A 843 16.75 -19.00 -21.99
N VAL A 844 16.58 -18.62 -23.25
CA VAL A 844 17.57 -18.81 -24.31
C VAL A 844 18.66 -17.75 -24.16
N ALA A 845 19.52 -17.92 -23.16
CA ALA A 845 20.54 -16.95 -22.76
C ALA A 845 21.29 -16.25 -23.91
N PRO A 846 21.69 -16.94 -25.00
CA PRO A 846 22.37 -16.29 -26.12
C PRO A 846 21.58 -15.18 -26.83
N LEU A 847 20.27 -15.05 -26.62
CA LEU A 847 19.45 -14.00 -27.21
C LEU A 847 19.38 -12.72 -26.36
N HIS A 848 19.78 -12.79 -25.08
CA HIS A 848 19.56 -11.74 -24.10
C HIS A 848 20.87 -11.16 -23.56
N HIS A 849 20.79 -9.93 -23.06
CA HIS A 849 21.90 -9.36 -22.32
C HIS A 849 21.84 -9.85 -20.86
N PRO A 850 22.94 -10.40 -20.29
CA PRO A 850 22.91 -11.00 -18.95
C PRO A 850 22.50 -10.02 -17.84
N ALA A 851 22.88 -8.74 -17.95
CA ALA A 851 22.43 -7.72 -17.01
C ALA A 851 20.91 -7.53 -16.98
N ARG A 852 20.23 -7.68 -18.13
CA ARG A 852 18.76 -7.56 -18.18
C ARG A 852 18.09 -8.76 -17.54
N ILE A 853 18.58 -9.97 -17.82
CA ILE A 853 18.09 -11.18 -17.15
C ILE A 853 18.25 -11.02 -15.62
N ALA A 854 19.42 -10.57 -15.14
CA ALA A 854 19.65 -10.40 -13.72
C ALA A 854 18.70 -9.37 -13.07
N GLU A 855 18.52 -8.19 -13.66
CA GLU A 855 17.65 -7.14 -13.12
C GLU A 855 16.17 -7.56 -13.13
N GLU A 856 15.68 -8.09 -14.25
CA GLU A 856 14.28 -8.48 -14.41
C GLU A 856 13.90 -9.59 -13.44
N TRP A 857 14.78 -10.59 -13.26
CA TRP A 857 14.53 -11.68 -12.32
C TRP A 857 14.86 -11.34 -10.87
N ALA A 858 15.70 -10.35 -10.59
CA ALA A 858 15.84 -9.81 -9.25
C ALA A 858 14.54 -9.13 -8.77
N VAL A 859 13.75 -8.53 -9.67
CA VAL A 859 12.40 -8.04 -9.33
C VAL A 859 11.49 -9.20 -8.94
N VAL A 860 11.47 -10.28 -9.72
CA VAL A 860 10.68 -11.49 -9.39
C VAL A 860 11.15 -12.10 -8.06
N ASP A 861 12.45 -12.12 -7.79
CA ASP A 861 13.03 -12.58 -6.52
C ASP A 861 12.56 -11.72 -5.34
N ASN A 862 12.51 -10.40 -5.51
CA ASN A 862 11.97 -9.50 -4.48
C ASN A 862 10.48 -9.72 -4.24
N LEU A 863 9.68 -9.89 -5.31
CA LEU A 863 8.23 -10.13 -5.20
C LEU A 863 7.91 -11.50 -4.57
N THR A 864 8.73 -12.51 -4.85
CA THR A 864 8.60 -13.86 -4.31
C THR A 864 9.34 -14.06 -2.98
N GLN A 865 9.98 -13.03 -2.44
CA GLN A 865 10.78 -13.11 -1.20
C GLN A 865 11.90 -14.17 -1.26
N GLY A 866 12.65 -14.20 -2.36
CA GLY A 866 13.80 -15.09 -2.54
C GLY A 866 13.49 -16.45 -3.19
N ARG A 867 12.24 -16.68 -3.64
CA ARG A 867 11.80 -17.96 -4.22
C ARG A 867 11.79 -17.94 -5.75
N THR A 868 12.89 -17.49 -6.34
CA THR A 868 13.06 -17.40 -7.80
C THR A 868 14.11 -18.39 -8.30
N GLY A 869 13.93 -18.92 -9.52
CA GLY A 869 14.91 -19.78 -10.17
C GLY A 869 14.89 -19.69 -11.69
N LEU A 870 16.01 -19.96 -12.36
CA LEU A 870 16.12 -19.81 -13.83
C LEU A 870 16.57 -21.10 -14.49
N ALA A 871 15.79 -21.65 -15.42
CA ALA A 871 16.35 -22.57 -16.41
C ALA A 871 16.95 -21.79 -17.58
N ILE A 872 18.12 -22.22 -18.05
CA ILE A 872 18.89 -21.61 -19.12
C ILE A 872 19.11 -22.63 -20.25
N ALA A 873 18.80 -22.22 -21.49
CA ALA A 873 19.09 -22.97 -22.71
C ALA A 873 20.07 -22.25 -23.63
N SER A 874 20.74 -23.05 -24.46
CA SER A 874 21.61 -22.54 -25.53
C SER A 874 20.87 -22.21 -26.83
N GLY A 875 19.59 -22.56 -26.96
CA GLY A 875 18.83 -22.38 -28.20
C GLY A 875 19.27 -23.34 -29.31
N TRP A 876 18.32 -23.73 -30.15
CA TRP A 876 18.54 -24.74 -31.20
C TRP A 876 17.98 -24.34 -32.57
N GLN A 877 17.00 -23.42 -32.61
CA GLN A 877 16.39 -22.97 -33.86
C GLN A 877 17.14 -21.76 -34.44
N PRO A 878 17.59 -21.82 -35.72
CA PRO A 878 18.35 -20.71 -36.32
C PRO A 878 17.61 -19.36 -36.35
N ASP A 879 16.29 -19.37 -36.57
CA ASP A 879 15.50 -18.13 -36.69
C ASP A 879 15.40 -17.35 -35.38
N ASP A 880 15.56 -18.01 -34.23
CA ASP A 880 15.55 -17.34 -32.93
C ASP A 880 16.75 -16.39 -32.76
N PHE A 881 17.85 -16.65 -33.47
CA PHE A 881 19.08 -15.85 -33.39
C PHE A 881 19.00 -14.54 -34.21
N VAL A 882 17.84 -14.15 -34.73
CA VAL A 882 17.66 -12.88 -35.46
C VAL A 882 18.04 -11.64 -34.62
N LEU A 883 17.88 -11.71 -33.30
CA LEU A 883 18.24 -10.62 -32.38
C LEU A 883 19.75 -10.56 -32.08
N ARG A 884 20.43 -11.70 -32.20
CA ARG A 884 21.86 -11.90 -31.91
C ARG A 884 22.52 -12.85 -32.92
N PRO A 885 22.64 -12.47 -34.21
CA PRO A 885 23.19 -13.37 -35.23
C PRO A 885 24.63 -13.82 -34.94
N GLU A 886 25.38 -13.05 -34.16
CA GLU A 886 26.72 -13.41 -33.68
C GLU A 886 26.76 -14.70 -32.85
N ASN A 887 25.64 -15.04 -32.20
CA ASN A 887 25.48 -16.17 -31.31
C ASN A 887 24.88 -17.41 -31.98
N THR A 888 24.64 -17.41 -33.30
CA THR A 888 24.15 -18.58 -34.04
C THR A 888 25.08 -19.79 -33.83
N PRO A 889 24.56 -21.04 -33.77
CA PRO A 889 25.39 -22.23 -33.64
C PRO A 889 26.57 -22.25 -34.63
N PRO A 890 27.80 -22.55 -34.16
CA PRO A 890 28.12 -23.19 -32.88
C PRO A 890 28.41 -22.22 -31.69
N ASN A 891 28.30 -20.90 -31.88
CA ASN A 891 28.68 -19.91 -30.86
C ASN A 891 27.69 -19.79 -29.70
N ASN A 892 26.49 -20.33 -29.86
CA ASN A 892 25.42 -20.32 -28.87
C ASN A 892 25.82 -20.99 -27.54
N LYS A 893 26.57 -22.10 -27.60
CA LYS A 893 27.04 -22.82 -26.40
C LYS A 893 28.03 -22.00 -25.56
N PRO A 894 29.15 -21.49 -26.11
CA PRO A 894 30.04 -20.59 -25.39
C PRO A 894 29.33 -19.38 -24.76
N ALA A 895 28.44 -18.72 -25.51
CA ALA A 895 27.68 -17.57 -25.04
C ALA A 895 26.78 -17.91 -23.82
N THR A 896 26.23 -19.12 -23.78
CA THR A 896 25.41 -19.60 -22.66
C THR A 896 26.24 -19.73 -21.37
N LEU A 897 27.43 -20.33 -21.47
CA LEU A 897 28.32 -20.54 -20.32
C LEU A 897 28.84 -19.20 -19.75
N GLU A 898 29.19 -18.27 -20.63
CA GLU A 898 29.60 -16.91 -20.25
C GLU A 898 28.45 -16.16 -19.56
N THR A 899 27.23 -16.31 -20.07
CA THR A 899 26.02 -15.72 -19.48
C THR A 899 25.76 -16.27 -18.08
N ILE A 900 25.79 -17.59 -17.86
CA ILE A 900 25.61 -18.21 -16.54
C ILE A 900 26.62 -17.66 -15.52
N THR A 901 27.89 -17.57 -15.93
CA THR A 901 28.96 -17.03 -15.08
C THR A 901 28.71 -15.57 -14.72
N THR A 902 28.30 -14.77 -15.71
CA THR A 902 27.97 -13.35 -15.53
C THR A 902 26.76 -13.15 -14.63
N LEU A 903 25.71 -13.96 -14.79
CA LEU A 903 24.50 -13.91 -13.97
C LEU A 903 24.82 -14.15 -12.50
N ARG A 904 25.63 -15.16 -12.16
CA ARG A 904 26.00 -15.43 -10.77
C ARG A 904 26.74 -14.27 -10.12
N LYS A 905 27.67 -13.63 -10.84
CA LYS A 905 28.40 -12.43 -10.36
C LYS A 905 27.44 -11.27 -10.10
N LEU A 906 26.61 -10.96 -11.08
CA LEU A 906 25.61 -9.91 -10.99
C LEU A 906 24.61 -10.18 -9.85
N TRP A 907 24.18 -11.44 -9.65
CA TRP A 907 23.29 -11.84 -8.56
C TRP A 907 23.93 -11.68 -7.18
N ALA A 908 25.21 -12.02 -7.06
CA ALA A 908 26.01 -11.80 -5.84
C ALA A 908 26.30 -10.31 -5.56
N GLY A 909 25.85 -9.40 -6.44
CA GLY A 909 26.09 -7.96 -6.32
C GLY A 909 27.48 -7.51 -6.74
N GLU A 910 28.24 -8.37 -7.43
CA GLU A 910 29.53 -8.01 -8.02
C GLU A 910 29.35 -7.10 -9.24
N ALA A 911 30.28 -6.16 -9.42
CA ALA A 911 30.32 -5.33 -10.62
C ALA A 911 30.86 -6.13 -11.82
N VAL A 912 30.12 -6.13 -12.93
CA VAL A 912 30.54 -6.77 -14.18
C VAL A 912 30.67 -5.73 -15.28
N ALA A 913 31.83 -5.73 -15.95
CA ALA A 913 32.18 -4.77 -16.98
C ALA A 913 31.63 -5.18 -18.36
N PHE A 914 30.89 -4.31 -19.04
CA PHE A 914 30.38 -4.50 -20.40
C PHE A 914 30.98 -3.49 -21.39
N PRO A 915 31.29 -3.88 -22.64
CA PRO A 915 31.90 -2.98 -23.62
C PRO A 915 30.88 -1.99 -24.20
N LYS A 916 31.25 -0.70 -24.22
CA LYS A 916 30.55 0.36 -24.96
C LYS A 916 30.88 0.28 -26.45
N LYS A 917 30.12 1.01 -27.28
CA LYS A 917 30.34 1.09 -28.73
C LYS A 917 31.78 1.51 -29.12
N ASN A 918 32.44 2.32 -28.30
CA ASN A 918 33.80 2.78 -28.53
C ASN A 918 34.89 1.82 -28.00
N GLY A 919 34.50 0.69 -27.38
CA GLY A 919 35.40 -0.29 -26.79
C GLY A 919 35.74 -0.06 -25.32
N ASP A 920 35.33 1.06 -24.72
CA ASP A 920 35.52 1.31 -23.28
C ASP A 920 34.63 0.37 -22.46
N MET A 921 35.12 -0.10 -21.32
CA MET A 921 34.34 -0.95 -20.41
C MET A 921 33.49 -0.10 -19.46
N PHE A 922 32.28 -0.57 -19.13
CA PHE A 922 31.37 0.04 -18.17
C PHE A 922 30.90 -0.99 -17.14
N ASP A 923 31.17 -0.73 -15.87
CA ASP A 923 30.77 -1.60 -14.77
C ASP A 923 29.29 -1.46 -14.47
N VAL A 924 28.59 -2.60 -14.44
CA VAL A 924 27.16 -2.72 -14.11
C VAL A 924 27.01 -3.59 -12.86
N ILE A 925 26.14 -3.15 -11.95
CA ILE A 925 25.69 -3.91 -10.78
C ILE A 925 24.17 -4.01 -10.87
N THR A 926 23.60 -5.16 -10.52
CA THR A 926 22.16 -5.42 -10.57
C THR A 926 21.36 -4.50 -9.65
N GLN A 927 20.27 -3.92 -10.17
CA GLN A 927 19.28 -3.15 -9.40
C GLN A 927 17.84 -3.50 -9.85
N PRO A 928 16.91 -3.88 -8.94
CA PRO A 928 17.13 -4.07 -7.51
C PRO A 928 18.08 -5.25 -7.24
N ARG A 929 18.64 -5.31 -6.02
CA ARG A 929 19.41 -6.49 -5.61
C ARG A 929 18.46 -7.62 -5.24
N PRO A 930 18.76 -8.88 -5.60
CA PRO A 930 17.96 -10.02 -5.16
C PRO A 930 18.06 -10.18 -3.63
N ILE A 931 17.02 -10.76 -3.05
CA ILE A 931 16.95 -11.17 -1.63
C ILE A 931 17.69 -12.50 -1.46
N SER A 932 17.57 -13.41 -2.43
CA SER A 932 18.26 -14.70 -2.40
C SER A 932 19.78 -14.53 -2.53
N LYS A 933 20.54 -15.20 -1.66
CA LYS A 933 22.02 -15.14 -1.65
C LYS A 933 22.65 -15.79 -2.88
N THR A 934 21.99 -16.80 -3.42
CA THR A 934 22.46 -17.60 -4.56
C THR A 934 21.32 -17.78 -5.54
N LEU A 935 21.63 -17.67 -6.83
CA LEU A 935 20.67 -17.91 -7.92
C LEU A 935 20.52 -19.42 -8.19
N PRO A 936 19.35 -20.04 -7.91
CA PRO A 936 19.07 -21.41 -8.31
C PRO A 936 18.96 -21.46 -9.84
N LEU A 937 19.80 -22.28 -10.48
CA LEU A 937 19.93 -22.31 -11.94
C LEU A 937 19.85 -23.73 -12.48
N TRP A 938 19.04 -23.93 -13.52
CA TRP A 938 18.92 -25.18 -14.28
C TRP A 938 19.56 -25.03 -15.65
N VAL A 939 20.25 -26.07 -16.11
CA VAL A 939 20.67 -26.19 -17.50
C VAL A 939 19.65 -27.07 -18.23
N THR A 940 19.01 -26.51 -19.25
CA THR A 940 18.04 -27.25 -20.07
C THR A 940 18.76 -28.15 -21.06
N SER A 941 18.42 -29.44 -21.09
CA SER A 941 19.09 -30.43 -21.95
C SER A 941 18.11 -31.40 -22.61
N ALA A 942 18.13 -31.46 -23.94
CA ALA A 942 17.37 -32.42 -24.75
C ALA A 942 18.17 -33.72 -25.00
N GLY A 943 18.79 -34.27 -23.96
CA GLY A 943 19.39 -35.61 -23.98
C GLY A 943 20.86 -35.74 -24.43
N ASN A 944 21.58 -34.65 -24.71
CA ASN A 944 23.02 -34.70 -25.03
C ASN A 944 23.86 -34.96 -23.76
N PRO A 945 24.59 -36.09 -23.64
CA PRO A 945 25.36 -36.41 -22.43
C PRO A 945 26.42 -35.37 -22.05
N GLU A 946 27.02 -34.67 -23.02
CA GLU A 946 28.01 -33.63 -22.71
C GLU A 946 27.38 -32.43 -22.01
N THR A 947 26.13 -32.07 -22.32
CA THR A 947 25.41 -30.99 -21.62
C THR A 947 25.15 -31.34 -20.15
N TRP A 948 24.93 -32.63 -19.83
CA TRP A 948 24.78 -33.09 -18.43
C TRP A 948 26.09 -32.99 -17.65
N LYS A 949 27.23 -33.30 -18.29
CA LYS A 949 28.55 -33.09 -17.69
C LYS A 949 28.86 -31.62 -17.47
N GLU A 950 28.52 -30.77 -18.46
CA GLU A 950 28.64 -29.32 -18.37
C GLU A 950 27.84 -28.77 -17.18
N ALA A 951 26.58 -29.22 -17.00
CA ALA A 951 25.75 -28.84 -15.85
C ALA A 951 26.39 -29.24 -14.50
N GLY A 952 26.93 -30.46 -14.40
CA GLY A 952 27.61 -30.94 -13.20
C GLY A 952 28.86 -30.12 -12.86
N ARG A 953 29.70 -29.81 -13.85
CA ARG A 953 30.89 -28.95 -13.64
C ARG A 953 30.54 -27.54 -13.19
N LEU A 954 29.39 -27.02 -13.64
CA LEU A 954 28.90 -25.71 -13.24
C LEU A 954 28.25 -25.70 -11.86
N GLY A 955 27.90 -26.85 -11.28
CA GLY A 955 27.03 -26.92 -10.11
C GLY A 955 25.68 -26.28 -10.42
N ALA A 956 24.97 -26.79 -11.41
CA ALA A 956 23.64 -26.33 -11.81
C ALA A 956 22.68 -27.52 -11.88
N ASN A 957 21.42 -27.28 -11.53
CA ASN A 957 20.34 -28.25 -11.67
C ASN A 957 20.14 -28.64 -13.14
N VAL A 958 19.39 -29.72 -13.41
CA VAL A 958 19.12 -30.17 -14.77
C VAL A 958 17.63 -30.13 -15.06
N LEU A 959 17.22 -29.49 -16.15
CA LEU A 959 15.85 -29.54 -16.68
C LEU A 959 15.84 -30.37 -17.97
N THR A 960 15.03 -31.43 -18.03
CA THR A 960 15.00 -32.39 -19.16
C THR A 960 13.58 -32.90 -19.42
N HIS A 961 13.35 -33.65 -20.51
CA HIS A 961 12.04 -34.26 -20.87
C HIS A 961 12.19 -35.74 -21.27
N LEU A 962 11.12 -36.51 -21.47
CA LEU A 962 11.20 -37.88 -22.02
C LEU A 962 10.99 -37.97 -23.54
N LEU A 963 10.71 -36.86 -24.21
CA LEU A 963 10.59 -36.85 -25.67
C LEU A 963 11.93 -37.27 -26.33
N GLY A 964 11.93 -38.37 -27.08
CA GLY A 964 13.12 -38.91 -27.75
C GLY A 964 14.10 -39.70 -26.87
N GLN A 965 13.80 -39.95 -25.58
CA GLN A 965 14.67 -40.74 -24.69
C GLN A 965 13.88 -41.60 -23.70
N SER A 966 14.42 -42.77 -23.32
CA SER A 966 13.79 -43.64 -22.30
C SER A 966 14.19 -43.25 -20.88
N LEU A 967 13.42 -43.69 -19.88
CA LEU A 967 13.78 -43.53 -18.46
C LEU A 967 15.16 -44.13 -18.14
N ASP A 968 15.50 -45.29 -18.72
CA ASP A 968 16.81 -45.93 -18.54
C ASP A 968 17.97 -45.06 -19.07
N GLU A 969 17.77 -44.40 -20.22
CA GLU A 969 18.76 -43.48 -20.77
C GLU A 969 18.96 -42.25 -19.87
N VAL A 970 17.88 -41.74 -19.28
CA VAL A 970 17.94 -40.65 -18.30
C VAL A 970 18.65 -41.10 -17.03
N ALA A 971 18.33 -42.29 -16.49
CA ALA A 971 19.01 -42.86 -15.32
C ALA A 971 20.53 -42.99 -15.54
N GLY A 972 20.96 -43.37 -16.74
CA GLY A 972 22.37 -43.39 -17.13
C GLY A 972 23.01 -42.00 -17.11
N LYS A 973 22.29 -40.96 -17.55
CA LYS A 973 22.77 -39.57 -17.56
C LYS A 973 22.82 -38.94 -16.17
N ILE A 974 21.86 -39.26 -15.29
CA ILE A 974 21.87 -38.83 -13.87
C ILE A 974 23.15 -39.31 -13.19
N LYS A 975 23.57 -40.57 -13.44
CA LYS A 975 24.84 -41.10 -12.90
C LYS A 975 26.06 -40.32 -13.38
N ILE A 976 26.08 -39.94 -14.65
CA ILE A 976 27.17 -39.12 -15.23
C ILE A 976 27.19 -37.73 -14.59
N TYR A 977 26.02 -37.11 -14.44
CA TYR A 977 25.86 -35.80 -13.83
C TYR A 977 26.30 -35.77 -12.36
N HIS A 978 25.87 -36.73 -11.54
CA HIS A 978 26.29 -36.83 -10.13
C HIS A 978 27.80 -37.12 -9.98
N ALA A 979 28.42 -37.80 -10.94
CA ALA A 979 29.87 -37.98 -10.94
C ALA A 979 30.59 -36.64 -11.20
N GLU A 980 30.14 -35.87 -12.18
CA GLU A 980 30.75 -34.58 -12.53
C GLU A 980 30.52 -33.51 -11.45
N LEU A 981 29.37 -33.52 -10.76
CA LEU A 981 29.13 -32.68 -9.57
C LEU A 981 30.17 -32.95 -8.47
N ARG A 982 30.37 -34.23 -8.13
CA ARG A 982 31.35 -34.65 -7.12
C ARG A 982 32.77 -34.26 -7.51
N ASP A 983 33.14 -34.48 -8.77
CA ASP A 983 34.46 -34.10 -9.29
C ASP A 983 34.69 -32.59 -9.23
N ALA A 984 33.62 -31.78 -9.36
CA ALA A 984 33.66 -30.33 -9.24
C ALA A 984 33.52 -29.80 -7.79
N GLY A 985 33.39 -30.70 -6.79
CA GLY A 985 33.34 -30.35 -5.37
C GLY A 985 31.95 -30.03 -4.83
N TYR A 986 30.89 -30.39 -5.55
CA TYR A 986 29.50 -30.22 -5.14
C TYR A 986 28.92 -31.51 -4.56
N ASP A 987 28.03 -31.40 -3.56
CA ASP A 987 27.23 -32.53 -3.09
C ASP A 987 26.03 -32.75 -4.02
N PRO A 988 25.86 -33.92 -4.66
CA PRO A 988 24.71 -34.15 -5.52
C PRO A 988 23.34 -34.01 -4.86
N ASP A 989 23.26 -34.18 -3.54
CA ASP A 989 21.98 -34.05 -2.82
C ASP A 989 21.51 -32.58 -2.75
N ASP A 990 22.40 -31.61 -3.00
CA ASP A 990 22.05 -30.17 -3.11
C ASP A 990 21.44 -29.80 -4.47
N PHE A 991 21.39 -30.74 -5.43
CA PHE A 991 20.95 -30.47 -6.80
C PHE A 991 19.81 -31.38 -7.25
N THR A 992 18.90 -30.81 -8.03
CA THR A 992 17.73 -31.52 -8.54
C THR A 992 17.79 -31.73 -10.04
N VAL A 993 17.37 -32.92 -10.45
CA VAL A 993 16.99 -33.23 -11.82
C VAL A 993 15.47 -33.08 -11.92
N THR A 994 15.03 -32.12 -12.72
CA THR A 994 13.61 -31.82 -12.98
C THR A 994 13.20 -32.42 -14.33
N LEU A 995 12.17 -33.26 -14.32
CA LEU A 995 11.66 -33.94 -15.51
C LEU A 995 10.34 -33.33 -15.99
N MET A 996 10.34 -32.74 -17.18
CA MET A 996 9.16 -32.17 -17.83
C MET A 996 8.32 -33.26 -18.50
N LEU A 997 7.06 -33.39 -18.10
CA LEU A 997 6.11 -34.37 -18.61
C LEU A 997 4.78 -33.71 -18.95
N HIS A 998 4.25 -33.96 -20.15
CA HIS A 998 2.87 -33.57 -20.46
C HIS A 998 1.93 -34.35 -19.54
N THR A 999 0.98 -33.64 -18.93
CA THR A 999 0.21 -34.15 -17.81
C THR A 999 -1.29 -33.89 -17.97
N LEU A 1000 -2.09 -34.95 -17.85
CA LEU A 1000 -3.54 -34.91 -17.71
C LEU A 1000 -3.98 -36.13 -16.90
N VAL A 1001 -4.66 -35.90 -15.78
CA VAL A 1001 -5.11 -36.95 -14.86
C VAL A 1001 -6.63 -36.87 -14.73
N GLY A 1002 -7.31 -38.02 -14.72
CA GLY A 1002 -8.76 -38.10 -14.60
C GLY A 1002 -9.23 -39.42 -14.01
N ASP A 1003 -10.54 -39.59 -13.89
CA ASP A 1003 -11.13 -40.78 -13.27
C ASP A 1003 -11.14 -42.01 -14.20
N ASP A 1004 -11.03 -41.80 -15.52
CA ASP A 1004 -11.06 -42.85 -16.54
C ASP A 1004 -9.92 -42.65 -17.55
N ARG A 1005 -9.06 -43.67 -17.65
CA ARG A 1005 -7.87 -43.67 -18.51
C ARG A 1005 -8.20 -43.48 -19.99
N GLU A 1006 -9.28 -44.07 -20.49
CA GLU A 1006 -9.65 -43.97 -21.91
C GLU A 1006 -10.23 -42.61 -22.25
N VAL A 1007 -10.98 -42.01 -21.33
CA VAL A 1007 -11.42 -40.61 -21.46
C VAL A 1007 -10.22 -39.66 -21.50
N VAL A 1008 -9.24 -39.85 -20.60
CA VAL A 1008 -8.00 -39.06 -20.60
C VAL A 1008 -7.22 -39.24 -21.92
N ARG A 1009 -7.15 -40.47 -22.44
CA ARG A 1009 -6.50 -40.77 -23.73
C ARG A 1009 -7.17 -40.02 -24.88
N ASP A 1010 -8.50 -40.09 -24.96
CA ASP A 1010 -9.25 -39.44 -26.04
C ASP A 1010 -9.14 -37.90 -25.95
N MET A 1011 -9.15 -37.34 -24.74
CA MET A 1011 -8.97 -35.90 -24.51
C MET A 1011 -7.56 -35.40 -24.87
N ALA A 1012 -6.51 -36.16 -24.55
CA ALA A 1012 -5.12 -35.75 -24.80
C ALA A 1012 -4.68 -35.96 -26.26
N ARG A 1013 -5.36 -36.84 -27.02
CA ARG A 1013 -4.94 -37.31 -28.35
C ARG A 1013 -4.71 -36.18 -29.34
N GLU A 1014 -5.75 -35.43 -29.69
CA GLU A 1014 -5.65 -34.42 -30.75
C GLU A 1014 -4.78 -33.21 -30.32
N PRO A 1015 -4.91 -32.66 -29.10
CA PRO A 1015 -4.01 -31.60 -28.63
C PRO A 1015 -2.53 -31.99 -28.66
N MET A 1016 -2.21 -33.23 -28.27
CA MET A 1016 -0.83 -33.72 -28.32
C MET A 1016 -0.33 -33.92 -29.75
N LYS A 1017 -1.18 -34.37 -30.68
CA LYS A 1017 -0.83 -34.47 -32.09
C LYS A 1017 -0.58 -33.10 -32.70
N ASP A 1018 -1.40 -32.10 -32.37
CA ASP A 1018 -1.19 -30.71 -32.78
C ASP A 1018 0.14 -30.17 -32.24
N TYR A 1019 0.44 -30.43 -30.96
CA TYR A 1019 1.71 -30.08 -30.33
C TYR A 1019 2.91 -30.71 -31.07
N LEU A 1020 2.84 -32.03 -31.33
CA LEU A 1020 3.90 -32.73 -32.06
C LEU A 1020 4.05 -32.19 -33.49
N ARG A 1021 2.94 -31.92 -34.18
CA ARG A 1021 2.91 -31.38 -35.55
C ARG A 1021 3.59 -30.01 -35.64
N ALA A 1022 3.35 -29.14 -34.65
CA ALA A 1022 4.03 -27.85 -34.53
C ALA A 1022 5.54 -28.00 -34.22
N ALA A 1023 5.94 -29.10 -33.57
CA ALA A 1023 7.31 -29.43 -33.21
C ALA A 1023 8.00 -30.34 -34.25
N ALA A 1024 8.01 -29.94 -35.53
CA ALA A 1024 8.53 -30.75 -36.65
C ALA A 1024 9.97 -31.30 -36.46
N GLY A 1025 10.82 -30.63 -35.68
CA GLY A 1025 12.16 -31.11 -35.32
C GLY A 1025 12.18 -32.31 -34.35
N LEU A 1026 11.18 -32.43 -33.48
CA LEU A 1026 11.07 -33.49 -32.48
C LEU A 1026 10.53 -34.79 -33.10
N ILE A 1027 9.64 -34.70 -34.10
CA ILE A 1027 9.13 -35.86 -34.86
C ILE A 1027 10.26 -36.58 -35.63
N LYS A 1028 11.27 -35.84 -36.13
CA LYS A 1028 12.36 -36.41 -36.94
C LYS A 1028 13.14 -37.51 -36.21
N GLN A 1029 13.24 -37.46 -34.88
CA GLN A 1029 13.87 -38.50 -34.06
C GLN A 1029 13.05 -39.80 -34.05
N TYR A 1030 11.73 -39.72 -34.15
CA TYR A 1030 10.81 -40.85 -34.21
C TYR A 1030 10.67 -41.45 -35.61
N ALA A 1031 11.09 -40.72 -36.66
CA ALA A 1031 11.04 -41.21 -38.04
C ALA A 1031 11.77 -42.55 -38.23
N TRP A 1032 12.77 -42.88 -37.40
CA TRP A 1032 13.49 -44.16 -37.47
C TRP A 1032 12.80 -45.33 -36.76
N ALA A 1033 11.79 -45.08 -35.93
CA ALA A 1033 10.98 -46.12 -35.29
C ALA A 1033 9.86 -46.65 -36.23
N PHE A 1034 9.60 -45.97 -37.35
CA PHE A 1034 8.60 -46.35 -38.34
C PHE A 1034 9.12 -47.43 -39.30
N PRO A 1035 8.42 -48.58 -39.47
CA PRO A 1035 8.85 -49.66 -40.37
C PRO A 1035 9.06 -49.24 -41.84
N ALA A 1036 8.41 -48.16 -42.28
CA ALA A 1036 8.48 -47.63 -43.64
C ALA A 1036 9.74 -46.77 -43.92
N PHE A 1037 10.39 -46.22 -42.90
CA PHE A 1037 11.56 -45.33 -43.05
C PHE A 1037 12.87 -46.10 -42.87
N LYS A 1038 13.56 -46.40 -43.97
CA LYS A 1038 14.93 -46.93 -43.92
C LYS A 1038 15.94 -45.79 -43.80
N ARG A 1039 16.86 -45.88 -42.83
CA ARG A 1039 18.00 -44.97 -42.70
C ARG A 1039 18.76 -44.85 -44.04
N PRO A 1040 18.84 -43.66 -44.67
CA PRO A 1040 19.64 -43.46 -45.87
C PRO A 1040 21.13 -43.74 -45.57
N LYS A 1041 21.86 -44.39 -46.48
CA LYS A 1041 23.30 -44.62 -46.30
C LYS A 1041 24.06 -43.28 -46.33
N GLY A 1042 24.55 -42.83 -45.17
CA GLY A 1042 25.44 -41.67 -45.05
C GLY A 1042 25.00 -40.61 -44.03
N THR A 1043 23.75 -40.62 -43.56
CA THR A 1043 23.25 -39.69 -42.54
C THR A 1043 23.67 -40.09 -41.13
N LYS A 1044 24.26 -39.15 -40.39
CA LYS A 1044 24.77 -39.36 -39.02
C LYS A 1044 23.77 -38.93 -37.95
N SER A 1045 22.84 -38.03 -38.27
CA SER A 1045 21.83 -37.49 -37.34
C SER A 1045 20.41 -37.60 -37.90
N ALA A 1046 19.41 -37.76 -37.02
CA ALA A 1046 17.98 -37.75 -37.40
C ALA A 1046 17.52 -36.35 -37.88
N PHE A 1047 18.23 -35.30 -37.45
CA PHE A 1047 17.98 -33.93 -37.87
C PHE A 1047 18.32 -33.64 -39.35
N ASP A 1048 19.09 -34.53 -40.00
CA ASP A 1048 19.45 -34.44 -41.42
C ASP A 1048 18.33 -34.95 -42.37
N LEU A 1049 17.22 -35.48 -41.82
CA LEU A 1049 16.06 -35.91 -42.62
C LEU A 1049 15.23 -34.69 -43.05
N SER A 1050 14.97 -34.57 -44.34
CA SER A 1050 13.90 -33.68 -44.86
C SER A 1050 12.58 -34.45 -44.81
N LEU A 1051 11.54 -33.79 -44.28
CA LEU A 1051 10.15 -34.28 -44.30
C LEU A 1051 9.42 -33.80 -45.56
N ASP A 1052 10.12 -33.12 -46.49
CA ASP A 1052 9.53 -32.60 -47.73
C ASP A 1052 9.16 -33.78 -48.64
N GLY A 1053 7.87 -34.10 -48.71
CA GLY A 1053 7.32 -35.19 -49.54
C GLY A 1053 6.58 -36.31 -48.80
N VAL A 1054 6.37 -36.21 -47.48
CA VAL A 1054 5.44 -37.07 -46.74
C VAL A 1054 4.00 -36.65 -47.07
N SER A 1055 3.11 -37.61 -47.39
CA SER A 1055 1.70 -37.30 -47.63
C SER A 1055 0.99 -36.93 -46.32
N ASP A 1056 -0.07 -36.13 -46.38
CA ASP A 1056 -0.83 -35.75 -45.17
C ASP A 1056 -1.36 -36.99 -44.42
N GLU A 1057 -1.73 -38.06 -45.15
CA GLU A 1057 -2.16 -39.35 -44.57
C GLU A 1057 -1.01 -40.08 -43.84
N ASP A 1058 0.20 -40.09 -44.42
CA ASP A 1058 1.37 -40.71 -43.78
C ASP A 1058 1.83 -39.93 -42.54
N LEU A 1059 1.77 -38.60 -42.59
CA LEU A 1059 2.10 -37.73 -41.46
C LEU A 1059 1.12 -37.97 -40.30
N GLU A 1060 -0.17 -38.09 -40.61
CA GLU A 1060 -1.20 -38.34 -39.62
C GLU A 1060 -1.02 -39.71 -38.94
N ALA A 1061 -0.70 -40.76 -39.70
CA ALA A 1061 -0.36 -42.07 -39.15
C ALA A 1061 0.90 -42.04 -38.27
N ILE A 1062 1.90 -41.19 -38.63
CA ILE A 1062 3.10 -40.96 -37.81
C ILE A 1062 2.77 -40.30 -36.48
N LEU A 1063 1.91 -39.29 -36.51
CA LEU A 1063 1.45 -38.57 -35.32
C LEU A 1063 0.62 -39.47 -34.40
N ASP A 1064 -0.28 -40.28 -34.94
CA ASP A 1064 -1.06 -41.24 -34.14
C ASP A 1064 -0.15 -42.26 -33.44
N PHE A 1065 0.81 -42.85 -34.17
CA PHE A 1065 1.75 -43.80 -33.55
C PHE A 1065 2.66 -43.13 -32.51
N ALA A 1066 3.12 -41.90 -32.79
CA ALA A 1066 3.94 -41.14 -31.87
C ALA A 1066 3.15 -40.79 -30.60
N PHE A 1067 1.88 -40.40 -30.73
CA PHE A 1067 0.97 -40.15 -29.62
C PHE A 1067 0.79 -41.41 -28.76
N GLU A 1068 0.45 -42.56 -29.34
CA GLU A 1068 0.22 -43.80 -28.57
C GLU A 1068 1.45 -44.19 -27.75
N ARG A 1069 2.63 -44.17 -28.37
CA ARG A 1069 3.89 -44.45 -27.66
C ARG A 1069 4.17 -43.39 -26.59
N TYR A 1070 3.88 -42.13 -26.87
CA TYR A 1070 4.11 -41.04 -25.93
C TYR A 1070 3.19 -41.12 -24.72
N PHE A 1071 1.91 -41.43 -24.94
CA PHE A 1071 0.89 -41.58 -23.91
C PHE A 1071 1.26 -42.69 -22.93
N GLU A 1072 1.73 -43.82 -23.45
CA GLU A 1072 2.12 -44.98 -22.64
C GLU A 1072 3.47 -44.79 -21.91
N ASP A 1073 4.49 -44.27 -22.62
CA ASP A 1073 5.87 -44.36 -22.13
C ASP A 1073 6.41 -43.04 -21.54
N ALA A 1074 5.94 -41.88 -22.00
CA ALA A 1074 6.67 -40.60 -21.84
C ALA A 1074 5.85 -39.44 -21.23
N GLY A 1075 4.53 -39.56 -21.13
CA GLY A 1075 3.66 -38.60 -20.43
C GLY A 1075 3.28 -39.04 -19.02
N LEU A 1076 2.67 -38.14 -18.27
CA LEU A 1076 2.00 -38.41 -17.00
C LEU A 1076 0.48 -38.36 -17.24
N PHE A 1077 -0.04 -39.45 -17.82
CA PHE A 1077 -1.44 -39.57 -18.24
C PHE A 1077 -2.14 -40.77 -17.61
N GLY A 1078 -3.45 -40.66 -17.41
CA GLY A 1078 -4.32 -41.75 -16.99
C GLY A 1078 -5.03 -41.47 -15.67
N THR A 1079 -5.25 -42.51 -14.88
CA THR A 1079 -5.81 -42.37 -13.53
C THR A 1079 -4.74 -42.02 -12.49
N ILE A 1080 -5.17 -41.79 -11.25
CA ILE A 1080 -4.27 -41.61 -10.12
C ILE A 1080 -3.31 -42.80 -9.99
N GLU A 1081 -3.80 -44.03 -10.15
CA GLU A 1081 -2.98 -45.24 -10.08
C GLU A 1081 -1.93 -45.33 -11.19
N ASP A 1082 -2.32 -45.06 -12.45
CA ASP A 1082 -1.39 -45.04 -13.59
C ASP A 1082 -0.26 -44.03 -13.34
N CYS A 1083 -0.63 -42.84 -12.84
CA CYS A 1083 0.31 -41.77 -12.55
C CYS A 1083 1.24 -42.13 -11.38
N LEU A 1084 0.72 -42.74 -10.31
CA LEU A 1084 1.53 -43.17 -9.16
C LEU A 1084 2.57 -44.23 -9.56
N GLU A 1085 2.22 -45.19 -10.43
CA GLU A 1085 3.18 -46.17 -10.94
C GLU A 1085 4.33 -45.49 -11.68
N LYS A 1086 4.00 -44.51 -12.56
CA LYS A 1086 5.00 -43.74 -13.30
C LYS A 1086 5.88 -42.90 -12.37
N VAL A 1087 5.28 -42.22 -11.38
CA VAL A 1087 5.98 -41.39 -10.40
C VAL A 1087 6.98 -42.24 -9.59
N GLN A 1088 6.62 -43.45 -9.19
CA GLN A 1088 7.54 -44.36 -8.50
C GLN A 1088 8.72 -44.78 -9.40
N ALA A 1089 8.48 -45.06 -10.68
CA ALA A 1089 9.54 -45.37 -11.63
C ALA A 1089 10.50 -44.18 -11.85
N ILE A 1090 9.97 -42.96 -11.93
CA ILE A 1090 10.74 -41.71 -12.06
C ILE A 1090 11.57 -41.44 -10.80
N LYS A 1091 10.96 -41.59 -9.62
CA LYS A 1091 11.62 -41.44 -8.33
C LYS A 1091 12.78 -42.43 -8.16
N ALA A 1092 12.60 -43.67 -8.61
CA ALA A 1092 13.61 -44.72 -8.50
C ALA A 1092 14.90 -44.43 -9.30
N ILE A 1093 14.84 -43.57 -10.33
CA ILE A 1093 16.02 -43.20 -11.12
C ILE A 1093 16.74 -41.93 -10.61
N GLY A 1094 16.26 -41.33 -9.51
CA GLY A 1094 16.89 -40.16 -8.88
C GLY A 1094 16.42 -38.81 -9.44
N VAL A 1095 15.22 -38.75 -10.02
CA VAL A 1095 14.57 -37.47 -10.36
C VAL A 1095 13.93 -36.91 -9.09
N GLY A 1096 14.25 -35.65 -8.78
CA GLY A 1096 13.75 -34.97 -7.58
C GLY A 1096 12.46 -34.18 -7.80
N GLU A 1097 12.16 -33.81 -9.05
CA GLU A 1097 10.99 -33.00 -9.38
C GLU A 1097 10.37 -33.41 -10.73
N ILE A 1098 9.04 -33.46 -10.79
CA ILE A 1098 8.27 -33.55 -12.02
C ILE A 1098 7.66 -32.18 -12.34
N ALA A 1099 8.04 -31.62 -13.48
CA ALA A 1099 7.43 -30.42 -14.02
C ALA A 1099 6.26 -30.81 -14.94
N CYS A 1100 5.05 -30.68 -14.41
CA CYS A 1100 3.80 -31.07 -15.06
C CYS A 1100 3.42 -30.03 -16.12
N LEU A 1101 3.65 -30.37 -17.39
CA LEU A 1101 3.30 -29.54 -18.53
C LEU A 1101 1.80 -29.71 -18.82
N ILE A 1102 1.02 -28.71 -18.44
CA ILE A 1102 -0.45 -28.74 -18.44
C ILE A 1102 -1.10 -27.96 -19.59
N ASP A 1103 -0.30 -27.17 -20.31
CA ASP A 1103 -0.78 -26.19 -21.30
C ASP A 1103 -0.24 -26.51 -22.70
N TYR A 1104 -0.87 -27.49 -23.36
CA TYR A 1104 -0.48 -27.98 -24.69
C TYR A 1104 -1.67 -28.15 -25.65
N GLY A 1105 -2.74 -27.36 -25.45
CA GLY A 1105 -3.93 -27.33 -26.33
C GLY A 1105 -5.23 -27.89 -25.72
N LEU A 1106 -5.24 -28.18 -24.42
CA LEU A 1106 -6.45 -28.54 -23.67
C LEU A 1106 -7.29 -27.30 -23.31
N SER A 1107 -8.60 -27.49 -23.10
CA SER A 1107 -9.47 -26.39 -22.65
C SER A 1107 -9.20 -26.03 -21.18
N VAL A 1108 -9.35 -24.76 -20.81
CA VAL A 1108 -9.09 -24.29 -19.44
C VAL A 1108 -9.87 -25.10 -18.38
N PRO A 1109 -11.19 -25.37 -18.55
CA PRO A 1109 -11.93 -26.20 -17.60
C PRO A 1109 -11.37 -27.62 -17.46
N ASP A 1110 -10.92 -28.25 -18.56
CA ASP A 1110 -10.39 -29.61 -18.54
C ASP A 1110 -9.06 -29.67 -17.79
N VAL A 1111 -8.18 -28.68 -18.02
CA VAL A 1111 -6.92 -28.58 -17.28
C VAL A 1111 -7.17 -28.40 -15.79
N LEU A 1112 -8.02 -27.43 -15.41
CA LEU A 1112 -8.35 -27.18 -14.01
C LEU A 1112 -9.03 -28.38 -13.33
N ALA A 1113 -9.85 -29.15 -14.07
CA ALA A 1113 -10.43 -30.38 -13.58
C ALA A 1113 -9.35 -31.44 -13.30
N GLY A 1114 -8.40 -31.62 -14.22
CA GLY A 1114 -7.28 -32.56 -14.09
C GLY A 1114 -6.25 -32.19 -13.00
N LEU A 1115 -6.17 -30.93 -12.59
CA LEU A 1115 -5.29 -30.50 -11.49
C LEU A 1115 -5.70 -31.10 -10.13
N LYS A 1116 -6.99 -31.37 -9.90
CA LYS A 1116 -7.48 -31.97 -8.65
C LYS A 1116 -6.95 -33.40 -8.42
N PRO A 1117 -7.14 -34.36 -9.33
CA PRO A 1117 -6.54 -35.68 -9.17
C PRO A 1117 -5.01 -35.63 -9.25
N LEU A 1118 -4.40 -34.68 -9.98
CA LEU A 1118 -2.94 -34.48 -9.96
C LEU A 1118 -2.41 -34.08 -8.57
N ALA A 1119 -3.10 -33.20 -7.86
CA ALA A 1119 -2.76 -32.85 -6.47
C ALA A 1119 -2.87 -34.06 -5.54
N GLU A 1120 -3.83 -34.95 -5.78
CA GLU A 1120 -3.95 -36.20 -5.03
C GLU A 1120 -2.80 -37.18 -5.33
N VAL A 1121 -2.34 -37.27 -6.58
CA VAL A 1121 -1.12 -38.01 -6.95
C VAL A 1121 0.08 -37.47 -6.17
N LEU A 1122 0.27 -36.15 -6.14
CA LEU A 1122 1.35 -35.50 -5.37
C LEU A 1122 1.27 -35.86 -3.88
N ARG A 1123 0.08 -35.74 -3.28
CA ARG A 1123 -0.16 -36.05 -1.86
C ARG A 1123 0.12 -37.52 -1.53
N ILE A 1124 -0.29 -38.46 -2.39
CA ILE A 1124 -0.07 -39.90 -2.17
C ILE A 1124 1.40 -40.28 -2.43
N ALA A 1125 2.06 -39.64 -3.41
CA ALA A 1125 3.48 -39.88 -3.70
C ALA A 1125 4.42 -39.40 -2.58
N ASN A 1126 3.95 -38.44 -1.78
CA ASN A 1126 4.61 -37.87 -0.61
C ASN A 1126 3.69 -37.91 0.61
N PRO A 1127 3.40 -39.11 1.16
CA PRO A 1127 2.51 -39.21 2.31
C PRO A 1127 3.07 -38.37 3.47
N ASP A 1128 2.21 -37.56 4.08
CA ASP A 1128 2.54 -36.80 5.29
C ASP A 1128 3.20 -37.73 6.31
N THR A 1129 4.48 -37.51 6.56
CA THR A 1129 5.12 -38.01 7.76
C THR A 1129 4.60 -37.22 8.95
N ASP A 1130 3.35 -37.49 9.36
CA ASP A 1130 2.76 -37.07 10.65
C ASP A 1130 3.48 -37.76 11.85
N GLN A 1131 4.62 -38.42 11.58
CA GLN A 1131 5.64 -38.86 12.52
C GLN A 1131 7.04 -38.67 11.92
N ASN A 1132 7.38 -37.45 11.49
CA ASN A 1132 8.78 -37.09 11.52
C ASN A 1132 9.12 -36.73 12.97
N ASP A 1133 9.83 -37.62 13.68
CA ASP A 1133 10.31 -37.32 15.04
C ASP A 1133 11.17 -36.04 15.09
N GLN A 1134 11.62 -35.57 13.91
CA GLN A 1134 12.39 -34.35 13.68
C GLN A 1134 11.59 -33.12 13.20
N ASP A 1135 10.26 -33.17 13.09
CA ASP A 1135 9.47 -31.94 12.85
C ASP A 1135 9.33 -31.14 14.15
N TYR A 1136 9.96 -29.97 14.17
CA TYR A 1136 9.95 -29.03 15.28
C TYR A 1136 9.24 -27.72 14.92
N SER A 1137 8.42 -27.68 13.86
CA SER A 1137 7.57 -26.50 13.55
C SER A 1137 6.68 -26.12 14.75
N LEU A 1138 6.26 -24.85 14.82
CA LEU A 1138 5.40 -24.40 15.93
C LEU A 1138 4.10 -25.22 16.03
N ALA A 1139 3.47 -25.55 14.91
CA ALA A 1139 2.27 -26.39 14.87
C ALA A 1139 2.53 -27.80 15.41
N ALA A 1140 3.64 -28.43 15.00
CA ALA A 1140 4.04 -29.75 15.50
C ALA A 1140 4.31 -29.72 17.00
N LEU A 1141 5.00 -28.69 17.52
CA LEU A 1141 5.26 -28.54 18.96
C LEU A 1141 3.96 -28.35 19.75
N ILE A 1142 3.01 -27.54 19.25
CA ILE A 1142 1.69 -27.34 19.88
C ILE A 1142 0.96 -28.67 20.02
N LYS A 1143 0.88 -29.45 18.93
CA LYS A 1143 0.22 -30.76 18.88
C LYS A 1143 0.94 -31.81 19.75
N ARG A 1144 2.25 -32.00 19.55
CA ARG A 1144 3.07 -33.03 20.24
C ARG A 1144 3.07 -32.87 21.74
N HIS A 1145 3.10 -31.63 22.23
CA HIS A 1145 3.21 -31.37 23.66
C HIS A 1145 1.90 -30.97 24.34
N ASN A 1146 0.78 -30.97 23.62
CA ASN A 1146 -0.53 -30.52 24.12
C ASN A 1146 -0.42 -29.13 24.76
N VAL A 1147 0.16 -28.17 24.02
CA VAL A 1147 0.35 -26.81 24.52
C VAL A 1147 -1.01 -26.22 24.91
N THR A 1148 -1.09 -25.67 26.13
CA THR A 1148 -2.31 -25.03 26.64
C THR A 1148 -2.23 -23.50 26.58
N HIS A 1149 -1.03 -22.94 26.67
CA HIS A 1149 -0.81 -21.49 26.64
C HIS A 1149 0.22 -21.12 25.59
N PHE A 1150 -0.10 -20.10 24.80
CA PHE A 1150 0.75 -19.60 23.74
C PHE A 1150 0.84 -18.08 23.82
N GLN A 1151 2.06 -17.56 23.79
CA GLN A 1151 2.32 -16.13 23.73
C GLN A 1151 3.08 -15.76 22.47
N ALA A 1152 2.69 -14.65 21.84
CA ALA A 1152 3.28 -14.19 20.58
C ALA A 1152 3.12 -12.69 20.35
N THR A 1153 3.90 -12.13 19.43
CA THR A 1153 3.52 -10.85 18.81
C THR A 1153 2.42 -11.08 17.77
N PRO A 1154 1.56 -10.08 17.47
CA PRO A 1154 0.61 -10.14 16.36
C PRO A 1154 1.23 -10.62 15.05
N SER A 1155 2.43 -10.17 14.68
CA SER A 1155 3.11 -10.66 13.47
C SER A 1155 3.38 -12.17 13.49
N MET A 1156 3.88 -12.71 14.60
CA MET A 1156 4.16 -14.15 14.72
C MET A 1156 2.87 -14.97 14.83
N ALA A 1157 1.88 -14.47 15.57
CA ALA A 1157 0.56 -15.07 15.68
C ALA A 1157 -0.11 -15.21 14.30
N ARG A 1158 0.15 -14.28 13.37
CA ARG A 1158 -0.40 -14.32 12.00
C ARG A 1158 0.14 -15.48 11.20
N MET A 1159 1.37 -15.90 11.44
CA MET A 1159 1.97 -17.05 10.75
C MET A 1159 1.20 -18.34 11.05
N LEU A 1160 0.68 -18.49 12.29
CA LEU A 1160 -0.15 -19.65 12.65
C LEU A 1160 -1.54 -19.65 12.00
N LEU A 1161 -2.03 -18.48 11.59
CA LEU A 1161 -3.29 -18.34 10.85
C LEU A 1161 -3.13 -18.51 9.33
N ALA A 1162 -1.90 -18.62 8.83
CA ALA A 1162 -1.61 -18.66 7.40
C ALA A 1162 -1.57 -20.08 6.80
N ASP A 1163 -1.64 -21.12 7.64
CA ASP A 1163 -1.52 -22.53 7.26
C ASP A 1163 -2.65 -23.35 7.91
N ASP A 1164 -3.44 -24.07 7.11
CA ASP A 1164 -4.58 -24.88 7.56
C ASP A 1164 -4.17 -26.00 8.54
N THR A 1165 -2.94 -26.49 8.40
CA THR A 1165 -2.36 -27.51 9.29
C THR A 1165 -2.02 -26.89 10.65
N ALA A 1166 -1.55 -25.63 10.66
CA ALA A 1166 -1.24 -24.88 11.86
C ALA A 1166 -2.51 -24.43 12.60
N THR A 1167 -3.56 -24.01 11.89
CA THR A 1167 -4.82 -23.59 12.51
C THR A 1167 -5.52 -24.74 13.24
N ALA A 1168 -5.42 -25.97 12.74
CA ALA A 1168 -5.93 -27.15 13.43
C ALA A 1168 -5.27 -27.38 14.81
N SER A 1169 -4.00 -26.99 14.97
CA SER A 1169 -3.28 -27.10 16.24
C SER A 1169 -3.80 -26.12 17.31
N LEU A 1170 -4.41 -25.00 16.90
CA LEU A 1170 -4.90 -23.94 17.80
C LEU A 1170 -6.10 -24.35 18.65
N ALA A 1171 -6.86 -25.37 18.23
CA ALA A 1171 -8.04 -25.86 18.92
C ALA A 1171 -7.73 -26.41 20.34
N GLY A 1172 -6.49 -26.87 20.57
CA GLY A 1172 -6.04 -27.38 21.87
C GLY A 1172 -5.74 -26.30 22.92
N LEU A 1173 -5.49 -25.06 22.46
CA LEU A 1173 -5.10 -23.94 23.32
C LEU A 1173 -6.23 -23.56 24.30
N LYS A 1174 -5.83 -23.06 25.46
CA LYS A 1174 -6.71 -22.63 26.56
C LYS A 1174 -6.64 -21.13 26.80
N GLN A 1175 -5.54 -20.50 26.41
CA GLN A 1175 -5.40 -19.05 26.39
C GLN A 1175 -4.35 -18.66 25.36
N ILE A 1176 -4.62 -17.60 24.61
CA ILE A 1176 -3.67 -16.97 23.70
C ILE A 1176 -3.33 -15.60 24.26
N LEU A 1177 -2.04 -15.28 24.29
CA LEU A 1177 -1.52 -14.05 24.85
C LEU A 1177 -0.78 -13.31 23.73
N VAL A 1178 -1.17 -12.09 23.42
CA VAL A 1178 -0.57 -11.30 22.35
C VAL A 1178 -0.12 -9.94 22.85
N GLY A 1179 1.05 -9.49 22.42
CA GLY A 1179 1.59 -8.20 22.84
C GLY A 1179 2.87 -7.83 22.10
N GLY A 1180 3.36 -6.60 22.33
CA GLY A 1180 4.56 -6.06 21.68
C GLY A 1180 4.32 -5.40 20.32
N GLU A 1181 3.14 -5.55 19.72
CA GLU A 1181 2.68 -4.81 18.53
C GLU A 1181 1.18 -4.49 18.66
N ALA A 1182 0.68 -3.55 17.87
CA ALA A 1182 -0.75 -3.26 17.83
C ALA A 1182 -1.54 -4.47 17.29
N LEU A 1183 -2.58 -4.90 18.02
CA LEU A 1183 -3.43 -6.03 17.66
C LEU A 1183 -4.65 -5.57 16.82
N PRO A 1184 -4.78 -6.00 15.55
CA PRO A 1184 -5.98 -5.69 14.75
C PRO A 1184 -7.18 -6.54 15.20
N GLY A 1185 -8.37 -5.93 15.30
CA GLY A 1185 -9.59 -6.66 15.68
C GLY A 1185 -10.02 -7.73 14.67
N ALA A 1186 -9.73 -7.54 13.38
CA ALA A 1186 -9.94 -8.57 12.34
C ALA A 1186 -9.07 -9.83 12.57
N MET A 1187 -7.93 -9.68 13.26
CA MET A 1187 -7.09 -10.82 13.61
C MET A 1187 -7.70 -11.66 14.73
N VAL A 1188 -8.33 -11.00 15.70
CA VAL A 1188 -9.10 -11.66 16.76
C VAL A 1188 -10.25 -12.47 16.15
N GLU A 1189 -10.94 -11.92 15.16
CA GLU A 1189 -11.97 -12.62 14.40
C GLU A 1189 -11.43 -13.90 13.73
N ALA A 1190 -10.27 -13.80 13.07
CA ALA A 1190 -9.62 -14.94 12.43
C ALA A 1190 -9.20 -16.05 13.41
N PHE A 1191 -8.72 -15.69 14.60
CA PHE A 1191 -8.43 -16.67 15.66
C PHE A 1191 -9.69 -17.33 16.20
N ASN A 1192 -10.74 -16.56 16.46
CA ASN A 1192 -12.01 -17.07 16.99
C ASN A 1192 -12.69 -18.08 16.03
N ALA A 1193 -12.35 -18.06 14.73
CA ALA A 1193 -12.81 -19.07 13.78
C ALA A 1193 -12.17 -20.46 14.01
N HIS A 1194 -11.02 -20.54 14.69
CA HIS A 1194 -10.22 -21.76 14.82
C HIS A 1194 -10.02 -22.21 16.28
N THR A 1195 -10.29 -21.35 17.25
CA THR A 1195 -10.17 -21.68 18.68
C THR A 1195 -11.19 -20.93 19.55
N ASN A 1196 -11.55 -21.53 20.68
CA ASN A 1196 -12.38 -20.91 21.71
C ASN A 1196 -11.54 -20.33 22.87
N ALA A 1197 -10.21 -20.34 22.75
CA ALA A 1197 -9.33 -19.78 23.75
C ALA A 1197 -9.50 -18.24 23.81
N PRO A 1198 -9.70 -17.65 25.00
CA PRO A 1198 -9.67 -16.19 25.14
C PRO A 1198 -8.30 -15.66 24.73
N ILE A 1199 -8.32 -14.53 24.02
CA ILE A 1199 -7.13 -13.82 23.57
C ILE A 1199 -6.92 -12.62 24.49
N GLU A 1200 -5.79 -12.57 25.18
CA GLU A 1200 -5.42 -11.44 26.03
C GLU A 1200 -4.42 -10.55 25.28
N ASN A 1201 -4.83 -9.31 24.98
CA ASN A 1201 -3.94 -8.28 24.45
C ASN A 1201 -3.20 -7.62 25.61
N MET A 1202 -1.87 -7.56 25.51
CA MET A 1202 -1.01 -7.11 26.60
C MET A 1202 -0.07 -6.02 26.13
N TYR A 1203 0.16 -5.03 26.99
CA TYR A 1203 1.00 -3.89 26.70
C TYR A 1203 1.85 -3.52 27.91
N GLY A 1204 3.12 -3.19 27.66
CA GLY A 1204 4.05 -2.65 28.64
C GLY A 1204 5.43 -2.43 28.01
N PRO A 1205 6.13 -1.34 28.36
CA PRO A 1205 7.54 -1.17 28.01
C PRO A 1205 8.45 -1.96 28.96
N THR A 1206 9.69 -2.20 28.53
CA THR A 1206 10.70 -2.95 29.30
C THR A 1206 10.99 -2.33 30.67
N GLU A 1207 10.97 -1.01 30.76
CA GLU A 1207 11.15 -0.24 32.01
C GLU A 1207 10.05 -0.48 33.06
N THR A 1208 8.96 -1.17 32.69
CA THR A 1208 7.82 -1.49 33.57
C THR A 1208 7.63 -2.98 33.83
N THR A 1209 8.65 -3.79 33.53
CA THR A 1209 8.62 -5.24 33.76
C THR A 1209 7.57 -5.95 32.88
N ILE A 1210 7.82 -5.94 31.57
CA ILE A 1210 7.10 -6.70 30.52
C ILE A 1210 5.71 -6.14 30.20
N TRP A 1211 4.73 -6.34 31.08
CA TRP A 1211 3.34 -5.90 30.87
C TRP A 1211 2.87 -5.01 31.99
N SER A 1212 2.23 -3.90 31.62
CA SER A 1212 1.61 -2.91 32.52
C SER A 1212 0.09 -2.92 32.44
N SER A 1213 -0.48 -3.33 31.30
CA SER A 1213 -1.92 -3.36 31.07
C SER A 1213 -2.32 -4.56 30.22
N THR A 1214 -3.55 -5.04 30.42
CA THR A 1214 -4.11 -6.10 29.57
C THR A 1214 -5.61 -5.93 29.33
N GLU A 1215 -6.05 -6.38 28.16
CA GLU A 1215 -7.45 -6.42 27.70
C GLU A 1215 -7.77 -7.83 27.18
N THR A 1216 -8.91 -8.39 27.58
CA THR A 1216 -9.44 -9.57 26.88
C THR A 1216 -10.04 -9.14 25.55
N ALA A 1217 -9.37 -9.49 24.46
CA ALA A 1217 -9.65 -8.99 23.13
C ALA A 1217 -11.00 -9.51 22.60
N ALA A 1218 -11.76 -8.60 21.98
CA ALA A 1218 -12.95 -8.90 21.21
C ALA A 1218 -12.78 -8.47 19.74
N PRO A 1219 -13.50 -9.09 18.78
CA PRO A 1219 -13.54 -8.60 17.41
C PRO A 1219 -14.08 -7.17 17.36
N VAL A 1220 -13.29 -6.24 16.83
CA VAL A 1220 -13.63 -4.81 16.69
C VAL A 1220 -13.15 -4.29 15.35
N GLN A 1221 -13.78 -3.23 14.85
CA GLN A 1221 -13.25 -2.50 13.71
C GLN A 1221 -12.01 -1.70 14.16
N GLY A 1222 -10.87 -1.90 13.49
CA GLY A 1222 -9.62 -1.22 13.84
C GLY A 1222 -8.72 -2.02 14.80
N LEU A 1223 -8.20 -1.35 15.83
CA LEU A 1223 -7.24 -1.93 16.79
C LEU A 1223 -7.93 -2.27 18.12
N VAL A 1224 -7.47 -3.35 18.75
CA VAL A 1224 -7.88 -3.73 20.11
C VAL A 1224 -7.20 -2.82 21.13
N ASN A 1225 -7.95 -2.40 22.15
CA ASN A 1225 -7.42 -1.58 23.25
C ASN A 1225 -6.33 -2.33 24.04
N ILE A 1226 -5.41 -1.56 24.65
CA ILE A 1226 -4.38 -2.10 25.55
C ILE A 1226 -4.90 -2.43 26.97
N GLY A 1227 -6.17 -2.08 27.23
CA GLY A 1227 -6.91 -2.47 28.43
C GLY A 1227 -6.55 -1.70 29.69
N LYS A 1228 -6.72 -2.37 30.83
CA LYS A 1228 -6.56 -1.80 32.17
C LYS A 1228 -5.27 -2.24 32.82
N ALA A 1229 -4.79 -1.42 33.75
CA ALA A 1229 -3.58 -1.67 34.52
C ALA A 1229 -3.58 -3.04 35.23
N ILE A 1230 -2.42 -3.68 35.31
CA ILE A 1230 -2.21 -4.91 36.10
C ILE A 1230 -1.96 -4.59 37.58
N ALA A 1231 -1.76 -5.62 38.41
CA ALA A 1231 -1.55 -5.48 39.84
C ALA A 1231 -0.47 -4.44 40.21
N ASN A 1232 -0.82 -3.56 41.16
CA ASN A 1232 0.01 -2.48 41.68
C ASN A 1232 0.60 -1.54 40.61
N THR A 1233 -0.04 -1.46 39.43
CA THR A 1233 0.33 -0.56 38.32
C THR A 1233 -0.77 0.49 38.11
N GLN A 1234 -0.41 1.67 37.65
CA GLN A 1234 -1.32 2.78 37.40
C GLN A 1234 -1.07 3.34 36.00
N LEU A 1235 -2.14 3.76 35.32
CA LEU A 1235 -2.08 4.33 33.98
C LEU A 1235 -2.79 5.69 33.96
N TYR A 1236 -2.16 6.66 33.31
CA TYR A 1236 -2.69 8.01 33.12
C TYR A 1236 -2.46 8.46 31.69
N VAL A 1237 -3.46 9.07 31.06
CA VAL A 1237 -3.27 9.79 29.80
C VAL A 1237 -3.23 11.26 30.13
N LEU A 1238 -2.10 11.92 29.89
CA LEU A 1238 -1.86 13.30 30.29
C LEU A 1238 -1.62 14.21 29.08
N ASP A 1239 -2.03 15.46 29.17
CA ASP A 1239 -1.70 16.50 28.21
C ASP A 1239 -0.28 17.06 28.42
N ALA A 1240 0.15 18.00 27.57
CA ALA A 1240 1.45 18.66 27.67
C ALA A 1240 1.65 19.51 28.95
N GLN A 1241 0.61 19.70 29.76
CA GLN A 1241 0.65 20.36 31.06
C GLN A 1241 0.57 19.36 32.22
N ASN A 1242 0.70 18.06 31.94
CA ASN A 1242 0.56 16.96 32.90
C ASN A 1242 -0.82 16.91 33.58
N GLN A 1243 -1.87 17.40 32.93
CA GLN A 1243 -3.25 17.22 33.41
C GLN A 1243 -3.89 16.01 32.72
N PRO A 1244 -4.79 15.27 33.41
CA PRO A 1244 -5.49 14.14 32.79
C PRO A 1244 -6.31 14.57 31.57
N CYS A 1245 -6.16 13.84 30.47
CA CYS A 1245 -6.97 14.03 29.28
C CYS A 1245 -8.38 13.43 29.49
N PRO A 1246 -9.44 14.11 29.03
CA PRO A 1246 -10.75 13.51 28.87
C PRO A 1246 -10.74 12.30 27.94
N ILE A 1247 -11.71 11.40 28.11
CA ILE A 1247 -11.91 10.25 27.21
C ILE A 1247 -12.09 10.76 25.76
N GLY A 1248 -11.36 10.17 24.82
CA GLY A 1248 -11.38 10.57 23.41
C GLY A 1248 -10.43 11.70 23.04
N VAL A 1249 -9.75 12.33 24.01
CA VAL A 1249 -8.67 13.30 23.76
C VAL A 1249 -7.32 12.57 23.82
N ALA A 1250 -6.52 12.71 22.77
CA ALA A 1250 -5.18 12.13 22.71
C ALA A 1250 -4.24 12.81 23.73
N GLY A 1251 -3.36 12.02 24.33
CA GLY A 1251 -2.33 12.50 25.25
C GLY A 1251 -1.19 11.49 25.39
N GLU A 1252 -0.23 11.79 26.25
CA GLU A 1252 0.88 10.91 26.57
C GLU A 1252 0.48 9.90 27.66
N LEU A 1253 0.84 8.63 27.47
CA LEU A 1253 0.59 7.57 28.45
C LEU A 1253 1.70 7.55 29.51
N TYR A 1254 1.32 7.79 30.76
CA TYR A 1254 2.18 7.68 31.93
C TYR A 1254 1.85 6.40 32.70
N ILE A 1255 2.88 5.66 33.07
CA ILE A 1255 2.78 4.41 33.83
C ILE A 1255 3.43 4.62 35.20
N GLY A 1256 2.72 4.27 36.26
CA GLY A 1256 3.19 4.36 37.65
C GLY A 1256 2.98 3.07 38.43
N GLY A 1257 3.51 3.01 39.66
CA GLY A 1257 3.32 1.88 40.57
C GLY A 1257 4.57 1.01 40.79
N LEU A 1258 4.40 -0.18 41.37
CA LEU A 1258 5.51 -1.04 41.81
C LEU A 1258 6.23 -1.77 40.66
N GLY A 1259 5.62 -1.82 39.47
CA GLY A 1259 6.22 -2.44 38.28
C GLY A 1259 7.25 -1.56 37.56
N VAL A 1260 7.32 -0.27 37.89
CA VAL A 1260 8.22 0.71 37.26
C VAL A 1260 9.62 0.63 37.89
N THR A 1261 10.66 0.64 37.04
CA THR A 1261 12.07 0.52 37.44
C THR A 1261 12.78 1.85 37.65
#